data_AF-A0A7R9AMI1-F1
#
_entry.id   AF-A0A7R9AMI1-F1
#
_cell.length_a   1.000
_cell.length_b   1.000
_cell.length_c   1.000
_cell.angle_alpha   90.00
_cell.angle_beta   90.00
_cell.angle_gamma   90.00
#
_symmetry.space_group_name_H-M   'P 1'
#
loop_
_entity.id
_entity.type
_entity.pdbx_description
1 polymer ?
#
loop_
_entity_poly.entity_id
_entity_poly.type
_entity_poly.pdbx_seq_one_letter_code
_entity_poly.pdbx_strand_id
1 'polypeptide(L)'
;MEMKKEDPEARLEKEGENSYLVSTFDFTPTQTRTEDMASLGFTRRRIDISRAIFTLFFVNAMEVGIKLFRPDITDQGHRPQDLESRGRHFRDVYDFIVVGAGSSGAVIANRLSEELGWSVLLLEAGGDETRISDVPVMMATLQRGPLDWNYVTEYQEGFCQAMENGRCLWPRGKLLGGTSAINGMIYVRGNRRDYDNWASMGNPEWSYDQVLPYFKKSEDMRIEKYKNSPYHGVGGYLSVEEYRYYTPLLGYLLQAVQEVGHKLLDFNGETQSGFNFAYGTLRGGVRCSTAKAFLRPARDRLNLDISLHSLVERVVIDPQTKVVQGVVFSKKGRTYNIGVKKEVILSAGALNSPQILMLSGVGPADHLREVGISPVISDLHVGHNLQDHIALGGIVYTVDKPLGNTLPRISEVSVLTDMLLNNKGPMMAMGVAQALGFASSSLCNSSDYPDIGYYLSAVTDNIDGGVFLKNIVGYTDEFYNKVYEPILYQDSYLSFGTLLRPKSRGYVKLRDKSPHSPPLIYPNFLSHRDDIKILVEAGRLSQHLSNTPTMRSIGAKLNPNKFPGCEHYKMMSDEYLECALRKYTMTLWHPSGTCKMGPDSDPYAVLDPRLRVRGVQGLRVADASIMPDIVSGNLNVPCIMIGEKVSDMINHLTQTSSWLPPAETWVQSSSGFPYGWEQATDQDGKYYFINDVTARVTTDIPEDLRLFDFTKAPFAMAITKFIAGGGRTSNVMFTRLVSLDAAGKLWQTNKRRPDSHSTNHNFTFMRHFFLHKPSHLNKTTTYEDPRKDWTEEPPQPREVELTRHPELGFGFVAGSEKPVIVRFVTEGGPSVDKLQPGDQILVINGEDVKKAPRDHVIQLVRACKDTVRLLVCQPPLDNSARKSALLSAAKKAKLKSNPSRVRFAEGVVVNGSPLFPPSTFSLGDSSVPFMPNVLKVFLENGQTKSFKYDSTTLVQDVVGSLQQKLCIKSMEHFSLVVEHVKSLRRNKITLLDPQEPLARCCNDVVQERYAPELKYDIALRLAALHIHQHAVSNNMTGKITVKAIENEFGLERFVPVSLMTSMKRKELRKLISHFLKLNHNLSPSGQKSLTSLQAKLYYLNIIGELPSYGAKCFSTNIRDSNMERVILVSPRFGISQITGLRNSVPVPLADIEHMNLVKVTREDELSRIVRIHFAPKEMKILVLNMEDRDAEEFVLVLQGYFRLLTGEELPVQQERDILWVDDSVFQRITTDLKLRLYRLLLVTALNEDDPDRRAVFAEAWLAKLEENPELACHII
;
A
#
# COMPACT_ATOMS: atom_id res chain seq x y z
N MET A 1 51.14 -20.46 -53.45
CA MET A 1 51.65 -21.10 -54.68
C MET A 1 50.46 -21.46 -55.54
N GLU A 2 50.55 -21.17 -56.84
CA GLU A 2 49.88 -21.80 -58.01
C GLU A 2 48.61 -22.65 -57.75
N MET A 3 47.48 -22.43 -58.43
CA MET A 3 47.37 -22.48 -59.90
C MET A 3 46.03 -21.92 -60.46
N LYS A 4 46.11 -21.22 -61.62
CA LYS A 4 45.07 -20.91 -62.66
C LYS A 4 43.80 -20.12 -62.26
N LYS A 5 43.35 -19.03 -62.91
CA LYS A 5 43.26 -18.51 -64.32
C LYS A 5 41.97 -18.87 -65.09
N GLU A 6 41.29 -17.78 -65.53
CA GLU A 6 40.52 -17.58 -66.78
C GLU A 6 39.16 -18.30 -66.97
N ASP A 7 38.04 -17.56 -66.75
CA ASP A 7 37.22 -16.82 -67.75
C ASP A 7 37.16 -17.34 -69.21
N PRO A 8 36.18 -16.97 -70.08
CA PRO A 8 34.75 -16.58 -69.90
C PRO A 8 33.78 -17.43 -70.78
N GLU A 9 32.46 -17.36 -70.55
CA GLU A 9 31.41 -17.14 -71.59
C GLU A 9 29.98 -17.26 -71.02
N ALA A 10 29.23 -16.15 -71.09
CA ALA A 10 27.76 -15.98 -71.03
C ALA A 10 27.41 -14.67 -70.29
N ARG A 11 27.84 -13.54 -70.88
CA ARG A 11 27.37 -12.20 -70.50
C ARG A 11 26.47 -11.69 -71.63
N LEU A 12 25.56 -10.77 -71.29
CA LEU A 12 24.38 -10.36 -72.07
C LEU A 12 23.21 -11.34 -71.83
N GLU A 13 22.02 -10.92 -71.41
CA GLU A 13 21.48 -9.56 -71.31
C GLU A 13 21.07 -9.16 -69.89
N LYS A 14 20.85 -7.85 -69.73
CA LYS A 14 20.57 -7.17 -68.46
C LYS A 14 19.25 -6.41 -68.63
N GLU A 15 18.55 -6.21 -67.52
CA GLU A 15 17.36 -5.34 -67.37
C GLU A 15 16.04 -5.91 -67.92
N GLY A 16 15.19 -6.39 -67.01
CA GLY A 16 13.82 -6.83 -67.28
C GLY A 16 13.11 -7.42 -66.05
N GLU A 17 12.25 -6.61 -65.45
CA GLU A 17 11.03 -6.99 -64.70
C GLU A 17 11.12 -7.66 -63.31
N ASN A 18 10.59 -6.90 -62.34
CA ASN A 18 10.03 -7.39 -61.08
C ASN A 18 8.89 -8.40 -61.32
N SER A 19 8.87 -9.50 -60.57
CA SER A 19 7.65 -9.91 -59.86
C SER A 19 7.99 -10.89 -58.73
N TYR A 20 7.47 -10.61 -57.53
CA TYR A 20 7.54 -11.53 -56.38
C TYR A 20 6.33 -12.46 -56.43
N LEU A 21 6.56 -13.76 -56.64
CA LEU A 21 5.57 -14.79 -56.34
C LEU A 21 5.80 -15.32 -54.93
N VAL A 22 4.98 -14.84 -53.98
CA VAL A 22 4.84 -15.42 -52.65
C VAL A 22 3.94 -16.65 -52.77
N SER A 23 4.50 -17.85 -52.70
CA SER A 23 3.70 -19.06 -52.49
C SER A 23 3.37 -19.20 -51.00
N THR A 24 2.08 -19.21 -50.71
CA THR A 24 1.53 -19.53 -49.38
C THR A 24 1.75 -21.01 -49.08
N PHE A 25 2.53 -21.32 -48.03
CA PHE A 25 2.55 -22.65 -47.42
C PHE A 25 1.51 -22.70 -46.31
N ASP A 26 0.41 -23.42 -46.55
CA ASP A 26 -0.55 -23.75 -45.50
C ASP A 26 0.07 -24.69 -44.46
N PHE A 27 -0.12 -24.38 -43.19
CA PHE A 27 0.22 -25.22 -42.04
C PHE A 27 -1.03 -25.48 -41.20
N THR A 28 -1.96 -26.27 -41.73
CA THR A 28 -3.04 -26.89 -40.94
C THR A 28 -2.52 -28.16 -40.25
N PRO A 29 -2.54 -28.28 -38.92
CA PRO A 29 -2.09 -29.48 -38.21
C PRO A 29 -3.20 -30.54 -38.16
N THR A 30 -3.44 -31.22 -39.29
CA THR A 30 -4.21 -32.48 -39.26
C THR A 30 -3.37 -33.59 -38.64
N GLN A 31 -4.03 -34.49 -37.90
CA GLN A 31 -3.38 -35.65 -37.24
C GLN A 31 -2.70 -36.56 -38.27
N THR A 32 -1.42 -36.33 -38.52
CA THR A 32 -0.56 -37.20 -39.31
C THR A 32 0.33 -38.01 -38.36
N ARG A 33 0.33 -39.33 -38.54
CA ARG A 33 1.12 -40.25 -37.72
C ARG A 33 2.60 -39.90 -37.82
N THR A 34 3.30 -40.08 -36.70
CA THR A 34 4.75 -39.84 -36.54
C THR A 34 5.66 -40.75 -37.39
N GLU A 35 5.12 -41.56 -38.30
CA GLU A 35 5.84 -42.56 -39.08
C GLU A 35 6.34 -42.02 -40.43
N ASP A 36 5.59 -41.12 -41.10
CA ASP A 36 5.95 -40.66 -42.46
C ASP A 36 7.10 -39.64 -42.51
N MET A 37 7.35 -38.90 -41.42
CA MET A 37 8.44 -37.91 -41.32
C MET A 37 9.84 -38.55 -41.35
N ALA A 38 9.97 -39.87 -41.22
CA ALA A 38 11.26 -40.57 -41.32
C ALA A 38 11.76 -40.72 -42.77
N SER A 39 10.88 -40.56 -43.77
CA SER A 39 11.19 -40.79 -45.19
C SER A 39 11.90 -39.62 -45.90
N LEU A 40 11.80 -38.41 -45.33
CA LEU A 40 12.36 -37.18 -45.87
C LEU A 40 13.49 -36.71 -44.94
N GLY A 41 14.74 -36.83 -45.39
CA GLY A 41 15.97 -36.60 -44.60
C GLY A 41 16.25 -35.14 -44.18
N PHE A 42 15.25 -34.44 -43.64
CA PHE A 42 15.35 -33.10 -43.11
C PHE A 42 15.68 -33.16 -41.62
N THR A 43 16.83 -32.61 -41.25
CA THR A 43 17.42 -32.80 -39.91
C THR A 43 16.61 -32.10 -38.81
N ARG A 44 16.27 -32.85 -37.75
CA ARG A 44 15.60 -32.41 -36.50
C ARG A 44 16.03 -31.02 -36.02
N ARG A 45 17.35 -30.77 -36.06
CA ARG A 45 18.02 -29.49 -35.77
C ARG A 45 17.43 -28.26 -36.49
N ARG A 46 16.89 -28.39 -37.71
CA ARG A 46 16.20 -27.28 -38.41
C ARG A 46 14.86 -26.93 -37.76
N ILE A 47 14.11 -27.93 -37.29
CA ILE A 47 12.83 -27.75 -36.57
C ILE A 47 13.10 -27.03 -35.25
N ASP A 48 14.16 -27.43 -34.53
CA ASP A 48 14.54 -26.82 -33.26
C ASP A 48 14.99 -25.35 -33.45
N ILE A 49 15.79 -25.05 -34.48
CA ILE A 49 16.16 -23.67 -34.85
C ILE A 49 14.92 -22.83 -35.20
N SER A 50 14.01 -23.35 -36.03
CA SER A 50 12.77 -22.64 -36.38
C SER A 50 11.89 -22.36 -35.15
N ARG A 51 11.79 -23.30 -34.22
CA ARG A 51 11.06 -23.13 -32.95
C ARG A 51 11.74 -22.14 -32.00
N ALA A 52 13.07 -22.11 -31.94
CA ALA A 52 13.80 -21.10 -31.16
C ALA A 52 13.58 -19.68 -31.71
N ILE A 53 13.62 -19.50 -33.03
CA ILE A 53 13.32 -18.22 -33.70
C ILE A 53 11.87 -17.79 -33.42
N PHE A 54 10.90 -18.70 -33.56
CA PHE A 54 9.50 -18.43 -33.24
C PHE A 54 9.30 -18.05 -31.77
N THR A 55 9.95 -18.75 -30.84
CA THR A 55 9.88 -18.46 -29.40
C THR A 55 10.43 -17.06 -29.08
N LEU A 56 11.55 -16.67 -29.71
CA LEU A 56 12.11 -15.32 -29.57
C LEU A 56 11.14 -14.26 -30.11
N PHE A 57 10.52 -14.50 -31.27
CA PHE A 57 9.49 -13.61 -31.82
C PHE A 57 8.27 -13.49 -30.88
N PHE A 58 7.79 -14.61 -30.33
CA PHE A 58 6.66 -14.64 -29.41
C PHE A 58 6.93 -13.85 -28.11
N VAL A 59 8.11 -14.00 -27.51
CA VAL A 59 8.49 -13.22 -26.31
C VAL A 59 8.58 -11.71 -26.61
N ASN A 60 9.11 -11.32 -27.78
CA ASN A 60 9.14 -9.92 -28.20
C ASN A 60 7.72 -9.37 -28.48
N ALA A 61 6.87 -10.15 -29.16
CA ALA A 61 5.47 -9.80 -29.39
C ALA A 61 4.70 -9.64 -28.08
N MET A 62 4.97 -10.50 -27.09
CA MET A 62 4.44 -10.35 -25.74
C MET A 62 4.94 -9.09 -25.04
N GLU A 63 6.24 -8.73 -25.14
CA GLU A 63 6.72 -7.50 -24.48
C GLU A 63 6.06 -6.24 -25.07
N VAL A 64 5.94 -6.18 -26.40
CA VAL A 64 5.23 -5.10 -27.10
C VAL A 64 3.75 -5.10 -26.72
N GLY A 65 3.10 -6.27 -26.68
CA GLY A 65 1.72 -6.42 -26.25
C GLY A 65 1.50 -5.93 -24.82
N ILE A 66 2.37 -6.31 -23.88
CA ILE A 66 2.32 -5.84 -22.49
C ILE A 66 2.45 -4.32 -22.43
N LYS A 67 3.36 -3.73 -23.24
CA LYS A 67 3.55 -2.29 -23.32
C LYS A 67 2.29 -1.55 -23.78
N LEU A 68 1.49 -2.15 -24.66
CA LEU A 68 0.29 -1.55 -25.26
C LEU A 68 -0.99 -1.81 -24.44
N PHE A 69 -1.14 -3.02 -23.88
CA PHE A 69 -2.42 -3.49 -23.32
C PHE A 69 -2.40 -3.76 -21.80
N ARG A 70 -1.23 -3.81 -21.16
CA ARG A 70 -1.07 -4.16 -19.73
C ARG A 70 -0.34 -3.05 -18.94
N PRO A 71 -0.99 -1.89 -18.72
CA PRO A 71 -0.41 -0.78 -17.95
C PRO A 71 -0.12 -1.16 -16.48
N ASP A 72 -0.82 -2.15 -15.95
CA ASP A 72 -0.62 -2.73 -14.61
C ASP A 72 0.70 -3.51 -14.47
N ILE A 73 1.25 -4.04 -15.57
CA ILE A 73 2.57 -4.68 -15.63
C ILE A 73 3.66 -3.63 -15.90
N THR A 74 3.43 -2.68 -16.82
CA THR A 74 4.45 -1.67 -17.14
C THR A 74 4.72 -0.75 -15.95
N ASP A 75 3.64 -0.27 -15.32
CA ASP A 75 3.60 0.48 -14.06
C ASP A 75 4.60 1.65 -13.96
N GLN A 76 4.94 2.28 -15.09
CA GLN A 76 6.10 3.18 -15.22
C GLN A 76 6.10 4.33 -14.20
N GLY A 77 4.94 4.91 -13.88
CA GLY A 77 4.81 6.01 -12.92
C GLY A 77 5.03 5.62 -11.44
N HIS A 78 5.01 4.32 -11.12
CA HIS A 78 5.21 3.83 -9.74
C HIS A 78 6.53 3.11 -9.52
N ARG A 79 7.41 3.03 -10.55
CA ARG A 79 8.70 2.35 -10.41
C ARG A 79 9.71 3.20 -9.62
N PRO A 80 10.55 2.62 -8.76
CA PRO A 80 11.58 3.37 -8.05
C PRO A 80 12.64 3.84 -9.04
N GLN A 81 12.95 5.13 -9.03
CA GLN A 81 14.00 5.70 -9.87
C GLN A 81 15.35 5.72 -9.15
N ASP A 82 16.43 5.49 -9.90
CA ASP A 82 17.79 5.61 -9.41
C ASP A 82 18.06 7.04 -8.89
N LEU A 83 18.85 7.15 -7.82
CA LEU A 83 19.14 8.42 -7.16
C LEU A 83 19.64 9.49 -8.14
N GLU A 84 20.56 9.12 -9.03
CA GLU A 84 21.18 10.04 -9.99
C GLU A 84 20.18 10.45 -11.08
N SER A 85 19.27 9.56 -11.49
CA SER A 85 18.25 9.89 -12.51
C SER A 85 17.17 10.85 -11.99
N ARG A 86 17.09 11.07 -10.66
CA ARG A 86 16.25 12.10 -10.04
C ARG A 86 16.97 13.45 -9.87
N GLY A 87 18.16 13.62 -10.43
CA GLY A 87 18.99 14.81 -10.23
C GLY A 87 19.48 14.99 -8.79
N ARG A 88 19.49 13.91 -7.99
CA ARG A 88 19.98 13.91 -6.60
C ARG A 88 21.37 13.30 -6.53
N HIS A 89 22.15 13.74 -5.54
CA HIS A 89 23.45 13.18 -5.22
C HIS A 89 23.38 12.38 -3.91
N PHE A 90 24.33 11.47 -3.70
CA PHE A 90 24.50 10.79 -2.42
C PHE A 90 24.80 11.82 -1.33
N ARG A 91 24.23 11.64 -0.13
CA ARG A 91 24.70 12.34 1.07
C ARG A 91 26.04 11.74 1.50
N ASP A 92 26.95 12.54 2.04
CA ASP A 92 28.23 12.04 2.56
C ASP A 92 28.02 11.02 3.70
N VAL A 93 26.94 11.19 4.48
CA VAL A 93 26.59 10.35 5.62
C VAL A 93 25.06 10.12 5.67
N TYR A 94 24.65 8.87 5.92
CA TYR A 94 23.25 8.47 6.16
C TYR A 94 23.06 7.96 7.59
N ASP A 95 21.82 7.92 8.08
CA ASP A 95 21.50 7.26 9.36
C ASP A 95 21.61 5.74 9.22
N PHE A 96 21.03 5.19 8.15
CA PHE A 96 21.05 3.77 7.83
C PHE A 96 21.46 3.52 6.38
N ILE A 97 22.26 2.47 6.17
CA ILE A 97 22.58 1.96 4.83
C ILE A 97 22.15 0.49 4.75
N VAL A 98 21.21 0.21 3.86
CA VAL A 98 20.70 -1.15 3.55
C VAL A 98 21.39 -1.66 2.29
N VAL A 99 22.03 -2.82 2.39
CA VAL A 99 22.82 -3.43 1.31
C VAL A 99 22.05 -4.61 0.72
N GLY A 100 21.59 -4.47 -0.53
CA GLY A 100 20.77 -5.43 -1.25
C GLY A 100 19.27 -5.13 -1.13
N ALA A 101 18.60 -4.89 -2.26
CA ALA A 101 17.15 -4.66 -2.34
C ALA A 101 16.34 -5.95 -2.47
N GLY A 102 16.82 -7.04 -1.87
CA GLY A 102 16.18 -8.36 -1.88
C GLY A 102 14.91 -8.45 -1.03
N SER A 103 14.44 -9.69 -0.80
CA SER A 103 13.20 -9.95 -0.06
C SER A 103 13.13 -9.31 1.33
N SER A 104 14.25 -9.21 2.05
CA SER A 104 14.33 -8.54 3.34
C SER A 104 14.68 -7.04 3.21
N GLY A 105 15.70 -6.70 2.42
CA GLY A 105 16.21 -5.32 2.35
C GLY A 105 15.20 -4.32 1.76
N ALA A 106 14.35 -4.74 0.83
CA ALA A 106 13.24 -3.92 0.33
C ALA A 106 12.22 -3.55 1.42
N VAL A 107 11.95 -4.47 2.35
CA VAL A 107 11.08 -4.25 3.52
C VAL A 107 11.76 -3.30 4.50
N ILE A 108 13.04 -3.55 4.83
CA ILE A 108 13.80 -2.77 5.80
C ILE A 108 13.93 -1.30 5.34
N ALA A 109 14.27 -1.07 4.07
CA ALA A 109 14.34 0.29 3.51
C ALA A 109 12.99 1.00 3.50
N ASN A 110 11.88 0.28 3.26
CA ASN A 110 10.53 0.83 3.42
C ASN A 110 10.25 1.18 4.89
N ARG A 111 10.44 0.26 5.84
CA ARG A 111 10.09 0.49 7.25
C ARG A 111 10.94 1.56 7.92
N LEU A 112 12.25 1.56 7.72
CA LEU A 112 13.12 2.60 8.30
C LEU A 112 12.85 3.99 7.72
N SER A 113 12.38 4.09 6.46
CA SER A 113 12.01 5.38 5.87
C SER A 113 10.58 5.86 6.20
N GLU A 114 9.80 5.09 6.96
CA GLU A 114 8.54 5.59 7.57
C GLU A 114 8.85 6.67 8.62
N GLU A 115 10.01 6.61 9.28
CA GLU A 115 10.52 7.64 10.17
C GLU A 115 11.18 8.79 9.38
N LEU A 116 10.45 9.91 9.24
CA LEU A 116 10.88 11.09 8.47
C LEU A 116 12.19 11.73 8.98
N GLY A 117 12.55 11.47 10.24
CA GLY A 117 13.80 11.96 10.85
C GLY A 117 15.05 11.18 10.46
N TRP A 118 14.94 10.05 9.74
CA TRP A 118 16.09 9.23 9.35
C TRP A 118 16.33 9.25 7.85
N SER A 119 17.60 9.45 7.48
CA SER A 119 18.09 9.28 6.12
C SER A 119 18.48 7.82 5.86
N VAL A 120 17.88 7.21 4.83
CA VAL A 120 18.08 5.79 4.47
C VAL A 120 18.63 5.69 3.05
N LEU A 121 19.75 4.99 2.89
CA LEU A 121 20.32 4.62 1.59
C LEU A 121 20.10 3.13 1.33
N LEU A 122 19.47 2.78 0.20
CA LEU A 122 19.34 1.41 -0.30
C LEU A 122 20.26 1.23 -1.51
N LEU A 123 21.23 0.31 -1.41
CA LEU A 123 22.17 -0.03 -2.48
C LEU A 123 21.80 -1.38 -3.10
N GLU A 124 21.55 -1.41 -4.41
CA GLU A 124 21.29 -2.64 -5.17
C GLU A 124 22.30 -2.79 -6.32
N ALA A 125 22.91 -3.97 -6.45
CA ALA A 125 23.91 -4.26 -7.48
C ALA A 125 23.30 -4.49 -8.88
N GLY A 126 22.00 -4.82 -8.92
CA GLY A 126 21.20 -4.99 -10.12
C GLY A 126 20.49 -3.74 -10.63
N GLY A 127 19.64 -3.95 -11.64
CA GLY A 127 18.73 -2.92 -12.17
C GLY A 127 17.31 -3.03 -11.59
N ASP A 128 16.34 -2.50 -12.34
CA ASP A 128 14.91 -2.62 -12.04
C ASP A 128 14.28 -3.87 -12.70
N GLU A 129 13.08 -4.27 -12.27
CA GLU A 129 12.36 -5.46 -12.76
C GLU A 129 11.89 -5.28 -14.22
N THR A 130 11.94 -6.35 -15.03
CA THR A 130 11.47 -6.29 -16.44
C THR A 130 9.97 -6.55 -16.54
N ARG A 131 9.34 -6.12 -17.66
CA ARG A 131 7.92 -6.44 -17.96
C ARG A 131 7.65 -7.95 -17.97
N ILE A 132 8.61 -8.73 -18.48
CA ILE A 132 8.53 -10.19 -18.57
C ILE A 132 8.57 -10.83 -17.18
N SER A 133 9.31 -10.25 -16.23
CA SER A 133 9.43 -10.80 -14.86
C SER A 133 8.10 -10.87 -14.11
N ASP A 134 7.13 -10.03 -14.46
CA ASP A 134 5.79 -10.03 -13.86
C ASP A 134 4.91 -11.21 -14.30
N VAL A 135 5.20 -11.83 -15.44
CA VAL A 135 4.37 -12.88 -16.06
C VAL A 135 4.68 -14.23 -15.40
N PRO A 136 3.72 -14.89 -14.72
CA PRO A 136 4.01 -16.07 -13.88
C PRO A 136 4.69 -17.24 -14.59
N VAL A 137 4.27 -17.57 -15.82
CA VAL A 137 4.85 -18.71 -16.57
C VAL A 137 6.31 -18.46 -17.00
N MET A 138 6.71 -17.19 -17.12
CA MET A 138 8.02 -16.79 -17.65
C MET A 138 9.17 -16.93 -16.65
N MET A 139 8.91 -17.44 -15.43
CA MET A 139 9.92 -17.61 -14.38
C MET A 139 11.23 -18.27 -14.88
N ALA A 140 11.12 -19.31 -15.72
CA ALA A 140 12.28 -20.02 -16.28
C ALA A 140 13.16 -19.16 -17.20
N THR A 141 12.63 -18.07 -17.77
CA THR A 141 13.40 -17.18 -18.68
C THR A 141 14.09 -16.03 -17.96
N LEU A 142 13.98 -15.94 -16.63
CA LEU A 142 14.54 -14.85 -15.82
C LEU A 142 15.90 -15.22 -15.20
N GLN A 143 16.25 -16.50 -15.23
CA GLN A 143 17.49 -17.07 -14.73
C GLN A 143 18.52 -17.16 -15.87
N ARG A 144 19.79 -17.45 -15.55
CA ARG A 144 20.87 -17.65 -16.55
C ARG A 144 21.10 -16.43 -17.46
N GLY A 145 20.85 -15.23 -16.93
CA GLY A 145 20.87 -13.96 -17.66
C GLY A 145 21.30 -12.77 -16.79
N PRO A 146 21.09 -11.51 -17.25
CA PRO A 146 21.57 -10.31 -16.55
C PRO A 146 20.80 -9.98 -15.27
N LEU A 147 19.61 -10.56 -15.07
CA LEU A 147 18.81 -10.45 -13.84
C LEU A 147 19.26 -11.46 -12.76
N ASP A 148 20.25 -12.28 -13.07
CA ASP A 148 20.76 -13.37 -12.23
C ASP A 148 22.23 -13.09 -11.86
N TRP A 149 22.64 -13.50 -10.66
CA TRP A 149 24.05 -13.57 -10.29
C TRP A 149 24.78 -14.72 -10.97
N ASN A 150 24.07 -15.73 -11.47
CA ASN A 150 24.61 -16.89 -12.19
C ASN A 150 25.60 -17.71 -11.35
N TYR A 151 25.34 -17.89 -10.05
CA TYR A 151 26.22 -18.68 -9.20
C TYR A 151 26.19 -20.17 -9.56
N VAL A 152 27.31 -20.83 -9.33
CA VAL A 152 27.52 -22.26 -9.58
C VAL A 152 28.27 -22.84 -8.39
N THR A 153 27.82 -23.98 -7.86
CA THR A 153 28.52 -24.68 -6.78
C THR A 153 29.91 -25.13 -7.24
N GLU A 154 30.88 -25.28 -6.35
CA GLU A 154 32.11 -26.00 -6.72
C GLU A 154 31.83 -27.50 -6.94
N TYR A 155 32.70 -28.19 -7.68
CA TYR A 155 32.54 -29.63 -7.93
C TYR A 155 32.75 -30.42 -6.65
N GLN A 156 31.83 -31.35 -6.37
CA GLN A 156 31.94 -32.30 -5.27
C GLN A 156 31.39 -33.66 -5.72
N GLU A 157 32.02 -34.74 -5.30
CA GLU A 157 31.58 -36.09 -5.68
C GLU A 157 30.23 -36.44 -5.02
N GLY A 158 29.36 -37.09 -5.80
CA GLY A 158 28.17 -37.79 -5.28
C GLY A 158 26.83 -37.07 -5.42
N PHE A 159 26.77 -35.88 -6.04
CA PHE A 159 25.54 -35.16 -6.38
C PHE A 159 25.69 -34.35 -7.69
N CYS A 160 24.59 -33.86 -8.26
CA CYS A 160 24.54 -33.08 -9.53
C CYS A 160 25.32 -33.68 -10.72
N GLN A 161 25.50 -35.02 -10.77
CA GLN A 161 26.34 -35.68 -11.77
C GLN A 161 25.78 -35.61 -13.21
N ALA A 162 24.51 -35.28 -13.39
CA ALA A 162 23.88 -35.08 -14.71
C ALA A 162 24.12 -33.67 -15.30
N MET A 163 24.58 -32.73 -14.48
CA MET A 163 24.77 -31.32 -14.85
C MET A 163 26.15 -31.08 -15.47
N GLU A 164 26.27 -29.97 -16.22
CA GLU A 164 27.52 -29.51 -16.81
C GLU A 164 28.65 -29.46 -15.76
N ASN A 165 29.75 -30.16 -16.04
CA ASN A 165 30.92 -30.30 -15.17
C ASN A 165 30.64 -30.90 -13.77
N GLY A 166 29.48 -31.53 -13.55
CA GLY A 166 29.08 -32.07 -12.24
C GLY A 166 28.83 -30.98 -11.19
N ARG A 167 28.37 -29.80 -11.59
CA ARG A 167 28.16 -28.64 -10.72
C ARG A 167 26.70 -28.18 -10.76
N CYS A 168 26.13 -27.82 -9.62
CA CYS A 168 24.74 -27.35 -9.56
C CYS A 168 24.67 -25.84 -9.89
N LEU A 169 23.64 -25.42 -10.64
CA LEU A 169 23.35 -24.01 -10.92
C LEU A 169 22.50 -23.40 -9.80
N TRP A 170 22.95 -22.27 -9.23
CA TRP A 170 22.34 -21.57 -8.10
C TRP A 170 21.92 -20.14 -8.51
N PRO A 171 20.85 -19.99 -9.32
CA PRO A 171 20.29 -18.70 -9.72
C PRO A 171 19.89 -17.86 -8.51
N ARG A 172 20.25 -16.57 -8.52
CA ARG A 172 19.88 -15.58 -7.49
C ARG A 172 19.60 -14.24 -8.14
N GLY A 173 18.44 -13.65 -7.85
CA GLY A 173 18.03 -12.38 -8.45
C GLY A 173 18.98 -11.22 -8.11
N LYS A 174 19.45 -10.52 -9.16
CA LYS A 174 20.31 -9.34 -9.15
C LYS A 174 19.55 -8.14 -9.76
N LEU A 175 18.59 -7.61 -8.99
CA LEU A 175 17.65 -6.55 -9.37
C LEU A 175 16.86 -6.09 -8.14
N LEU A 176 16.10 -4.99 -8.25
CA LEU A 176 15.13 -4.60 -7.22
C LEU A 176 14.16 -5.75 -6.91
N GLY A 177 13.96 -6.03 -5.62
CA GLY A 177 13.21 -7.19 -5.13
C GLY A 177 14.05 -8.47 -5.04
N GLY A 178 15.27 -8.47 -5.61
CA GLY A 178 16.21 -9.57 -5.63
C GLY A 178 15.56 -10.86 -6.10
N THR A 179 15.73 -11.93 -5.33
CA THR A 179 15.18 -13.25 -5.69
C THR A 179 13.64 -13.28 -5.71
N SER A 180 12.92 -12.36 -5.03
CA SER A 180 11.45 -12.28 -5.14
C SER A 180 10.94 -11.87 -6.53
N ALA A 181 11.78 -11.18 -7.32
CA ALA A 181 11.48 -10.78 -8.69
C ALA A 181 11.68 -11.92 -9.72
N ILE A 182 12.36 -13.02 -9.36
CA ILE A 182 12.63 -14.17 -10.26
C ILE A 182 12.19 -15.54 -9.72
N ASN A 183 11.68 -15.64 -8.49
CA ASN A 183 11.26 -16.91 -7.89
C ASN A 183 9.93 -17.45 -8.45
N GLY A 184 9.50 -18.61 -7.95
CA GLY A 184 8.20 -19.21 -8.27
C GLY A 184 6.96 -18.58 -7.59
N MET A 185 7.07 -17.40 -6.97
CA MET A 185 6.00 -16.66 -6.26
C MET A 185 5.29 -17.37 -5.09
N ILE A 186 5.54 -18.66 -4.87
CA ILE A 186 4.95 -19.49 -3.81
C ILE A 186 4.94 -18.78 -2.44
N TYR A 187 3.77 -18.72 -1.82
CA TYR A 187 3.60 -18.20 -0.46
C TYR A 187 3.55 -19.36 0.55
N VAL A 188 4.68 -19.62 1.20
CA VAL A 188 4.81 -20.57 2.33
C VAL A 188 5.59 -19.88 3.44
N ARG A 189 5.17 -20.07 4.70
CA ARG A 189 5.80 -19.48 5.88
C ARG A 189 6.78 -20.41 6.61
N GLY A 190 6.71 -21.72 6.38
CA GLY A 190 7.38 -22.73 7.21
C GLY A 190 6.47 -23.26 8.32
N ASN A 191 6.94 -24.25 9.07
CA ASN A 191 6.21 -24.82 10.20
C ASN A 191 6.39 -23.95 11.45
N ARG A 192 5.37 -23.91 12.33
CA ARG A 192 5.52 -23.25 13.65
C ARG A 192 6.73 -23.77 14.44
N ARG A 193 7.01 -25.07 14.37
CA ARG A 193 8.09 -25.70 15.13
C ARG A 193 9.48 -25.29 14.63
N ASP A 194 9.65 -24.81 13.40
CA ASP A 194 10.96 -24.30 12.96
C ASP A 194 11.38 -23.10 13.83
N TYR A 195 10.43 -22.19 14.05
CA TYR A 195 10.59 -20.97 14.86
C TYR A 195 10.67 -21.29 16.36
N ASP A 196 9.82 -22.17 16.85
CA ASP A 196 9.89 -22.65 18.25
C ASP A 196 11.24 -23.35 18.52
N ASN A 197 11.80 -24.07 17.54
CA ASN A 197 13.14 -24.65 17.61
C ASN A 197 14.24 -23.56 17.62
N TRP A 198 14.16 -22.53 16.76
CA TRP A 198 15.10 -21.39 16.81
C TRP A 198 15.14 -20.73 18.19
N ALA A 199 13.97 -20.58 18.83
CA ALA A 199 13.87 -20.07 20.19
C ALA A 199 14.53 -21.01 21.20
N SER A 200 14.28 -22.32 21.11
CA SER A 200 14.91 -23.33 21.97
C SER A 200 16.44 -23.39 21.85
N MET A 201 17.00 -23.01 20.69
CA MET A 201 18.45 -22.86 20.46
C MET A 201 19.05 -21.61 21.12
N GLY A 202 18.29 -20.85 21.92
CA GLY A 202 18.77 -19.65 22.62
C GLY A 202 18.45 -18.32 21.92
N ASN A 203 17.47 -18.30 21.00
CA ASN A 203 16.99 -17.09 20.34
C ASN A 203 15.54 -16.75 20.75
N PRO A 204 15.24 -16.48 22.04
CA PRO A 204 13.89 -16.56 22.61
C PRO A 204 12.84 -15.66 21.93
N GLU A 205 13.26 -14.52 21.36
CA GLU A 205 12.37 -13.60 20.63
C GLU A 205 11.92 -14.13 19.25
N TRP A 206 12.29 -15.36 18.85
CA TRP A 206 12.03 -15.94 17.52
C TRP A 206 11.07 -17.14 17.49
N SER A 207 10.34 -17.43 18.57
CA SER A 207 9.29 -18.47 18.56
C SER A 207 8.16 -18.14 17.57
N TYR A 208 7.32 -19.11 17.21
CA TYR A 208 6.27 -18.90 16.21
C TYR A 208 5.31 -17.77 16.60
N ASP A 209 4.89 -17.75 17.86
CA ASP A 209 3.98 -16.74 18.40
C ASP A 209 4.63 -15.33 18.34
N GLN A 210 5.96 -15.24 18.37
CA GLN A 210 6.74 -14.01 18.22
C GLN A 210 7.03 -13.60 16.76
N VAL A 211 6.76 -14.44 15.77
CA VAL A 211 6.97 -14.14 14.34
C VAL A 211 5.68 -14.08 13.51
N LEU A 212 4.61 -14.79 13.92
CA LEU A 212 3.30 -14.78 13.27
C LEU A 212 2.71 -13.36 13.08
N PRO A 213 2.81 -12.43 14.05
CA PRO A 213 2.35 -11.05 13.84
C PRO A 213 3.04 -10.34 12.67
N TYR A 214 4.34 -10.58 12.46
CA TYR A 214 5.12 -9.96 11.39
C TYR A 214 4.81 -10.57 10.01
N PHE A 215 4.51 -11.87 9.95
CA PHE A 215 3.92 -12.49 8.76
C PHE A 215 2.60 -11.81 8.38
N LYS A 216 1.69 -11.66 9.35
CA LYS A 216 0.37 -11.03 9.16
C LYS A 216 0.46 -9.53 8.83
N LYS A 217 1.44 -8.81 9.39
CA LYS A 217 1.70 -7.37 9.15
C LYS A 217 2.06 -7.06 7.69
N SER A 218 2.84 -7.95 7.07
CA SER A 218 3.21 -7.81 5.65
C SER A 218 2.12 -8.28 4.69
N GLU A 219 1.27 -9.23 5.10
CA GLU A 219 0.32 -9.93 4.24
C GLU A 219 -0.97 -9.13 3.93
N ASP A 220 -1.37 -9.16 2.66
CA ASP A 220 -2.71 -8.79 2.20
C ASP A 220 -3.37 -10.01 1.55
N MET A 221 -3.99 -10.86 2.38
CA MET A 221 -4.65 -12.08 1.96
C MET A 221 -5.94 -11.78 1.20
N ARG A 222 -6.00 -12.18 -0.08
CA ARG A 222 -7.14 -11.89 -0.96
C ARG A 222 -8.01 -13.11 -1.26
N ILE A 223 -7.60 -14.28 -0.82
CA ILE A 223 -8.33 -15.54 -0.98
C ILE A 223 -9.46 -15.57 0.06
N GLU A 224 -10.71 -15.47 -0.39
CA GLU A 224 -11.87 -15.21 0.47
C GLU A 224 -12.00 -16.17 1.67
N LYS A 225 -11.85 -17.47 1.41
CA LYS A 225 -11.88 -18.56 2.42
C LYS A 225 -10.82 -18.40 3.54
N TYR A 226 -9.76 -17.62 3.33
CA TYR A 226 -8.65 -17.47 4.28
C TYR A 226 -8.61 -16.09 4.97
N LYS A 227 -9.35 -15.09 4.48
CA LYS A 227 -9.34 -13.71 5.04
C LYS A 227 -9.68 -13.63 6.52
N ASN A 228 -10.60 -14.47 6.98
CA ASN A 228 -11.07 -14.51 8.37
C ASN A 228 -10.31 -15.55 9.23
N SER A 229 -9.28 -16.19 8.68
CA SER A 229 -8.44 -17.14 9.41
C SER A 229 -7.60 -16.40 10.47
N PRO A 230 -7.48 -16.90 11.71
CA PRO A 230 -6.60 -16.29 12.71
C PRO A 230 -5.12 -16.30 12.29
N TYR A 231 -4.76 -17.15 11.33
CA TYR A 231 -3.41 -17.25 10.77
C TYR A 231 -3.10 -16.19 9.71
N HIS A 232 -4.08 -15.53 9.09
CA HIS A 232 -3.84 -14.59 7.98
C HIS A 232 -4.05 -13.12 8.35
N GLY A 233 -3.34 -12.24 7.64
CA GLY A 233 -3.45 -10.78 7.68
C GLY A 233 -4.06 -10.23 6.39
N VAL A 234 -4.68 -9.06 6.49
CA VAL A 234 -5.29 -8.32 5.37
C VAL A 234 -4.84 -6.87 5.41
N GLY A 235 -4.69 -6.23 4.24
CA GLY A 235 -4.27 -4.83 4.15
C GLY A 235 -2.77 -4.55 4.34
N GLY A 236 -1.92 -5.57 4.41
CA GLY A 236 -0.46 -5.43 4.31
C GLY A 236 0.02 -4.98 2.91
N TYR A 237 1.32 -4.81 2.75
CA TYR A 237 1.90 -4.40 1.46
C TYR A 237 2.01 -5.56 0.44
N LEU A 238 2.13 -6.81 0.91
CA LEU A 238 2.37 -7.99 0.09
C LEU A 238 1.05 -8.70 -0.24
N SER A 239 0.55 -8.49 -1.44
CA SER A 239 -0.68 -9.13 -1.94
C SER A 239 -0.48 -10.65 -2.13
N VAL A 240 -1.44 -11.44 -1.64
CA VAL A 240 -1.44 -12.91 -1.76
C VAL A 240 -2.75 -13.36 -2.42
N GLU A 241 -2.65 -13.96 -3.61
CA GLU A 241 -3.79 -14.40 -4.44
C GLU A 241 -3.60 -15.85 -4.93
N GLU A 242 -4.68 -16.50 -5.34
CA GLU A 242 -4.64 -17.70 -6.21
C GLU A 242 -4.21 -17.28 -7.63
N TYR A 243 -3.59 -18.19 -8.38
CA TYR A 243 -3.20 -17.94 -9.77
C TYR A 243 -4.44 -17.87 -10.67
N ARG A 244 -4.39 -17.09 -11.76
CA ARG A 244 -5.54 -16.93 -12.68
C ARG A 244 -5.77 -18.14 -13.60
N TYR A 245 -4.86 -19.12 -13.56
CA TYR A 245 -4.98 -20.37 -14.30
C TYR A 245 -4.26 -21.50 -13.56
N TYR A 246 -4.93 -22.64 -13.48
CA TYR A 246 -4.37 -23.93 -13.10
C TYR A 246 -4.65 -24.92 -14.22
N THR A 247 -3.71 -25.81 -14.52
CA THR A 247 -3.90 -26.83 -15.57
C THR A 247 -4.98 -27.84 -15.17
N PRO A 248 -5.78 -28.36 -16.12
CA PRO A 248 -6.74 -29.43 -15.85
C PRO A 248 -6.11 -30.67 -15.18
N LEU A 249 -4.84 -30.96 -15.50
CA LEU A 249 -4.04 -32.04 -14.90
C LEU A 249 -3.96 -31.96 -13.37
N LEU A 250 -4.00 -30.75 -12.80
CA LEU A 250 -3.87 -30.54 -11.37
C LEU A 250 -5.08 -31.05 -10.56
N GLY A 251 -6.28 -31.01 -11.15
CA GLY A 251 -7.48 -31.57 -10.51
C GLY A 251 -7.34 -33.07 -10.28
N TYR A 252 -6.83 -33.80 -11.28
CA TYR A 252 -6.52 -35.22 -11.17
C TYR A 252 -5.42 -35.49 -10.12
N LEU A 253 -4.38 -34.67 -10.08
CA LEU A 253 -3.30 -34.80 -9.09
C LEU A 253 -3.80 -34.60 -7.65
N LEU A 254 -4.64 -33.60 -7.38
CA LEU A 254 -5.21 -33.37 -6.05
C LEU A 254 -6.23 -34.44 -5.65
N GLN A 255 -7.01 -34.96 -6.60
CA GLN A 255 -7.89 -36.11 -6.36
C GLN A 255 -7.07 -37.38 -6.04
N ALA A 256 -5.96 -37.62 -6.74
CA ALA A 256 -5.05 -38.72 -6.45
C ALA A 256 -4.40 -38.60 -5.06
N VAL A 257 -4.08 -37.38 -4.62
CA VAL A 257 -3.61 -37.08 -3.25
C VAL A 257 -4.66 -37.46 -2.19
N GLN A 258 -5.95 -37.25 -2.47
CA GLN A 258 -7.04 -37.67 -1.59
C GLN A 258 -7.22 -39.20 -1.60
N GLU A 259 -7.07 -39.86 -2.76
CA GLU A 259 -7.15 -41.32 -2.88
C GLU A 259 -6.06 -42.06 -2.08
N VAL A 260 -4.89 -41.45 -1.89
CA VAL A 260 -3.83 -41.99 -1.01
C VAL A 260 -3.96 -41.56 0.46
N GLY A 261 -5.04 -40.86 0.83
CA GLY A 261 -5.40 -40.54 2.22
C GLY A 261 -4.91 -39.19 2.76
N HIS A 262 -4.31 -38.33 1.94
CA HIS A 262 -3.92 -36.98 2.38
C HIS A 262 -5.09 -35.98 2.30
N LYS A 263 -5.13 -35.04 3.24
CA LYS A 263 -6.16 -33.99 3.31
C LYS A 263 -5.81 -32.81 2.42
N LEU A 264 -6.85 -32.16 1.87
CA LEU A 264 -6.74 -30.82 1.28
C LEU A 264 -6.96 -29.78 2.38
N LEU A 265 -5.98 -28.91 2.64
CA LEU A 265 -6.00 -27.92 3.74
C LEU A 265 -5.16 -26.69 3.43
N ASP A 266 -5.26 -25.66 4.27
CA ASP A 266 -4.38 -24.50 4.19
C ASP A 266 -3.06 -24.76 4.95
N PHE A 267 -1.97 -24.98 4.21
CA PHE A 267 -0.66 -25.31 4.78
C PHE A 267 0.06 -24.12 5.46
N ASN A 268 -0.53 -22.91 5.46
CA ASN A 268 -0.07 -21.78 6.29
C ASN A 268 -1.00 -21.51 7.50
N GLY A 269 -2.01 -22.36 7.70
CA GLY A 269 -3.00 -22.29 8.78
C GLY A 269 -2.58 -23.06 10.04
N GLU A 270 -3.54 -23.72 10.69
CA GLU A 270 -3.33 -24.42 11.96
C GLU A 270 -2.38 -25.63 11.85
N THR A 271 -2.47 -26.37 10.74
CA THR A 271 -1.68 -27.58 10.49
C THR A 271 -1.06 -27.52 9.11
N GLN A 272 0.18 -28.00 8.97
CA GLN A 272 0.91 -28.00 7.70
C GLN A 272 0.75 -29.34 6.95
N SER A 273 0.54 -30.45 7.66
CA SER A 273 0.47 -31.82 7.10
C SER A 273 -0.75 -32.06 6.18
N GLY A 274 -0.67 -31.58 4.95
CA GLY A 274 -1.64 -31.83 3.88
C GLY A 274 -1.25 -31.12 2.59
N PHE A 275 -2.16 -31.04 1.63
CA PHE A 275 -1.92 -30.55 0.27
C PHE A 275 -2.92 -29.46 -0.12
N ASN A 276 -2.60 -28.64 -1.12
CA ASN A 276 -3.57 -27.76 -1.78
C ASN A 276 -3.04 -27.21 -3.11
N PHE A 277 -3.91 -26.52 -3.85
CA PHE A 277 -3.49 -25.55 -4.85
C PHE A 277 -2.47 -24.58 -4.26
N ALA A 278 -1.39 -24.33 -5.00
CA ALA A 278 -0.43 -23.31 -4.65
C ALA A 278 -1.06 -21.94 -4.84
N TYR A 279 -0.84 -21.05 -3.88
CA TYR A 279 -1.13 -19.63 -3.97
C TYR A 279 0.15 -18.83 -3.70
N GLY A 280 0.19 -17.58 -4.15
CA GLY A 280 1.46 -16.87 -4.29
C GLY A 280 1.38 -15.37 -4.03
N THR A 281 2.56 -14.77 -3.92
CA THR A 281 2.75 -13.32 -3.86
C THR A 281 2.40 -12.71 -5.22
N LEU A 282 1.13 -12.36 -5.38
CA LEU A 282 0.48 -11.99 -6.63
C LEU A 282 -0.42 -10.77 -6.42
N ARG A 283 -0.51 -9.88 -7.41
CA ARG A 283 -1.38 -8.71 -7.41
C ARG A 283 -2.08 -8.61 -8.75
N GLY A 284 -3.39 -8.87 -8.81
CA GLY A 284 -4.12 -8.93 -10.07
C GLY A 284 -3.73 -10.15 -10.94
N GLY A 285 -3.22 -11.22 -10.34
CA GLY A 285 -2.73 -12.41 -11.04
C GLY A 285 -1.29 -12.36 -11.58
N VAL A 286 -0.63 -11.21 -11.57
CA VAL A 286 0.81 -11.08 -11.92
C VAL A 286 1.67 -11.03 -10.66
N ARG A 287 2.98 -11.25 -10.80
CA ARG A 287 3.95 -11.23 -9.67
C ARG A 287 3.80 -9.99 -8.78
N CYS A 288 3.81 -10.19 -7.47
CA CYS A 288 3.99 -9.14 -6.48
C CYS A 288 5.32 -9.36 -5.73
N SER A 289 6.43 -8.87 -6.32
CA SER A 289 7.75 -8.86 -5.69
C SER A 289 7.80 -7.93 -4.48
N THR A 290 8.88 -7.98 -3.70
CA THR A 290 9.09 -7.03 -2.60
C THR A 290 9.40 -5.61 -3.08
N ALA A 291 9.92 -5.44 -4.30
CA ALA A 291 10.01 -4.12 -4.93
C ALA A 291 8.60 -3.54 -5.20
N LYS A 292 7.70 -4.32 -5.81
CA LYS A 292 6.31 -3.91 -6.08
C LYS A 292 5.46 -3.73 -4.82
N ALA A 293 5.72 -4.52 -3.78
CA ALA A 293 5.03 -4.42 -2.50
C ALA A 293 5.52 -3.23 -1.65
N PHE A 294 6.82 -3.08 -1.45
CA PHE A 294 7.39 -2.16 -0.45
C PHE A 294 8.10 -0.94 -1.04
N LEU A 295 8.83 -1.07 -2.16
CA LEU A 295 9.60 0.06 -2.71
C LEU A 295 8.75 0.98 -3.60
N ARG A 296 7.85 0.45 -4.43
CA ARG A 296 6.96 1.27 -5.28
C ARG A 296 6.08 2.25 -4.47
N PRO A 297 5.49 1.88 -3.30
CA PRO A 297 4.79 2.84 -2.44
C PRO A 297 5.71 3.86 -1.74
N ALA A 298 6.98 3.51 -1.48
CA ALA A 298 7.94 4.36 -0.77
C ALA A 298 8.77 5.28 -1.69
N ARG A 299 8.73 5.10 -3.01
CA ARG A 299 9.62 5.76 -4.00
C ARG A 299 9.69 7.28 -3.90
N ASP A 300 8.59 7.94 -3.48
CA ASP A 300 8.49 9.40 -3.43
C ASP A 300 9.02 10.01 -2.11
N ARG A 301 9.38 9.18 -1.12
CA ARG A 301 9.90 9.63 0.18
C ARG A 301 11.26 10.29 0.02
N LEU A 302 11.39 11.55 0.46
CA LEU A 302 12.61 12.36 0.28
C LEU A 302 13.80 11.89 1.15
N ASN A 303 13.50 11.18 2.24
CA ASN A 303 14.47 10.59 3.15
C ASN A 303 14.93 9.18 2.73
N LEU A 304 14.36 8.61 1.66
CA LEU A 304 14.79 7.35 1.06
C LEU A 304 15.52 7.60 -0.27
N ASP A 305 16.76 7.13 -0.34
CA ASP A 305 17.57 7.14 -1.54
C ASP A 305 17.82 5.71 -2.01
N ILE A 306 17.47 5.42 -3.26
CA ILE A 306 17.61 4.09 -3.87
C ILE A 306 18.64 4.23 -4.99
N SER A 307 19.71 3.44 -4.93
CA SER A 307 20.75 3.43 -5.96
C SER A 307 20.88 2.04 -6.58
N LEU A 308 20.69 2.00 -7.89
CA LEU A 308 20.82 0.81 -8.73
C LEU A 308 22.25 0.66 -9.24
N HIS A 309 22.58 -0.52 -9.76
CA HIS A 309 23.90 -0.85 -10.32
C HIS A 309 25.07 -0.49 -9.39
N SER A 310 24.85 -0.66 -8.08
CA SER A 310 25.73 -0.27 -6.98
C SER A 310 26.22 -1.52 -6.24
N LEU A 311 27.39 -2.03 -6.64
CA LEU A 311 28.00 -3.20 -6.02
C LEU A 311 28.74 -2.81 -4.73
N VAL A 312 28.20 -3.16 -3.57
CA VAL A 312 28.92 -2.99 -2.30
C VAL A 312 30.10 -3.96 -2.25
N GLU A 313 31.29 -3.40 -2.03
CA GLU A 313 32.55 -4.12 -2.04
C GLU A 313 32.93 -4.58 -0.63
N ARG A 314 32.74 -3.70 0.36
CA ARG A 314 32.98 -3.97 1.78
C ARG A 314 32.32 -2.90 2.67
N VAL A 315 32.09 -3.27 3.93
CA VAL A 315 31.83 -2.35 5.03
C VAL A 315 33.17 -1.73 5.48
N VAL A 316 33.15 -0.46 5.85
CA VAL A 316 34.30 0.22 6.47
C VAL A 316 34.17 0.09 7.98
N ILE A 317 35.10 -0.61 8.61
CA ILE A 317 35.14 -0.82 10.06
C ILE A 317 36.47 -0.29 10.57
N ASP A 318 36.43 0.50 11.64
CA ASP A 318 37.65 0.94 12.32
C ASP A 318 38.29 -0.26 13.07
N PRO A 319 39.57 -0.57 12.85
CA PRO A 319 40.17 -1.81 13.35
C PRO A 319 40.50 -1.78 14.86
N GLN A 320 40.48 -0.61 15.51
CA GLN A 320 40.77 -0.49 16.94
C GLN A 320 39.49 -0.51 17.78
N THR A 321 38.51 0.30 17.39
CA THR A 321 37.21 0.46 18.06
C THR A 321 36.18 -0.58 17.64
N LYS A 322 36.37 -1.22 16.48
CA LYS A 322 35.43 -2.15 15.82
C LYS A 322 34.05 -1.52 15.52
N VAL A 323 34.01 -0.21 15.32
CA VAL A 323 32.80 0.55 14.94
C VAL A 323 32.73 0.71 13.42
N VAL A 324 31.58 0.43 12.83
CA VAL A 324 31.31 0.72 11.41
C VAL A 324 31.30 2.21 11.15
N GLN A 325 32.03 2.64 10.13
CA GLN A 325 32.10 4.03 9.66
C GLN A 325 31.23 4.26 8.41
N GLY A 326 30.96 3.23 7.61
CA GLY A 326 30.24 3.36 6.34
C GLY A 326 30.40 2.15 5.42
N VAL A 327 30.20 2.35 4.12
CA VAL A 327 30.41 1.33 3.07
C VAL A 327 31.19 1.88 1.88
N VAL A 328 31.95 1.00 1.23
CA VAL A 328 32.56 1.25 -0.09
C VAL A 328 31.81 0.45 -1.14
N PHE A 329 31.42 1.10 -2.24
CA PHE A 329 30.74 0.46 -3.36
C PHE A 329 31.17 1.03 -4.72
N SER A 330 31.07 0.22 -5.77
CA SER A 330 31.27 0.68 -7.15
C SER A 330 29.95 0.81 -7.91
N LYS A 331 29.83 1.90 -8.67
CA LYS A 331 28.71 2.20 -9.57
C LYS A 331 29.25 2.86 -10.84
N LYS A 332 28.86 2.35 -12.02
CA LYS A 332 29.27 2.88 -13.34
C LYS A 332 30.80 3.12 -13.48
N GLY A 333 31.62 2.23 -12.92
CA GLY A 333 33.09 2.34 -12.94
C GLY A 333 33.70 3.38 -11.97
N ARG A 334 32.90 3.97 -11.08
CA ARG A 334 33.35 4.88 -10.02
C ARG A 334 33.16 4.22 -8.66
N THR A 335 34.12 4.42 -7.75
CA THR A 335 34.03 3.97 -6.36
C THR A 335 33.52 5.11 -5.48
N TYR A 336 32.57 4.81 -4.61
CA TYR A 336 31.97 5.72 -3.64
C TYR A 336 32.28 5.20 -2.23
N ASN A 337 32.50 6.12 -1.30
CA ASN A 337 32.67 5.83 0.13
C ASN A 337 31.66 6.69 0.90
N ILE A 338 30.66 6.07 1.51
CA ILE A 338 29.52 6.75 2.13
C ILE A 338 29.45 6.38 3.60
N GLY A 339 29.42 7.39 4.47
CA GLY A 339 29.42 7.23 5.92
C GLY A 339 28.05 6.82 6.49
N VAL A 340 28.06 6.26 7.70
CA VAL A 340 26.86 5.92 8.46
C VAL A 340 26.88 6.53 9.87
N LYS A 341 25.71 6.93 10.40
CA LYS A 341 25.57 7.43 11.79
C LYS A 341 25.09 6.37 12.77
N LYS A 342 24.25 5.42 12.32
CA LYS A 342 23.63 4.41 13.19
C LYS A 342 24.10 3.01 12.81
N GLU A 343 23.57 2.44 11.73
CA GLU A 343 23.84 1.04 11.37
C GLU A 343 23.88 0.78 9.85
N VAL A 344 24.81 -0.09 9.44
CA VAL A 344 24.76 -0.79 8.15
C VAL A 344 24.02 -2.11 8.33
N ILE A 345 23.12 -2.42 7.40
CA ILE A 345 22.29 -3.63 7.43
C ILE A 345 22.51 -4.41 6.13
N LEU A 346 23.14 -5.58 6.24
CA LEU A 346 23.36 -6.47 5.10
C LEU A 346 22.12 -7.33 4.86
N SER A 347 21.51 -7.19 3.68
CA SER A 347 20.38 -7.98 3.19
C SER A 347 20.65 -8.55 1.80
N ALA A 348 21.92 -8.80 1.49
CA ALA A 348 22.38 -9.28 0.19
C ALA A 348 22.13 -10.80 -0.02
N GLY A 349 21.67 -11.51 1.01
CA GLY A 349 21.31 -12.92 0.97
C GLY A 349 22.46 -13.85 1.34
N ALA A 350 22.14 -15.14 1.49
CA ALA A 350 23.02 -16.18 2.03
C ALA A 350 24.35 -16.46 1.30
N LEU A 351 24.68 -15.77 0.22
CA LEU A 351 25.94 -15.91 -0.51
C LEU A 351 26.73 -14.59 -0.47
N ASN A 352 26.05 -13.48 -0.73
CA ASN A 352 26.67 -12.15 -0.81
C ASN A 352 26.87 -11.51 0.57
N SER A 353 25.96 -11.71 1.54
CA SER A 353 26.15 -11.20 2.91
C SER A 353 27.40 -11.77 3.60
N PRO A 354 27.65 -13.10 3.61
CA PRO A 354 28.92 -13.62 4.14
C PRO A 354 30.14 -13.20 3.30
N GLN A 355 30.01 -13.07 1.98
CA GLN A 355 31.08 -12.54 1.11
C GLN A 355 31.47 -11.11 1.52
N ILE A 356 30.50 -10.21 1.69
CA ILE A 356 30.73 -8.81 2.08
C ILE A 356 31.35 -8.74 3.49
N LEU A 357 30.88 -9.55 4.45
CA LEU A 357 31.50 -9.64 5.77
C LEU A 357 32.98 -10.06 5.68
N MET A 358 33.29 -11.12 4.93
CA MET A 358 34.67 -11.58 4.77
C MET A 358 35.55 -10.53 4.08
N LEU A 359 35.06 -9.87 3.02
CA LEU A 359 35.75 -8.74 2.37
C LEU A 359 35.93 -7.51 3.28
N SER A 360 35.17 -7.43 4.38
CA SER A 360 35.28 -6.41 5.43
C SER A 360 36.20 -6.83 6.58
N GLY A 361 36.88 -7.98 6.48
CA GLY A 361 37.74 -8.53 7.53
C GLY A 361 36.99 -9.25 8.66
N VAL A 362 35.73 -9.62 8.46
CA VAL A 362 34.88 -10.32 9.44
C VAL A 362 34.57 -11.73 8.94
N GLY A 363 35.16 -12.75 9.56
CA GLY A 363 35.05 -14.14 9.10
C GLY A 363 36.23 -15.01 9.56
N PRO A 364 36.37 -16.24 9.05
CA PRO A 364 37.36 -17.19 9.56
C PRO A 364 38.79 -16.68 9.34
N ALA A 365 39.51 -16.37 10.43
CA ALA A 365 40.73 -15.59 10.37
C ALA A 365 41.83 -16.19 9.48
N ASP A 366 41.95 -17.53 9.46
CA ASP A 366 42.94 -18.21 8.62
C ASP A 366 42.61 -18.11 7.14
N HIS A 367 41.33 -18.21 6.77
CA HIS A 367 40.91 -18.04 5.37
C HIS A 367 41.03 -16.57 4.91
N LEU A 368 40.76 -15.61 5.79
CA LEU A 368 40.97 -14.19 5.49
C LEU A 368 42.45 -13.89 5.22
N ARG A 369 43.36 -14.45 6.03
CA ARG A 369 44.82 -14.35 5.79
C ARG A 369 45.24 -15.04 4.50
N GLU A 370 44.70 -16.23 4.22
CA GLU A 370 44.95 -17.02 3.00
C GLU A 370 44.67 -16.19 1.72
N VAL A 371 43.54 -15.49 1.66
CA VAL A 371 43.17 -14.63 0.51
C VAL A 371 43.76 -13.20 0.57
N GLY A 372 44.59 -12.91 1.56
CA GLY A 372 45.31 -11.63 1.69
C GLY A 372 44.48 -10.45 2.22
N ILE A 373 43.47 -10.71 3.04
CA ILE A 373 42.67 -9.68 3.73
C ILE A 373 43.27 -9.40 5.11
N SER A 374 43.64 -8.14 5.33
CA SER A 374 44.23 -7.66 6.58
C SER A 374 43.83 -6.18 6.81
N PRO A 375 43.54 -5.75 8.05
CA PRO A 375 43.49 -6.57 9.27
C PRO A 375 42.27 -7.49 9.34
N VAL A 376 42.37 -8.58 10.10
CA VAL A 376 41.20 -9.35 10.53
C VAL A 376 40.54 -8.60 11.69
N ILE A 377 39.31 -8.15 11.48
CA ILE A 377 38.51 -7.35 12.43
C ILE A 377 37.88 -8.25 13.48
N SER A 378 37.29 -9.38 13.07
CA SER A 378 36.69 -10.37 13.97
C SER A 378 36.75 -11.76 13.36
N ASP A 379 37.25 -12.71 14.15
CA ASP A 379 37.28 -14.13 13.81
C ASP A 379 35.92 -14.76 14.14
N LEU A 380 35.18 -15.14 13.09
CA LEU A 380 33.82 -15.67 13.19
C LEU A 380 33.58 -16.72 12.11
N HIS A 381 32.69 -17.68 12.36
CA HIS A 381 32.32 -18.75 11.41
C HIS A 381 31.44 -18.28 10.23
N VAL A 382 31.70 -17.08 9.70
CA VAL A 382 31.02 -16.53 8.50
C VAL A 382 31.19 -17.49 7.32
N GLY A 383 30.09 -17.76 6.63
CA GLY A 383 30.03 -18.67 5.49
C GLY A 383 29.76 -20.14 5.86
N HIS A 384 29.95 -20.57 7.10
CA HIS A 384 29.61 -21.94 7.54
C HIS A 384 28.10 -22.14 7.75
N ASN A 385 27.65 -23.38 7.98
CA ASN A 385 26.23 -23.71 8.21
C ASN A 385 25.31 -23.42 7.01
N LEU A 386 25.86 -23.46 5.78
CA LEU A 386 25.08 -23.34 4.55
C LEU A 386 24.08 -24.50 4.45
N GLN A 387 22.80 -24.17 4.27
CA GLN A 387 21.68 -25.09 4.13
C GLN A 387 20.87 -24.73 2.89
N ASP A 388 20.35 -25.72 2.18
CA ASP A 388 19.45 -25.54 1.04
C ASP A 388 18.51 -26.75 0.93
N HIS A 389 17.31 -26.51 0.39
CA HIS A 389 16.32 -27.54 0.13
C HIS A 389 16.63 -28.24 -1.19
N ILE A 390 16.73 -29.57 -1.16
CA ILE A 390 16.98 -30.41 -2.35
C ILE A 390 15.86 -31.44 -2.55
N ALA A 391 15.75 -31.96 -3.77
CA ALA A 391 14.79 -32.96 -4.17
C ALA A 391 15.42 -33.97 -5.16
N LEU A 392 14.77 -35.13 -5.31
CA LEU A 392 14.99 -36.03 -6.45
C LEU A 392 14.31 -35.40 -7.70
N GLY A 393 15.12 -34.98 -8.67
CA GLY A 393 14.62 -34.40 -9.92
C GLY A 393 14.29 -35.43 -11.01
N GLY A 394 13.48 -35.01 -11.99
CA GLY A 394 13.42 -35.64 -13.33
C GLY A 394 12.65 -36.95 -13.46
N ILE A 395 11.99 -37.44 -12.42
CA ILE A 395 11.10 -38.61 -12.50
C ILE A 395 9.75 -38.20 -13.13
N VAL A 396 9.77 -38.05 -14.45
CA VAL A 396 8.62 -37.59 -15.26
C VAL A 396 7.60 -38.72 -15.49
N TYR A 397 6.32 -38.36 -15.43
CA TYR A 397 5.20 -39.21 -15.84
C TYR A 397 4.50 -38.60 -17.05
N THR A 398 4.40 -39.34 -18.15
CA THR A 398 3.63 -38.94 -19.34
C THR A 398 2.14 -39.24 -19.18
N VAL A 399 1.30 -38.56 -19.95
CA VAL A 399 -0.17 -38.60 -19.88
C VAL A 399 -0.71 -38.66 -21.30
N ASP A 400 -1.66 -39.56 -21.57
CA ASP A 400 -2.20 -39.76 -22.94
C ASP A 400 -3.17 -38.64 -23.37
N LYS A 401 -3.61 -37.78 -22.43
CA LYS A 401 -4.57 -36.67 -22.66
C LYS A 401 -3.86 -35.31 -22.66
N PRO A 402 -4.28 -34.34 -23.51
CA PRO A 402 -3.68 -33.02 -23.62
C PRO A 402 -4.09 -32.08 -22.46
N LEU A 403 -3.59 -32.32 -21.25
CA LEU A 403 -4.01 -31.67 -19.99
C LEU A 403 -3.00 -30.66 -19.39
N GLY A 404 -1.76 -30.61 -19.89
CA GLY A 404 -0.68 -29.74 -19.41
C GLY A 404 -0.40 -28.53 -20.31
N ASN A 405 0.74 -27.86 -20.07
CA ASN A 405 1.17 -26.66 -20.78
C ASN A 405 2.49 -26.93 -21.54
N THR A 406 2.43 -27.40 -22.79
CA THR A 406 3.63 -27.59 -23.63
C THR A 406 4.01 -26.33 -24.39
N LEU A 407 5.31 -26.14 -24.72
CA LEU A 407 5.81 -24.94 -25.38
C LEU A 407 5.03 -24.56 -26.67
N PRO A 408 4.64 -25.51 -27.55
CA PRO A 408 3.78 -25.19 -28.70
C PRO A 408 2.43 -24.56 -28.30
N ARG A 409 1.74 -25.11 -27.29
CA ARG A 409 0.42 -24.62 -26.84
C ARG A 409 0.50 -23.26 -26.14
N ILE A 410 1.47 -23.05 -25.26
CA ILE A 410 1.62 -21.75 -24.58
C ILE A 410 2.08 -20.63 -25.54
N SER A 411 2.61 -21.00 -26.71
CA SER A 411 3.04 -20.04 -27.75
C SER A 411 1.95 -19.78 -28.80
N GLU A 412 0.72 -20.26 -28.61
CA GLU A 412 -0.41 -19.93 -29.47
C GLU A 412 -0.81 -18.45 -29.33
N VAL A 413 -1.21 -17.83 -30.45
CA VAL A 413 -1.61 -16.41 -30.47
C VAL A 413 -2.86 -16.16 -29.60
N SER A 414 -3.77 -17.12 -29.54
CA SER A 414 -4.96 -17.14 -28.67
C SER A 414 -4.58 -16.99 -27.19
N VAL A 415 -3.59 -17.75 -26.73
CA VAL A 415 -3.07 -17.74 -25.35
C VAL A 415 -2.42 -16.40 -25.01
N LEU A 416 -1.69 -15.79 -25.95
CA LEU A 416 -1.15 -14.44 -25.76
C LEU A 416 -2.27 -13.38 -25.74
N THR A 417 -3.28 -13.51 -26.57
CA THR A 417 -4.44 -12.58 -26.63
C THR A 417 -5.23 -12.63 -25.32
N ASP A 418 -5.47 -13.82 -24.77
CA ASP A 418 -6.14 -14.01 -23.48
C ASP A 418 -5.35 -13.44 -22.30
N MET A 419 -4.02 -13.51 -22.34
CA MET A 419 -3.15 -12.89 -21.34
C MET A 419 -3.22 -11.35 -21.42
N LEU A 420 -3.16 -10.79 -22.63
CA LEU A 420 -3.07 -9.35 -22.86
C LEU A 420 -4.41 -8.62 -22.66
N LEU A 421 -5.51 -9.18 -23.17
CA LEU A 421 -6.82 -8.53 -23.17
C LEU A 421 -7.73 -9.00 -22.03
N ASN A 422 -7.62 -10.28 -21.65
CA ASN A 422 -8.54 -10.92 -20.70
C ASN A 422 -7.91 -11.27 -19.34
N ASN A 423 -6.60 -11.02 -19.16
CA ASN A 423 -5.82 -11.35 -17.95
C ASN A 423 -6.02 -12.79 -17.43
N LYS A 424 -6.10 -13.76 -18.35
CA LYS A 424 -6.38 -15.18 -18.05
C LYS A 424 -5.52 -16.12 -18.92
N GLY A 425 -5.73 -17.43 -18.75
CA GLY A 425 -5.11 -18.46 -19.58
C GLY A 425 -3.71 -18.89 -19.13
N PRO A 426 -3.08 -19.84 -19.86
CA PRO A 426 -1.84 -20.52 -19.46
C PRO A 426 -0.66 -19.61 -19.06
N MET A 427 -0.56 -18.40 -19.63
CA MET A 427 0.51 -17.44 -19.31
C MET A 427 0.46 -16.92 -17.86
N MET A 428 -0.74 -16.96 -17.27
CA MET A 428 -1.01 -16.54 -15.89
C MET A 428 -0.85 -17.67 -14.87
N ALA A 429 -0.46 -18.87 -15.33
CA ALA A 429 -0.23 -20.03 -14.50
C ALA A 429 1.16 -20.01 -13.87
N MET A 430 1.31 -20.58 -12.66
CA MET A 430 2.63 -20.97 -12.22
C MET A 430 3.14 -22.13 -13.07
N GLY A 431 4.37 -22.07 -13.58
CA GLY A 431 4.94 -23.16 -14.37
C GLY A 431 5.21 -24.40 -13.50
N VAL A 432 6.27 -24.33 -12.68
CA VAL A 432 6.90 -25.50 -12.05
C VAL A 432 6.30 -25.97 -10.71
N ALA A 433 5.23 -25.34 -10.24
CA ALA A 433 4.61 -25.64 -8.94
C ALA A 433 3.18 -25.10 -8.86
N GLN A 434 2.18 -25.91 -9.24
CA GLN A 434 0.77 -25.47 -9.24
C GLN A 434 -0.01 -25.96 -8.03
N ALA A 435 0.43 -27.06 -7.40
CA ALA A 435 0.00 -27.48 -6.08
C ALA A 435 1.19 -27.87 -5.22
N LEU A 436 0.99 -27.77 -3.91
CA LEU A 436 1.97 -28.09 -2.88
C LEU A 436 1.37 -29.04 -1.87
N GLY A 437 2.21 -29.72 -1.13
CA GLY A 437 1.81 -30.34 0.12
C GLY A 437 2.97 -30.70 1.01
N PHE A 438 2.66 -31.24 2.18
CA PHE A 438 3.66 -31.58 3.17
C PHE A 438 3.28 -32.92 3.82
N ALA A 439 4.24 -33.83 3.91
CA ALA A 439 4.07 -35.15 4.48
C ALA A 439 5.28 -35.57 5.32
N SER A 440 5.06 -36.52 6.21
CA SER A 440 6.07 -37.10 7.10
C SER A 440 6.65 -38.38 6.50
N SER A 441 7.97 -38.51 6.51
CA SER A 441 8.70 -39.74 6.25
C SER A 441 8.60 -40.73 7.42
N SER A 442 9.05 -41.96 7.21
CA SER A 442 9.26 -42.99 8.24
C SER A 442 10.26 -42.60 9.35
N LEU A 443 11.01 -41.51 9.19
CA LEU A 443 11.89 -40.95 10.24
C LEU A 443 11.21 -39.85 11.07
N CYS A 444 10.05 -39.33 10.64
CA CYS A 444 9.36 -38.25 11.30
C CYS A 444 8.32 -38.77 12.31
N ASN A 445 8.64 -38.64 13.60
CA ASN A 445 7.77 -39.06 14.71
C ASN A 445 6.63 -38.06 15.03
N SER A 446 6.30 -37.13 14.13
CA SER A 446 5.33 -36.05 14.36
C SER A 446 4.25 -36.04 13.28
N SER A 447 2.98 -35.97 13.71
CA SER A 447 1.83 -35.88 12.81
C SER A 447 1.75 -34.55 12.05
N ASP A 448 2.25 -33.46 12.63
CA ASP A 448 2.20 -32.10 12.08
C ASP A 448 3.55 -31.38 12.19
N TYR A 449 4.63 -32.09 11.87
CA TYR A 449 5.92 -31.47 11.57
C TYR A 449 6.57 -32.19 10.37
N PRO A 450 5.94 -32.13 9.19
CA PRO A 450 6.36 -32.89 8.01
C PRO A 450 7.79 -32.53 7.59
N ASP A 451 8.60 -33.53 7.23
CA ASP A 451 9.99 -33.39 6.77
C ASP A 451 10.14 -33.45 5.24
N ILE A 452 9.06 -33.77 4.51
CA ILE A 452 9.00 -33.75 3.05
C ILE A 452 7.98 -32.71 2.57
N GLY A 453 8.40 -31.81 1.67
CA GLY A 453 7.54 -30.86 0.98
C GLY A 453 7.32 -31.27 -0.48
N TYR A 454 6.10 -31.59 -0.86
CA TYR A 454 5.74 -32.00 -2.22
C TYR A 454 5.41 -30.81 -3.12
N TYR A 455 5.88 -30.90 -4.35
CA TYR A 455 5.58 -30.00 -5.45
C TYR A 455 4.95 -30.80 -6.57
N LEU A 456 3.74 -30.39 -6.96
CA LEU A 456 2.98 -31.01 -8.04
C LEU A 456 2.98 -30.05 -9.23
N SER A 457 3.63 -30.48 -10.32
CA SER A 457 3.92 -29.66 -11.49
C SER A 457 3.36 -30.28 -12.76
N ALA A 458 2.66 -29.47 -13.57
CA ALA A 458 2.28 -29.79 -14.95
C ALA A 458 3.28 -29.27 -15.99
N VAL A 459 4.49 -28.92 -15.52
CA VAL A 459 5.66 -28.54 -16.31
C VAL A 459 6.82 -29.47 -15.94
N THR A 460 7.42 -30.07 -16.95
CA THR A 460 8.47 -31.10 -16.86
C THR A 460 9.53 -30.88 -17.94
N ASP A 461 10.73 -31.43 -17.76
CA ASP A 461 11.90 -31.14 -18.60
C ASP A 461 11.75 -31.44 -20.10
N ASN A 462 10.75 -32.21 -20.50
CA ASN A 462 10.45 -32.56 -21.89
C ASN A 462 9.47 -31.60 -22.59
N ILE A 463 8.77 -30.71 -21.89
CA ILE A 463 7.66 -29.92 -22.46
C ILE A 463 8.09 -28.75 -23.36
N ASP A 464 9.36 -28.33 -23.29
CA ASP A 464 9.89 -27.14 -23.95
C ASP A 464 11.04 -27.42 -24.94
N GLY A 465 11.38 -28.69 -25.18
CA GLY A 465 12.50 -29.05 -26.05
C GLY A 465 13.89 -28.69 -25.49
N GLY A 466 13.98 -28.29 -24.22
CA GLY A 466 15.23 -27.85 -23.59
C GLY A 466 15.58 -26.39 -23.87
N VAL A 467 14.63 -25.59 -24.37
CA VAL A 467 14.84 -24.15 -24.64
C VAL A 467 15.07 -23.35 -23.35
N PHE A 468 14.37 -23.68 -22.26
CA PHE A 468 14.47 -23.00 -20.98
C PHE A 468 14.83 -23.94 -19.83
N LEU A 469 14.08 -25.04 -19.64
CA LEU A 469 14.19 -25.91 -18.46
C LEU A 469 15.56 -26.59 -18.36
N LYS A 470 16.07 -27.11 -19.49
CA LYS A 470 17.44 -27.64 -19.58
C LYS A 470 18.49 -26.60 -19.18
N ASN A 471 18.31 -25.34 -19.61
CA ASN A 471 19.29 -24.27 -19.39
C ASN A 471 19.33 -23.79 -17.93
N ILE A 472 18.20 -23.80 -17.21
CA ILE A 472 18.14 -23.43 -15.79
C ILE A 472 18.63 -24.54 -14.86
N VAL A 473 18.40 -25.82 -15.21
CA VAL A 473 18.92 -26.97 -14.43
C VAL A 473 20.40 -27.22 -14.76
N GLY A 474 20.79 -27.00 -16.02
CA GLY A 474 22.16 -27.15 -16.50
C GLY A 474 22.53 -28.58 -16.88
N TYR A 475 21.61 -29.35 -17.48
CA TYR A 475 21.93 -30.72 -17.91
C TYR A 475 23.01 -30.76 -18.99
N THR A 476 23.81 -31.83 -18.97
CA THR A 476 24.56 -32.26 -20.16
C THR A 476 23.61 -32.66 -21.31
N ASP A 477 24.04 -32.42 -22.54
CA ASP A 477 23.34 -32.89 -23.76
C ASP A 477 23.07 -34.40 -23.71
N GLU A 478 24.05 -35.19 -23.27
CA GLU A 478 23.92 -36.65 -23.19
C GLU A 478 22.78 -37.09 -22.27
N PHE A 479 22.69 -36.50 -21.07
CA PHE A 479 21.62 -36.80 -20.12
C PHE A 479 20.25 -36.41 -20.67
N TYR A 480 20.14 -35.18 -21.19
CA TYR A 480 18.88 -34.67 -21.73
C TYR A 480 18.37 -35.52 -22.90
N ASN A 481 19.26 -35.87 -23.83
CA ASN A 481 18.92 -36.63 -25.02
C ASN A 481 18.55 -38.08 -24.70
N LYS A 482 19.20 -38.73 -23.72
CA LYS A 482 18.84 -40.10 -23.32
C LYS A 482 17.52 -40.17 -22.55
N VAL A 483 17.21 -39.17 -21.71
CA VAL A 483 16.06 -39.25 -20.77
C VAL A 483 14.79 -38.60 -21.34
N TYR A 484 14.90 -37.43 -21.97
CA TYR A 484 13.75 -36.58 -22.32
C TYR A 484 13.50 -36.43 -23.83
N GLU A 485 14.53 -36.51 -24.70
CA GLU A 485 14.35 -36.41 -26.16
C GLU A 485 13.34 -37.42 -26.77
N PRO A 486 13.16 -38.65 -26.24
CA PRO A 486 12.14 -39.58 -26.73
C PRO A 486 10.69 -39.20 -26.34
N ILE A 487 10.48 -38.28 -25.40
CA ILE A 487 9.16 -37.87 -24.89
C ILE A 487 8.89 -36.36 -25.06
N LEU A 488 9.62 -35.68 -25.94
CA LEU A 488 9.48 -34.23 -26.12
C LEU A 488 8.05 -33.81 -26.48
N TYR A 489 7.60 -32.74 -25.85
CA TYR A 489 6.29 -32.13 -26.04
C TYR A 489 5.08 -33.05 -25.75
N GLN A 490 5.30 -34.24 -25.17
CA GLN A 490 4.21 -35.06 -24.63
C GLN A 490 3.68 -34.42 -23.33
N ASP A 491 2.36 -34.47 -23.16
CA ASP A 491 1.73 -34.10 -21.89
C ASP A 491 2.27 -34.96 -20.76
N SER A 492 2.63 -34.29 -19.66
CA SER A 492 3.37 -34.91 -18.57
C SER A 492 3.29 -34.08 -17.29
N TYR A 493 3.58 -34.73 -16.17
CA TYR A 493 3.72 -34.10 -14.86
C TYR A 493 4.93 -34.63 -14.10
N LEU A 494 5.36 -33.85 -13.12
CA LEU A 494 6.33 -34.22 -12.12
C LEU A 494 5.69 -34.04 -10.74
N SER A 495 5.80 -35.08 -9.91
CA SER A 495 5.55 -35.00 -8.47
C SER A 495 6.87 -35.27 -7.77
N PHE A 496 7.40 -34.28 -7.05
CA PHE A 496 8.68 -34.41 -6.35
C PHE A 496 8.55 -33.94 -4.91
N GLY A 497 9.19 -34.66 -3.99
CA GLY A 497 9.35 -34.24 -2.60
C GLY A 497 10.71 -33.60 -2.38
N THR A 498 10.74 -32.46 -1.70
CA THR A 498 11.94 -31.80 -1.21
C THR A 498 12.17 -32.13 0.26
N LEU A 499 13.43 -32.29 0.63
CA LEU A 499 13.89 -32.43 2.01
C LEU A 499 13.82 -31.08 2.72
N LEU A 500 12.95 -30.95 3.72
CA LEU A 500 12.67 -29.68 4.41
C LEU A 500 13.64 -29.35 5.54
N ARG A 501 14.32 -30.36 6.10
CA ARG A 501 15.25 -30.20 7.23
C ARG A 501 16.50 -31.06 6.99
N PRO A 502 17.37 -30.66 6.04
CA PRO A 502 18.59 -31.40 5.74
C PRO A 502 19.49 -31.49 6.97
N LYS A 503 20.22 -32.60 7.10
CA LYS A 503 21.31 -32.76 8.08
C LYS A 503 22.68 -32.44 7.46
N SER A 504 22.82 -32.54 6.14
CA SER A 504 23.97 -31.99 5.42
C SER A 504 24.16 -30.49 5.72
N ARG A 505 25.42 -30.07 5.88
CA ARG A 505 25.83 -28.67 6.09
C ARG A 505 26.99 -28.31 5.18
N GLY A 506 26.82 -27.26 4.40
CA GLY A 506 27.83 -26.70 3.51
C GLY A 506 28.60 -25.52 4.11
N TYR A 507 29.40 -24.88 3.26
CA TYR A 507 30.02 -23.59 3.55
C TYR A 507 30.27 -22.75 2.28
N VAL A 508 30.47 -21.45 2.49
CA VAL A 508 30.83 -20.44 1.48
C VAL A 508 32.19 -19.84 1.85
N LYS A 509 33.09 -19.69 0.87
CA LYS A 509 34.41 -19.07 1.02
C LYS A 509 34.62 -17.96 0.01
N LEU A 510 35.55 -17.04 0.30
CA LEU A 510 36.07 -16.14 -0.74
C LEU A 510 36.94 -16.94 -1.71
N ARG A 511 36.84 -16.61 -3.00
CA ARG A 511 37.78 -17.10 -4.01
C ARG A 511 39.10 -16.33 -3.95
N ASP A 512 38.99 -15.03 -3.75
CA ASP A 512 40.06 -14.05 -3.69
C ASP A 512 39.50 -12.75 -3.03
N LYS A 513 40.29 -11.68 -2.99
CA LYS A 513 39.91 -10.38 -2.40
C LYS A 513 39.05 -9.46 -3.29
N SER A 514 38.62 -9.91 -4.47
CA SER A 514 37.80 -9.12 -5.41
C SER A 514 36.32 -9.20 -5.06
N PRO A 515 35.60 -8.06 -4.98
CA PRO A 515 34.16 -8.05 -4.82
C PRO A 515 33.41 -8.51 -6.10
N HIS A 516 34.11 -8.57 -7.24
CA HIS A 516 33.55 -9.06 -8.51
C HIS A 516 33.68 -10.57 -8.69
N SER A 517 34.58 -11.24 -7.95
CA SER A 517 34.75 -12.68 -8.03
C SER A 517 33.56 -13.39 -7.37
N PRO A 518 32.94 -14.41 -8.00
CA PRO A 518 31.92 -15.22 -7.34
C PRO A 518 32.56 -16.04 -6.21
N PRO A 519 31.90 -16.16 -5.05
CA PRO A 519 32.41 -16.93 -3.93
C PRO A 519 32.49 -18.42 -4.28
N LEU A 520 33.32 -19.16 -3.54
CA LEU A 520 33.36 -20.61 -3.58
C LEU A 520 32.19 -21.15 -2.76
N ILE A 521 31.37 -22.02 -3.33
CA ILE A 521 30.14 -22.53 -2.71
C ILE A 521 30.23 -24.05 -2.63
N TYR A 522 30.22 -24.59 -1.41
CA TYR A 522 30.30 -26.04 -1.14
C TYR A 522 29.05 -26.49 -0.39
N PRO A 523 27.97 -26.95 -1.06
CA PRO A 523 26.73 -27.33 -0.39
C PRO A 523 26.85 -28.60 0.47
N ASN A 524 27.81 -29.48 0.17
CA ASN A 524 27.96 -30.80 0.81
C ASN A 524 26.67 -31.65 0.78
N PHE A 525 25.87 -31.58 -0.29
CA PHE A 525 24.62 -32.33 -0.41
C PHE A 525 24.83 -33.84 -0.28
N LEU A 526 23.83 -34.54 0.27
CA LEU A 526 23.80 -36.00 0.42
C LEU A 526 24.97 -36.57 1.26
N SER A 527 25.63 -35.73 2.06
CA SER A 527 26.68 -36.14 3.00
C SER A 527 26.14 -36.86 4.24
N HIS A 528 24.84 -36.73 4.54
CA HIS A 528 24.16 -37.47 5.60
C HIS A 528 23.21 -38.53 5.01
N ARG A 529 23.19 -39.75 5.58
CA ARG A 529 22.37 -40.85 5.03
C ARG A 529 20.86 -40.65 5.18
N ASP A 530 20.41 -40.05 6.27
CA ASP A 530 18.97 -39.79 6.48
C ASP A 530 18.38 -38.88 5.38
N ASP A 531 19.14 -37.88 4.92
CA ASP A 531 18.74 -36.97 3.83
C ASP A 531 18.44 -37.76 2.54
N ILE A 532 19.27 -38.77 2.24
CA ILE A 532 19.05 -39.70 1.12
C ILE A 532 17.81 -40.55 1.37
N LYS A 533 17.66 -41.14 2.56
CA LYS A 533 16.53 -42.02 2.89
C LYS A 533 15.19 -41.29 2.74
N ILE A 534 15.09 -40.06 3.26
CA ILE A 534 13.89 -39.23 3.18
C ILE A 534 13.54 -38.93 1.71
N LEU A 535 14.53 -38.63 0.87
CA LEU A 535 14.32 -38.33 -0.56
C LEU A 535 13.96 -39.57 -1.40
N VAL A 536 14.51 -40.75 -1.08
CA VAL A 536 14.12 -42.02 -1.68
C VAL A 536 12.68 -42.37 -1.31
N GLU A 537 12.33 -42.26 -0.03
CA GLU A 537 10.95 -42.44 0.44
C GLU A 537 10.00 -41.42 -0.21
N ALA A 538 10.46 -40.19 -0.43
CA ALA A 538 9.68 -39.18 -1.12
C ALA A 538 9.32 -39.59 -2.56
N GLY A 539 10.28 -40.18 -3.29
CA GLY A 539 10.07 -40.75 -4.62
C GLY A 539 9.08 -41.93 -4.63
N ARG A 540 8.97 -42.69 -3.53
CA ARG A 540 7.98 -43.76 -3.37
C ARG A 540 6.55 -43.24 -3.30
N LEU A 541 6.31 -42.17 -2.55
CA LEU A 541 4.96 -41.57 -2.50
C LEU A 541 4.57 -40.96 -3.85
N SER A 542 5.50 -40.30 -4.56
CA SER A 542 5.26 -39.85 -5.94
C SER A 542 4.88 -41.00 -6.88
N GLN A 543 5.54 -42.15 -6.74
CA GLN A 543 5.17 -43.37 -7.47
C GLN A 543 3.79 -43.89 -7.09
N HIS A 544 3.42 -43.82 -5.80
CA HIS A 544 2.12 -44.27 -5.32
C HIS A 544 0.98 -43.40 -5.85
N LEU A 545 1.13 -42.06 -5.77
CA LEU A 545 0.21 -41.07 -6.36
C LEU A 545 -0.04 -41.34 -7.86
N SER A 546 1.03 -41.62 -8.61
CA SER A 546 0.96 -41.86 -10.06
C SER A 546 0.25 -43.17 -10.43
N ASN A 547 0.17 -44.13 -9.50
CA ASN A 547 -0.48 -45.44 -9.68
C ASN A 547 -1.95 -45.48 -9.23
N THR A 548 -2.49 -44.37 -8.75
CA THR A 548 -3.90 -44.26 -8.32
C THR A 548 -4.89 -44.57 -9.47
N PRO A 549 -6.12 -45.04 -9.16
CA PRO A 549 -7.22 -45.10 -10.14
C PRO A 549 -7.39 -43.81 -10.94
N THR A 550 -7.38 -42.64 -10.28
CA THR A 550 -7.54 -41.35 -10.95
C THR A 550 -6.43 -41.06 -11.96
N MET A 551 -5.15 -41.23 -11.62
CA MET A 551 -4.06 -40.97 -12.56
C MET A 551 -4.02 -41.99 -13.70
N ARG A 552 -4.37 -43.25 -13.44
CA ARG A 552 -4.51 -44.26 -14.52
C ARG A 552 -5.65 -43.93 -15.50
N SER A 553 -6.71 -43.26 -15.06
CA SER A 553 -7.84 -42.86 -15.93
C SER A 553 -7.49 -41.81 -17.00
N ILE A 554 -6.35 -41.12 -16.84
CA ILE A 554 -5.79 -40.18 -17.83
C ILE A 554 -4.62 -40.78 -18.62
N GLY A 555 -4.34 -42.08 -18.44
CA GLY A 555 -3.24 -42.76 -19.10
C GLY A 555 -1.86 -42.43 -18.53
N ALA A 556 -1.77 -42.03 -17.25
CA ALA A 556 -0.50 -41.70 -16.63
C ALA A 556 0.48 -42.89 -16.63
N LYS A 557 1.68 -42.68 -17.16
CA LYS A 557 2.75 -43.68 -17.30
C LYS A 557 4.08 -43.09 -16.86
N LEU A 558 4.89 -43.86 -16.15
CA LEU A 558 6.27 -43.47 -15.84
C LEU A 558 7.10 -43.41 -17.14
N ASN A 559 7.96 -42.39 -17.29
CA ASN A 559 8.96 -42.34 -18.36
C ASN A 559 9.84 -43.61 -18.31
N PRO A 560 9.86 -44.48 -19.34
CA PRO A 560 10.64 -45.72 -19.31
C PRO A 560 12.15 -45.50 -19.44
N ASN A 561 12.60 -44.30 -19.84
CA ASN A 561 13.99 -43.98 -20.05
C ASN A 561 14.73 -43.84 -18.71
N LYS A 562 15.60 -44.81 -18.41
CA LYS A 562 16.44 -44.77 -17.19
C LYS A 562 17.49 -43.67 -17.28
N PHE A 563 17.86 -43.14 -16.13
CA PHE A 563 18.97 -42.18 -16.04
C PHE A 563 20.32 -42.86 -16.38
N PRO A 564 21.18 -42.21 -17.19
CA PRO A 564 22.51 -42.72 -17.52
C PRO A 564 23.38 -43.04 -16.30
N GLY A 565 23.93 -44.24 -16.26
CA GLY A 565 24.70 -44.77 -15.13
C GLY A 565 23.87 -45.38 -14.00
N CYS A 566 22.55 -45.54 -14.18
CA CYS A 566 21.62 -46.19 -13.25
C CYS A 566 20.86 -47.36 -13.90
N GLU A 567 21.25 -47.80 -15.10
CA GLU A 567 20.49 -48.73 -15.94
C GLU A 567 20.42 -50.15 -15.37
N HIS A 568 21.42 -50.55 -14.58
CA HIS A 568 21.53 -51.86 -13.93
C HIS A 568 20.58 -52.04 -12.74
N TYR A 569 20.09 -50.96 -12.13
CA TYR A 569 19.08 -51.05 -11.08
C TYR A 569 17.67 -51.24 -11.67
N LYS A 570 16.78 -51.92 -10.93
CA LYS A 570 15.38 -52.05 -11.32
C LYS A 570 14.72 -50.66 -11.29
N MET A 571 13.95 -50.30 -12.32
CA MET A 571 13.29 -48.99 -12.40
C MET A 571 12.43 -48.75 -11.15
N MET A 572 12.61 -47.60 -10.50
CA MET A 572 11.99 -47.29 -9.20
C MET A 572 12.25 -48.36 -8.12
N SER A 573 13.46 -48.93 -8.04
CA SER A 573 13.95 -49.54 -6.79
C SER A 573 14.58 -48.47 -5.89
N ASP A 574 14.87 -48.79 -4.62
CA ASP A 574 15.47 -47.80 -3.71
C ASP A 574 16.90 -47.45 -4.17
N GLU A 575 17.63 -48.42 -4.72
CA GLU A 575 18.95 -48.24 -5.32
C GLU A 575 18.88 -47.40 -6.61
N TYR A 576 17.83 -47.58 -7.43
CA TYR A 576 17.59 -46.71 -8.59
C TYR A 576 17.27 -45.28 -8.16
N LEU A 577 16.44 -45.09 -7.13
CA LEU A 577 16.05 -43.77 -6.63
C LEU A 577 17.25 -43.03 -6.00
N GLU A 578 18.09 -43.72 -5.22
CA GLU A 578 19.35 -43.12 -4.73
C GLU A 578 20.27 -42.78 -5.91
N CYS A 579 20.48 -43.70 -6.86
CA CYS A 579 21.31 -43.43 -8.03
C CYS A 579 20.80 -42.20 -8.82
N ALA A 580 19.49 -42.16 -9.07
CA ALA A 580 18.84 -41.05 -9.77
C ALA A 580 18.97 -39.72 -9.02
N LEU A 581 18.87 -39.73 -7.68
CA LEU A 581 19.07 -38.56 -6.82
C LEU A 581 20.49 -37.99 -6.93
N ARG A 582 21.50 -38.85 -7.08
CA ARG A 582 22.92 -38.44 -7.27
C ARG A 582 23.19 -37.91 -8.68
N LYS A 583 22.48 -38.43 -9.70
CA LYS A 583 22.49 -37.86 -11.06
C LYS A 583 21.82 -36.50 -11.07
N TYR A 584 20.54 -36.44 -10.71
CA TYR A 584 19.75 -35.22 -10.70
C TYR A 584 19.36 -34.84 -9.27
N THR A 585 20.31 -34.19 -8.60
CA THR A 585 20.08 -33.50 -7.33
C THR A 585 19.47 -32.13 -7.63
N MET A 586 18.16 -32.00 -7.47
CA MET A 586 17.44 -30.76 -7.78
C MET A 586 17.45 -29.83 -6.57
N THR A 587 18.15 -28.70 -6.65
CA THR A 587 18.05 -27.61 -5.65
C THR A 587 16.76 -26.81 -5.86
N LEU A 588 16.16 -26.35 -4.77
CA LEU A 588 15.01 -25.43 -4.76
C LEU A 588 15.45 -23.96 -4.61
N TRP A 589 16.75 -23.70 -4.67
CA TRP A 589 17.39 -22.37 -4.60
C TRP A 589 17.02 -21.60 -3.32
N HIS A 590 17.10 -22.30 -2.19
CA HIS A 590 16.83 -21.82 -0.84
C HIS A 590 18.10 -21.78 0.05
N PRO A 591 19.25 -21.21 -0.39
CA PRO A 591 20.45 -21.13 0.44
C PRO A 591 20.20 -20.25 1.68
N SER A 592 20.63 -20.72 2.85
CA SER A 592 20.42 -20.11 4.15
C SER A 592 21.55 -20.44 5.14
N GLY A 593 21.54 -19.80 6.32
CA GLY A 593 22.34 -20.17 7.50
C GLY A 593 23.82 -19.74 7.55
N THR A 594 24.32 -19.08 6.50
CA THR A 594 25.73 -18.66 6.36
C THR A 594 26.19 -17.50 7.26
N CYS A 595 25.27 -16.87 7.99
CA CYS A 595 25.54 -15.87 9.02
C CYS A 595 24.67 -16.19 10.25
N LYS A 596 24.67 -17.47 10.68
CA LYS A 596 23.87 -18.02 11.78
C LYS A 596 23.74 -17.08 12.99
N MET A 597 22.51 -16.83 13.43
CA MET A 597 22.24 -16.28 14.78
C MET A 597 22.31 -17.37 15.85
N GLY A 598 22.75 -16.99 17.05
CA GLY A 598 22.74 -17.87 18.21
C GLY A 598 23.11 -17.15 19.51
N PRO A 599 22.98 -17.82 20.67
CA PRO A 599 23.40 -17.31 21.97
C PRO A 599 24.92 -17.21 22.07
N ASP A 600 25.42 -16.51 23.09
CA ASP A 600 26.86 -16.31 23.31
C ASP A 600 27.63 -17.62 23.56
N SER A 601 26.93 -18.70 23.90
CA SER A 601 27.47 -20.05 24.08
C SER A 601 27.60 -20.86 22.79
N ASP A 602 27.07 -20.39 21.65
CA ASP A 602 27.23 -21.07 20.36
C ASP A 602 28.46 -20.53 19.62
N PRO A 603 29.56 -21.30 19.51
CA PRO A 603 30.78 -20.85 18.84
C PRO A 603 30.60 -20.64 17.33
N TYR A 604 29.56 -21.21 16.71
CA TYR A 604 29.23 -21.02 15.30
C TYR A 604 28.30 -19.81 15.04
N ALA A 605 27.85 -19.11 16.09
CA ALA A 605 27.06 -17.91 15.93
C ALA A 605 27.90 -16.77 15.34
N VAL A 606 27.48 -16.23 14.20
CA VAL A 606 27.99 -15.01 13.59
C VAL A 606 27.27 -13.78 14.16
N LEU A 607 25.99 -13.96 14.50
CA LEU A 607 25.12 -12.92 15.01
C LEU A 607 24.61 -13.25 16.41
N ASP A 608 24.21 -12.23 17.15
CA ASP A 608 23.38 -12.41 18.34
C ASP A 608 21.88 -12.60 17.98
N PRO A 609 20.99 -12.92 18.93
CA PRO A 609 19.56 -13.07 18.66
C PRO A 609 18.84 -11.80 18.17
N ARG A 610 19.51 -10.64 18.19
CA ARG A 610 19.00 -9.37 17.63
C ARG A 610 19.65 -9.05 16.26
N LEU A 611 20.32 -10.03 15.67
CA LEU A 611 20.99 -10.03 14.38
C LEU A 611 22.16 -9.04 14.25
N ARG A 612 22.74 -8.62 15.38
CA ARG A 612 23.96 -7.79 15.40
C ARG A 612 25.18 -8.67 15.17
N VAL A 613 26.11 -8.22 14.33
CA VAL A 613 27.36 -8.94 14.05
C VAL A 613 28.23 -8.96 15.30
N ARG A 614 28.64 -10.16 15.72
CA ARG A 614 29.42 -10.35 16.95
C ARG A 614 30.78 -9.66 16.85
N GLY A 615 31.15 -8.92 17.88
CA GLY A 615 32.42 -8.18 17.92
C GLY A 615 32.51 -6.94 17.02
N VAL A 616 31.42 -6.51 16.36
CA VAL A 616 31.38 -5.29 15.53
C VAL A 616 30.17 -4.42 15.91
N GLN A 617 30.38 -3.13 16.11
CA GLN A 617 29.31 -2.18 16.45
C GLN A 617 28.80 -1.45 15.20
N GLY A 618 27.48 -1.28 15.10
CA GLY A 618 26.85 -0.60 13.95
C GLY A 618 26.64 -1.51 12.72
N LEU A 619 26.63 -2.83 12.89
CA LEU A 619 26.45 -3.79 11.79
C LEU A 619 25.41 -4.86 12.12
N ARG A 620 24.46 -5.09 11.20
CA ARG A 620 23.55 -6.25 11.20
C ARG A 620 23.57 -7.01 9.89
N VAL A 621 23.11 -8.26 9.95
CA VAL A 621 22.69 -9.02 8.78
C VAL A 621 21.21 -9.37 8.95
N ALA A 622 20.42 -9.24 7.89
CA ALA A 622 18.97 -9.45 7.93
C ALA A 622 18.50 -10.00 6.58
N ASP A 623 18.73 -11.31 6.38
CA ASP A 623 18.27 -12.10 5.24
C ASP A 623 18.34 -13.62 5.56
N ALA A 624 18.17 -14.50 4.57
CA ALA A 624 18.21 -15.96 4.76
C ALA A 624 19.49 -16.51 5.41
N SER A 625 20.62 -15.79 5.38
CA SER A 625 21.86 -16.16 6.06
C SER A 625 21.72 -16.32 7.57
N ILE A 626 20.75 -15.64 8.20
CA ILE A 626 20.64 -15.58 9.67
C ILE A 626 20.05 -16.86 10.30
N MET A 627 19.34 -17.66 9.51
CA MET A 627 18.57 -18.82 9.96
C MET A 627 19.49 -19.90 10.59
N PRO A 628 19.34 -20.26 11.87
CA PRO A 628 20.22 -21.27 12.47
C PRO A 628 20.00 -22.65 11.85
N ASP A 629 18.72 -23.04 11.70
CA ASP A 629 18.28 -24.12 10.82
C ASP A 629 17.29 -23.56 9.78
N ILE A 630 17.31 -24.11 8.57
CA ILE A 630 16.37 -23.73 7.50
C ILE A 630 14.93 -24.08 7.91
N VAL A 631 13.96 -23.23 7.55
CA VAL A 631 12.54 -23.47 7.85
C VAL A 631 11.90 -24.40 6.83
N SER A 632 10.88 -25.14 7.26
CA SER A 632 10.18 -26.18 6.51
C SER A 632 9.25 -25.61 5.42
N GLY A 633 9.80 -24.88 4.45
CA GLY A 633 9.06 -24.21 3.38
C GLY A 633 9.89 -23.27 2.50
N ASN A 634 9.23 -22.55 1.57
CA ASN A 634 9.92 -21.59 0.70
C ASN A 634 10.40 -20.34 1.45
N LEU A 635 11.64 -19.91 1.22
CA LEU A 635 12.27 -18.89 2.08
C LEU A 635 11.85 -17.43 1.80
N ASN A 636 11.07 -17.14 0.76
CA ASN A 636 10.72 -15.77 0.40
C ASN A 636 9.93 -15.04 1.52
N VAL A 637 8.88 -15.68 2.05
CA VAL A 637 8.06 -15.09 3.10
C VAL A 637 8.80 -15.04 4.45
N PRO A 638 9.54 -16.08 4.87
CA PRO A 638 10.46 -16.00 6.01
C PRO A 638 11.45 -14.82 5.93
N CYS A 639 12.01 -14.53 4.76
CA CYS A 639 12.89 -13.37 4.57
C CYS A 639 12.16 -12.03 4.75
N ILE A 640 10.92 -11.93 4.28
CA ILE A 640 10.07 -10.74 4.46
C ILE A 640 9.75 -10.53 5.94
N MET A 641 9.41 -11.60 6.67
CA MET A 641 9.19 -11.59 8.11
C MET A 641 10.44 -11.13 8.88
N ILE A 642 11.63 -11.65 8.53
CA ILE A 642 12.92 -11.19 9.10
C ILE A 642 13.09 -9.69 8.88
N GLY A 643 12.76 -9.17 7.69
CA GLY A 643 12.82 -7.74 7.39
C GLY A 643 11.87 -6.88 8.26
N GLU A 644 10.62 -7.30 8.41
CA GLU A 644 9.64 -6.63 9.29
C GLU A 644 10.11 -6.61 10.75
N LYS A 645 10.59 -7.76 11.26
CA LYS A 645 10.99 -7.93 12.67
C LYS A 645 12.27 -7.15 13.01
N VAL A 646 13.26 -7.15 12.12
CA VAL A 646 14.50 -6.36 12.32
C VAL A 646 14.21 -4.87 12.31
N SER A 647 13.32 -4.40 11.43
CA SER A 647 12.93 -2.99 11.41
C SER A 647 12.27 -2.57 12.72
N ASP A 648 11.42 -3.43 13.30
CA ASP A 648 10.78 -3.16 14.59
C ASP A 648 11.79 -3.22 15.76
N MET A 649 12.73 -4.17 15.74
CA MET A 649 13.84 -4.22 16.71
C MET A 649 14.68 -2.93 16.70
N ILE A 650 14.91 -2.33 15.52
CA ILE A 650 15.61 -1.06 15.37
C ILE A 650 14.74 0.08 15.89
N ASN A 651 13.47 0.15 15.48
CA ASN A 651 12.53 1.19 15.92
C ASN A 651 12.27 1.17 17.44
N HIS A 652 12.29 0.02 18.10
CA HIS A 652 12.25 -0.06 19.56
C HIS A 652 13.55 0.46 20.21
N LEU A 653 14.72 0.12 19.67
CA LEU A 653 16.01 0.61 20.18
C LEU A 653 16.14 2.14 20.05
N THR A 654 15.65 2.70 18.95
CA THR A 654 15.69 4.13 18.66
C THR A 654 14.48 4.91 19.19
N GLN A 655 13.56 4.23 19.88
CA GLN A 655 12.40 4.84 20.56
C GLN A 655 11.37 5.47 19.60
N THR A 656 11.22 4.91 18.39
CA THR A 656 10.32 5.39 17.33
C THR A 656 9.23 4.40 16.90
N SER A 657 9.19 3.16 17.42
CA SER A 657 8.18 2.20 16.92
C SER A 657 6.74 2.66 17.18
N SER A 658 6.02 2.86 16.07
CA SER A 658 4.61 3.24 16.00
C SER A 658 3.69 2.05 15.73
N TRP A 659 4.25 0.85 15.53
CA TRP A 659 3.49 -0.37 15.30
C TRP A 659 3.24 -1.14 16.61
N LEU A 660 2.12 -1.84 16.63
CA LEU A 660 1.57 -2.53 17.79
C LEU A 660 1.49 -4.04 17.51
N PRO A 661 2.46 -4.85 17.99
CA PRO A 661 2.27 -6.29 18.07
C PRO A 661 1.10 -6.63 19.03
N PRO A 662 0.48 -7.81 18.91
CA PRO A 662 -0.51 -8.28 19.89
C PRO A 662 0.07 -8.33 21.30
N ALA A 663 -0.74 -7.92 22.28
CA ALA A 663 -0.40 -7.87 23.70
C ALA A 663 0.26 -9.15 24.23
N GLU A 664 -0.21 -10.30 23.74
CA GLU A 664 0.20 -11.63 24.15
C GLU A 664 1.67 -11.90 23.84
N THR A 665 2.25 -11.25 22.82
CA THR A 665 3.67 -11.44 22.49
C THR A 665 4.61 -10.64 23.40
N TRP A 666 4.10 -9.71 24.21
CA TRP A 666 4.95 -8.91 25.11
C TRP A 666 5.17 -9.61 26.46
N VAL A 667 4.23 -10.46 26.89
CA VAL A 667 4.22 -11.14 28.20
C VAL A 667 5.39 -12.14 28.38
N GLN A 668 6.08 -12.50 27.29
CA GLN A 668 7.21 -13.45 27.30
C GLN A 668 8.59 -12.81 27.03
N SER A 669 8.68 -11.49 26.81
CA SER A 669 9.99 -10.86 26.56
C SER A 669 10.77 -10.71 27.88
N SER A 670 12.03 -11.14 27.90
CA SER A 670 12.98 -10.81 28.97
C SER A 670 13.54 -9.39 28.85
N SER A 671 13.15 -8.66 27.81
CA SER A 671 13.61 -7.33 27.42
C SER A 671 12.68 -6.19 27.88
N GLY A 672 11.54 -6.51 28.48
CA GLY A 672 10.53 -5.54 28.92
C GLY A 672 9.62 -5.06 27.78
N PHE A 673 8.78 -4.07 28.07
CA PHE A 673 7.85 -3.52 27.09
C PHE A 673 8.57 -2.68 26.01
N PRO A 674 7.99 -2.60 24.80
CA PRO A 674 8.34 -1.59 23.80
C PRO A 674 8.49 -0.20 24.42
N TYR A 675 9.36 0.64 23.84
CA TYR A 675 9.59 1.99 24.38
C TYR A 675 8.29 2.78 24.56
N GLY A 676 8.12 3.32 25.77
CA GLY A 676 6.95 4.09 26.17
C GLY A 676 5.70 3.25 26.40
N TRP A 677 5.78 1.92 26.41
CA TRP A 677 4.65 1.07 26.79
C TRP A 677 4.76 0.59 28.24
N GLU A 678 3.67 0.70 29.00
CA GLU A 678 3.51 0.12 30.34
C GLU A 678 2.39 -0.92 30.36
N GLN A 679 2.46 -1.90 31.27
CA GLN A 679 1.41 -2.89 31.51
C GLN A 679 0.65 -2.58 32.80
N ALA A 680 -0.66 -2.36 32.68
CA ALA A 680 -1.60 -2.36 33.78
C ALA A 680 -2.37 -3.69 33.83
N THR A 681 -2.89 -4.04 34.99
CA THR A 681 -3.81 -5.19 35.17
C THR A 681 -5.08 -4.70 35.83
N ASP A 682 -6.25 -5.11 35.35
CA ASP A 682 -7.51 -4.81 36.02
C ASP A 682 -7.81 -5.76 37.20
N GLN A 683 -9.00 -5.58 37.78
CA GLN A 683 -9.45 -6.33 38.95
C GLN A 683 -9.79 -7.80 38.63
N ASP A 684 -10.01 -8.13 37.36
CA ASP A 684 -10.31 -9.48 36.86
C ASP A 684 -9.02 -10.21 36.38
N GLY A 685 -7.85 -9.60 36.57
CA GLY A 685 -6.55 -10.16 36.15
C GLY A 685 -6.24 -9.96 34.67
N LYS A 686 -7.00 -9.11 33.96
CA LYS A 686 -6.80 -8.85 32.53
C LYS A 686 -5.78 -7.75 32.31
N TYR A 687 -4.85 -8.00 31.39
CA TYR A 687 -3.79 -7.06 31.05
C TYR A 687 -4.26 -5.96 30.08
N TYR A 688 -3.79 -4.75 30.35
CA TYR A 688 -3.96 -3.54 29.56
C TYR A 688 -2.57 -2.97 29.30
N PHE A 689 -2.38 -2.34 28.14
CA PHE A 689 -1.11 -1.71 27.82
C PHE A 689 -1.32 -0.25 27.44
N ILE A 690 -0.48 0.62 27.99
CA ILE A 690 -0.61 2.09 27.97
C ILE A 690 0.60 2.65 27.23
N ASN A 691 0.45 3.67 26.40
CA ASN A 691 1.54 4.27 25.62
C ASN A 691 1.80 5.75 25.97
N ASP A 692 2.95 6.00 26.60
CA ASP A 692 3.46 7.31 27.01
C ASP A 692 4.10 8.13 25.87
N VAL A 693 4.27 7.57 24.67
CA VAL A 693 4.91 8.24 23.51
C VAL A 693 4.12 9.48 23.03
N THR A 694 2.92 9.74 23.56
CA THR A 694 2.16 10.99 23.32
C THR A 694 2.89 12.27 23.76
N ALA A 695 4.00 12.17 24.50
CA ALA A 695 4.78 13.33 24.97
C ALA A 695 5.96 13.80 24.10
N ARG A 696 6.34 13.10 23.01
CA ARG A 696 7.66 13.33 22.35
C ARG A 696 7.71 14.08 21.01
N VAL A 697 6.62 14.69 20.53
CA VAL A 697 6.62 15.45 19.26
C VAL A 697 6.66 16.98 19.46
N THR A 698 7.45 17.49 20.42
CA THR A 698 7.84 18.93 20.49
C THR A 698 9.11 19.20 21.31
N THR A 699 10.25 18.59 21.00
CA THR A 699 11.59 19.14 21.31
C THR A 699 12.64 18.42 20.46
N ASP A 700 13.22 19.14 19.49
CA ASP A 700 14.67 19.23 19.26
C ASP A 700 14.92 20.03 17.96
N ILE A 701 15.19 21.33 18.15
CA ILE A 701 15.84 22.18 17.15
C ILE A 701 17.34 22.06 17.43
N PRO A 702 18.22 21.85 16.43
CA PRO A 702 19.66 21.73 16.64
C PRO A 702 20.28 22.90 17.40
N GLU A 703 21.35 22.62 18.18
CA GLU A 703 22.00 23.54 19.11
C GLU A 703 22.83 24.66 18.43
N ASP A 704 22.89 24.65 17.10
CA ASP A 704 23.84 25.35 16.22
C ASP A 704 23.68 26.88 16.13
N LEU A 705 22.63 27.47 16.74
CA LEU A 705 22.26 28.90 16.56
C LEU A 705 22.32 29.75 17.85
N ARG A 706 23.09 29.33 18.86
CA ARG A 706 23.43 30.18 20.02
C ARG A 706 24.85 30.76 19.94
N LEU A 707 25.02 31.79 19.11
CA LEU A 707 26.09 32.77 19.25
C LEU A 707 25.51 34.18 19.35
N PHE A 708 25.22 34.61 20.58
CA PHE A 708 25.56 35.95 21.09
C PHE A 708 25.32 36.00 22.61
N ASP A 709 26.40 35.89 23.37
CA ASP A 709 26.41 36.02 24.83
C ASP A 709 26.20 37.49 25.25
N PHE A 710 25.18 37.74 26.08
CA PHE A 710 25.01 38.97 26.85
C PHE A 710 24.64 38.66 28.30
N THR A 711 25.44 37.81 28.95
CA THR A 711 25.39 37.55 30.40
C THR A 711 26.67 37.97 31.12
N LYS A 712 27.06 39.24 30.93
CA LYS A 712 27.96 39.96 31.84
C LYS A 712 27.33 41.25 32.36
N ALA A 713 27.53 41.45 33.66
CA ALA A 713 27.17 42.57 34.52
C ALA A 713 25.75 42.55 35.17
N PRO A 714 25.63 42.93 36.47
CA PRO A 714 24.45 42.62 37.28
C PRO A 714 23.60 43.86 37.63
N PHE A 715 22.27 43.70 37.76
CA PHE A 715 21.47 44.61 38.57
C PHE A 715 20.21 43.93 39.11
N ALA A 716 20.27 43.53 40.38
CA ALA A 716 19.09 43.23 41.18
C ALA A 716 18.63 44.49 41.94
N MET A 717 17.38 44.48 42.44
CA MET A 717 16.84 45.39 43.46
C MET A 717 16.75 46.90 43.14
N ALA A 718 15.63 47.30 42.53
CA ALA A 718 14.79 48.47 42.87
C ALA A 718 13.62 48.47 41.85
N ILE A 719 12.33 48.67 42.16
CA ILE A 719 11.69 49.41 43.25
C ILE A 719 10.46 48.61 43.72
N THR A 720 10.51 48.04 44.93
CA THR A 720 9.32 47.52 45.64
C THR A 720 9.16 48.24 46.98
N LYS A 721 8.90 49.56 46.90
CA LYS A 721 8.34 50.39 47.98
C LYS A 721 8.17 51.84 47.50
N PHE A 722 6.95 52.24 47.18
CA PHE A 722 6.50 53.61 47.45
C PHE A 722 4.96 53.67 47.44
N ILE A 723 4.37 53.99 48.61
CA ILE A 723 3.00 54.54 48.81
C ILE A 723 1.82 53.62 48.37
N ALA A 724 0.76 53.35 49.14
CA ALA A 724 0.38 53.49 50.56
C ALA A 724 -0.92 52.64 50.75
N GLY A 725 -1.43 52.29 51.93
CA GLY A 725 -1.01 52.51 53.31
C GLY A 725 -2.15 52.14 54.27
N GLY A 726 -1.82 51.78 55.53
CA GLY A 726 -2.79 51.52 56.61
C GLY A 726 -3.43 50.11 56.63
N GLY A 727 -3.48 49.39 57.74
CA GLY A 727 -2.79 49.56 59.03
C GLY A 727 -3.51 48.92 60.22
N ARG A 728 -2.74 48.35 61.17
CA ARG A 728 -3.13 47.97 62.55
C ARG A 728 -4.14 46.78 62.65
N THR A 729 -4.13 45.87 63.64
CA THR A 729 -3.28 45.71 64.84
C THR A 729 -3.30 44.26 65.38
N SER A 730 -2.11 43.73 65.69
CA SER A 730 -1.73 42.95 66.90
C SER A 730 -2.45 41.66 67.38
N ASN A 731 -1.62 40.62 67.53
CA ASN A 731 -1.37 39.83 68.77
C ASN A 731 -2.17 38.56 69.17
N VAL A 732 -1.38 37.48 69.28
CA VAL A 732 -1.23 36.58 70.47
C VAL A 732 -2.09 35.29 70.60
N MET A 733 -1.38 34.17 70.43
CA MET A 733 -1.38 32.88 71.17
C MET A 733 -2.63 32.01 71.41
N PHE A 734 -2.32 30.70 71.39
CA PHE A 734 -2.79 29.59 72.25
C PHE A 734 -4.09 28.80 71.91
N THR A 735 -3.84 27.62 71.30
CA THR A 735 -4.11 26.27 71.86
C THR A 735 -5.56 25.76 72.10
N ARG A 736 -5.79 24.56 71.56
CA ARG A 736 -6.38 23.34 72.21
C ARG A 736 -7.84 22.94 71.94
N LEU A 737 -8.05 21.61 72.04
CA LEU A 737 -9.32 20.85 72.17
C LEU A 737 -10.13 20.79 70.85
N VAL A 738 -10.84 19.72 70.46
CA VAL A 738 -11.22 18.39 71.02
C VAL A 738 -11.86 17.60 69.84
N SER A 739 -11.90 16.27 69.66
CA SER A 739 -11.32 15.08 70.30
C SER A 739 -11.82 13.81 69.59
N LEU A 740 -11.21 12.63 69.85
CA LEU A 740 -11.85 11.27 69.84
C LEU A 740 -12.41 10.76 68.49
N ASP A 741 -12.52 9.46 68.20
CA ASP A 741 -11.86 8.18 68.58
C ASP A 741 -12.42 7.15 67.54
N ALA A 742 -11.97 5.91 67.34
CA ALA A 742 -10.86 5.09 67.82
C ALA A 742 -10.43 4.18 66.64
N ALA A 743 -9.15 3.90 66.43
CA ALA A 743 -8.51 2.60 66.73
C ALA A 743 -9.45 1.35 66.67
N GLY A 744 -9.12 0.26 65.96
CA GLY A 744 -7.85 -0.16 65.35
C GLY A 744 -7.56 -1.64 65.67
N LYS A 745 -6.29 -2.08 65.52
CA LYS A 745 -5.74 -3.42 65.88
C LYS A 745 -6.15 -4.58 64.93
N LEU A 746 -5.31 -5.57 64.61
CA LEU A 746 -3.89 -5.93 64.86
C LEU A 746 -3.52 -6.82 63.64
N TRP A 747 -2.45 -6.68 62.84
CA TRP A 747 -1.00 -6.46 63.03
C TRP A 747 -0.22 -7.57 63.74
N GLN A 748 0.97 -7.87 63.18
CA GLN A 748 2.02 -8.84 63.60
C GLN A 748 1.83 -10.29 63.08
N THR A 749 2.91 -11.02 62.70
CA THR A 749 4.33 -10.86 63.06
C THR A 749 5.30 -11.38 61.98
N ASN A 750 6.37 -10.60 61.68
CA ASN A 750 7.82 -10.95 61.77
C ASN A 750 8.33 -12.30 61.18
N LYS A 751 9.48 -12.42 60.50
CA LYS A 751 10.77 -11.67 60.38
C LYS A 751 11.39 -12.01 58.98
N ARG A 752 12.48 -11.43 58.46
CA ARG A 752 13.50 -10.48 58.99
C ARG A 752 13.97 -9.47 57.89
N ARG A 753 15.24 -9.09 57.95
CA ARG A 753 16.11 -8.24 57.09
C ARG A 753 17.55 -8.79 57.24
N PRO A 754 18.60 -8.36 56.50
CA PRO A 754 18.81 -7.02 55.91
C PRO A 754 19.28 -7.06 54.42
N ASP A 755 19.51 -6.00 53.64
CA ASP A 755 19.38 -4.52 53.83
C ASP A 755 19.36 -3.78 52.46
N SER A 756 19.39 -2.44 52.28
CA SER A 756 19.56 -1.30 53.22
C SER A 756 18.69 -0.06 52.91
N HIS A 757 19.20 0.89 52.11
CA HIS A 757 18.76 2.29 52.04
C HIS A 757 17.87 2.58 50.80
N SER A 758 16.67 3.16 50.86
CA SER A 758 16.13 4.31 51.63
C SER A 758 16.75 5.64 51.15
N THR A 759 16.04 6.68 50.68
CA THR A 759 14.76 7.28 51.13
C THR A 759 14.25 8.26 50.03
N ASN A 760 13.04 8.84 50.01
CA ASN A 760 11.70 8.62 50.59
C ASN A 760 10.90 9.94 50.33
N HIS A 761 9.62 9.90 49.92
CA HIS A 761 8.49 10.70 50.46
C HIS A 761 7.25 10.74 49.54
N ASN A 762 6.08 10.57 50.16
CA ASN A 762 4.74 10.64 49.56
C ASN A 762 4.16 12.06 49.61
N PHE A 763 3.22 12.41 48.72
CA PHE A 763 2.00 13.16 49.09
C PHE A 763 0.83 12.90 48.11
N THR A 764 -0.39 13.10 48.61
CA THR A 764 -1.62 12.36 48.24
C THR A 764 -2.62 13.15 47.36
N PHE A 765 -3.17 12.48 46.33
CA PHE A 765 -4.48 12.67 45.64
C PHE A 765 -5.04 14.08 45.31
N MET A 766 -5.30 14.34 44.02
CA MET A 766 -6.68 14.52 43.49
C MET A 766 -6.75 14.60 41.94
N ARG A 767 -7.46 13.65 41.30
CA ARG A 767 -8.21 13.67 40.01
C ARG A 767 -8.29 12.25 39.45
N HIS A 768 -9.42 11.58 39.60
CA HIS A 768 -10.50 11.47 38.60
C HIS A 768 -10.13 10.59 37.38
N PHE A 769 -10.87 9.49 37.26
CA PHE A 769 -10.91 8.56 36.13
C PHE A 769 -11.02 9.27 34.78
N PHE A 770 -10.34 8.77 33.75
CA PHE A 770 -10.98 8.37 32.48
C PHE A 770 -10.09 7.38 31.72
N LEU A 771 -10.66 6.23 31.32
CA LEU A 771 -10.05 5.28 30.39
C LEU A 771 -10.15 5.83 28.96
N HIS A 772 -9.05 5.85 28.21
CA HIS A 772 -9.06 6.08 26.76
C HIS A 772 -8.38 4.94 26.01
N LYS A 773 -9.17 4.26 25.18
CA LYS A 773 -8.70 3.24 24.23
C LYS A 773 -8.04 3.93 23.03
N PRO A 774 -6.85 3.50 22.58
CA PRO A 774 -6.38 3.81 21.24
C PRO A 774 -7.01 2.83 20.24
N SER A 775 -7.82 3.32 19.30
CA SER A 775 -8.32 2.52 18.18
C SER A 775 -7.87 3.11 16.85
N HIS A 776 -6.82 2.52 16.27
CA HIS A 776 -6.54 2.64 14.84
C HIS A 776 -7.69 2.03 14.05
N LEU A 777 -8.16 2.68 12.97
CA LEU A 777 -8.96 2.02 11.93
C LEU A 777 -8.83 2.77 10.60
N ASN A 778 -8.18 2.12 9.62
CA ASN A 778 -8.16 2.56 8.23
C ASN A 778 -9.49 2.20 7.55
N LYS A 779 -9.95 3.04 6.61
CA LYS A 779 -11.20 2.84 5.87
C LYS A 779 -11.00 1.97 4.62
N THR A 780 -11.73 0.85 4.54
CA THR A 780 -12.49 0.42 3.36
C THR A 780 -13.53 -0.62 3.79
N THR A 781 -14.82 -0.33 3.64
CA THR A 781 -15.93 -1.22 3.99
C THR A 781 -16.47 -1.98 2.77
N THR A 782 -16.71 -3.28 2.94
CA THR A 782 -17.64 -4.07 2.14
C THR A 782 -19.10 -3.72 2.50
N TYR A 783 -20.04 -4.00 1.59
CA TYR A 783 -21.47 -3.86 1.82
C TYR A 783 -22.05 -5.18 2.37
N GLU A 784 -22.43 -5.24 3.64
CA GLU A 784 -23.42 -6.22 4.16
C GLU A 784 -24.33 -5.57 5.23
N ASP A 785 -25.59 -6.04 5.35
CA ASP A 785 -26.64 -5.46 6.22
C ASP A 785 -26.75 -6.24 7.55
N PRO A 786 -26.36 -5.66 8.70
CA PRO A 786 -26.19 -6.39 9.97
C PRO A 786 -27.50 -6.60 10.76
N ARG A 787 -28.61 -6.94 10.08
CA ARG A 787 -29.97 -6.99 10.68
C ARG A 787 -30.70 -8.31 10.49
N LYS A 788 -29.94 -9.40 10.49
CA LYS A 788 -30.34 -10.76 10.89
C LYS A 788 -29.42 -11.07 12.08
N ASP A 789 -29.86 -11.32 13.31
CA ASP A 789 -31.07 -12.00 13.78
C ASP A 789 -31.55 -11.42 15.11
N TRP A 790 -32.83 -11.03 15.22
CA TRP A 790 -33.51 -10.80 16.51
C TRP A 790 -35.02 -11.08 16.34
N THR A 791 -35.51 -12.16 16.95
CA THR A 791 -36.95 -12.49 17.04
C THR A 791 -37.41 -12.40 18.49
N GLU A 792 -37.98 -11.26 18.88
CA GLU A 792 -38.74 -11.11 20.13
C GLU A 792 -40.22 -11.50 19.93
N GLU A 793 -40.86 -12.00 20.98
CA GLU A 793 -42.28 -12.37 20.94
C GLU A 793 -43.20 -11.14 20.78
N PRO A 794 -44.34 -11.25 20.08
CA PRO A 794 -45.20 -10.11 19.78
C PRO A 794 -45.88 -9.53 21.04
N PRO A 795 -45.96 -8.19 21.19
CA PRO A 795 -46.59 -7.57 22.36
C PRO A 795 -48.08 -7.92 22.49
N GLN A 796 -48.54 -8.12 23.73
CA GLN A 796 -49.94 -8.37 24.05
C GLN A 796 -50.71 -7.05 24.33
N PRO A 797 -52.00 -6.94 23.95
CA PRO A 797 -52.82 -5.78 24.29
C PRO A 797 -53.05 -5.62 25.80
N ARG A 798 -53.17 -4.37 26.25
CA ARG A 798 -53.36 -3.97 27.66
C ARG A 798 -54.45 -2.90 27.78
N GLU A 799 -55.28 -2.99 28.82
CA GLU A 799 -56.35 -2.01 29.07
C GLU A 799 -55.86 -0.87 29.97
N VAL A 800 -56.30 0.36 29.70
CA VAL A 800 -55.85 1.58 30.35
C VAL A 800 -57.04 2.50 30.64
N GLU A 801 -57.31 2.80 31.91
CA GLU A 801 -58.28 3.81 32.32
C GLU A 801 -57.60 5.13 32.71
N LEU A 802 -58.05 6.22 32.08
CA LEU A 802 -57.59 7.59 32.28
C LEU A 802 -58.72 8.47 32.80
N THR A 803 -58.45 9.25 33.84
CA THR A 803 -59.34 10.29 34.35
C THR A 803 -58.93 11.64 33.75
N ARG A 804 -59.90 12.51 33.43
CA ARG A 804 -59.65 13.75 32.72
C ARG A 804 -59.11 14.83 33.66
N HIS A 805 -57.94 15.39 33.36
CA HIS A 805 -57.42 16.58 34.02
C HIS A 805 -58.16 17.84 33.54
N PRO A 806 -58.49 18.81 34.42
CA PRO A 806 -59.21 20.02 34.03
C PRO A 806 -58.54 20.80 32.90
N GLU A 807 -57.20 20.92 32.93
CA GLU A 807 -56.43 21.72 31.97
C GLU A 807 -55.78 20.89 30.85
N LEU A 808 -55.43 19.63 31.12
CA LEU A 808 -54.62 18.79 30.22
C LEU A 808 -55.45 17.70 29.52
N GLY A 809 -56.76 17.63 29.77
CA GLY A 809 -57.61 16.56 29.28
C GLY A 809 -57.10 15.19 29.75
N PHE A 810 -57.11 14.19 28.86
CA PHE A 810 -56.57 12.86 29.18
C PHE A 810 -55.04 12.77 29.06
N GLY A 811 -54.34 13.87 28.74
CA GLY A 811 -52.88 13.95 28.81
C GLY A 811 -52.07 13.31 27.67
N PHE A 812 -52.69 12.89 26.56
CA PHE A 812 -51.96 12.31 25.43
C PHE A 812 -52.45 12.86 24.08
N VAL A 813 -51.62 12.74 23.04
CA VAL A 813 -51.98 13.17 21.68
C VAL A 813 -52.02 12.00 20.70
N ALA A 814 -53.15 11.88 20.03
CA ALA A 814 -53.42 10.88 19.00
C ALA A 814 -52.83 11.28 17.63
N GLY A 815 -52.13 10.32 17.01
CA GLY A 815 -51.62 10.39 15.64
C GLY A 815 -52.72 10.33 14.58
N SER A 816 -52.32 10.24 13.32
CA SER A 816 -53.23 10.16 12.16
C SER A 816 -53.20 8.80 11.45
N GLU A 817 -52.42 7.86 12.01
CA GLU A 817 -52.29 6.48 11.55
C GLU A 817 -53.56 5.64 11.78
N LYS A 818 -53.61 4.45 11.18
CA LYS A 818 -54.63 3.41 11.44
C LYS A 818 -53.94 2.08 11.77
N PRO A 819 -54.16 1.49 12.97
CA PRO A 819 -54.89 2.05 14.11
C PRO A 819 -54.31 3.38 14.57
N VAL A 820 -55.13 4.20 15.25
CA VAL A 820 -54.70 5.50 15.75
C VAL A 820 -53.69 5.30 16.89
N ILE A 821 -52.50 5.90 16.77
CA ILE A 821 -51.42 5.71 17.73
C ILE A 821 -51.27 6.86 18.73
N VAL A 822 -50.81 6.57 19.94
CA VAL A 822 -50.33 7.61 20.87
C VAL A 822 -49.00 8.16 20.33
N ARG A 823 -48.96 9.44 19.97
CA ARG A 823 -47.74 10.07 19.42
C ARG A 823 -46.83 10.63 20.50
N PHE A 824 -47.41 11.17 21.56
CA PHE A 824 -46.71 11.68 22.73
C PHE A 824 -47.65 11.76 23.92
N VAL A 825 -47.06 11.65 25.10
CA VAL A 825 -47.72 11.73 26.41
C VAL A 825 -47.27 13.04 27.04
N THR A 826 -48.22 13.87 27.46
CA THR A 826 -47.99 15.15 28.11
C THR A 826 -47.47 14.92 29.51
N GLU A 827 -46.28 15.43 29.79
CA GLU A 827 -45.60 15.36 31.08
C GLU A 827 -46.48 15.97 32.19
N GLY A 828 -46.58 15.29 33.34
CA GLY A 828 -47.52 15.62 34.42
C GLY A 828 -49.00 15.32 34.14
N GLY A 829 -49.37 14.83 32.95
CA GLY A 829 -50.76 14.52 32.57
C GLY A 829 -51.26 13.13 33.02
N PRO A 830 -52.58 12.87 33.00
CA PRO A 830 -53.17 11.62 33.52
C PRO A 830 -52.72 10.30 32.86
N SER A 831 -52.13 10.38 31.67
CA SER A 831 -51.62 9.26 30.90
C SER A 831 -50.13 8.98 31.07
N VAL A 832 -49.41 9.78 31.87
CA VAL A 832 -48.03 9.46 32.29
C VAL A 832 -48.03 8.10 32.99
N ASP A 833 -47.00 7.29 32.70
CA ASP A 833 -46.82 5.89 33.12
C ASP A 833 -47.94 4.89 32.73
N LYS A 834 -49.03 5.37 32.14
CA LYS A 834 -50.18 4.58 31.70
C LYS A 834 -50.24 4.36 30.19
N LEU A 835 -49.82 5.34 29.39
CA LEU A 835 -49.66 5.24 27.93
C LEU A 835 -48.20 5.46 27.55
N GLN A 836 -47.80 4.91 26.40
CA GLN A 836 -46.46 5.05 25.84
C GLN A 836 -46.54 5.51 24.38
N PRO A 837 -45.62 6.40 23.91
CA PRO A 837 -45.52 6.74 22.50
C PRO A 837 -45.36 5.48 21.63
N GLY A 838 -46.22 5.31 20.63
CA GLY A 838 -46.28 4.13 19.78
C GLY A 838 -47.48 3.21 20.06
N ASP A 839 -48.14 3.32 21.22
CA ASP A 839 -49.32 2.52 21.56
C ASP A 839 -50.42 2.67 20.50
N GLN A 840 -50.82 1.57 19.87
CA GLN A 840 -51.97 1.51 18.97
C GLN A 840 -53.26 1.44 19.78
N ILE A 841 -54.16 2.41 19.63
CA ILE A 841 -55.49 2.38 20.26
C ILE A 841 -56.38 1.44 19.46
N LEU A 842 -56.79 0.35 20.11
CA LEU A 842 -57.55 -0.74 19.51
C LEU A 842 -59.04 -0.65 19.86
N VAL A 843 -59.38 -0.25 21.09
CA VAL A 843 -60.75 -0.14 21.60
C VAL A 843 -60.88 1.12 22.45
N ILE A 844 -62.01 1.82 22.40
CA ILE A 844 -62.34 2.94 23.29
C ILE A 844 -63.71 2.68 23.92
N ASN A 845 -63.78 2.62 25.27
CA ASN A 845 -65.00 2.34 26.03
C ASN A 845 -65.82 1.13 25.53
N GLY A 846 -65.15 0.11 25.00
CA GLY A 846 -65.77 -1.10 24.42
C GLY A 846 -65.99 -1.08 22.91
N GLU A 847 -65.83 0.05 22.22
CA GLU A 847 -65.96 0.15 20.76
C GLU A 847 -64.63 -0.14 20.04
N ASP A 848 -64.58 -1.10 19.11
CA ASP A 848 -63.37 -1.40 18.32
C ASP A 848 -63.09 -0.28 17.30
N VAL A 849 -61.97 0.40 17.49
CA VAL A 849 -61.54 1.55 16.68
C VAL A 849 -60.38 1.23 15.74
N LYS A 850 -59.93 -0.03 15.63
CA LYS A 850 -58.72 -0.41 14.87
C LYS A 850 -58.72 0.08 13.43
N LYS A 851 -59.91 0.15 12.80
CA LYS A 851 -60.11 0.61 11.42
C LYS A 851 -60.78 1.98 11.31
N ALA A 852 -61.23 2.55 12.42
CA ALA A 852 -61.97 3.81 12.47
C ALA A 852 -61.14 4.98 11.89
N PRO A 853 -61.76 5.99 11.26
CA PRO A 853 -61.07 7.22 10.90
C PRO A 853 -60.65 7.99 12.15
N ARG A 854 -59.54 8.73 12.05
CA ARG A 854 -58.96 9.52 13.16
C ARG A 854 -59.99 10.42 13.83
N ASP A 855 -60.86 11.04 13.05
CA ASP A 855 -61.82 12.02 13.56
C ASP A 855 -62.91 11.36 14.41
N HIS A 856 -63.30 10.11 14.10
CA HIS A 856 -64.20 9.31 14.94
C HIS A 856 -63.53 8.94 16.28
N VAL A 857 -62.26 8.52 16.24
CA VAL A 857 -61.47 8.26 17.45
C VAL A 857 -61.34 9.51 18.32
N ILE A 858 -61.09 10.67 17.72
CA ILE A 858 -61.03 11.95 18.43
C ILE A 858 -62.42 12.34 19.00
N GLN A 859 -63.51 12.08 18.28
CA GLN A 859 -64.87 12.31 18.77
C GLN A 859 -65.20 11.43 19.99
N LEU A 860 -64.90 10.13 19.94
CA LEU A 860 -65.09 9.21 21.07
C LEU A 860 -64.32 9.67 22.31
N VAL A 861 -63.03 10.02 22.18
CA VAL A 861 -62.23 10.53 23.31
C VAL A 861 -62.75 11.89 23.80
N ARG A 862 -63.26 12.77 22.93
CA ARG A 862 -63.82 14.08 23.33
C ARG A 862 -65.21 13.99 23.96
N ALA A 863 -66.00 12.96 23.64
CA ALA A 863 -67.30 12.70 24.24
C ALA A 863 -67.17 12.22 25.70
N CYS A 864 -66.03 11.64 26.06
CA CYS A 864 -65.70 11.24 27.42
C CYS A 864 -65.51 12.49 28.31
N LYS A 865 -66.45 12.73 29.24
CA LYS A 865 -66.41 13.89 30.14
C LYS A 865 -65.36 13.74 31.25
N ASP A 866 -65.34 12.58 31.91
CA ASP A 866 -64.62 12.37 33.16
C ASP A 866 -63.60 11.23 33.10
N THR A 867 -63.93 10.09 32.49
CA THR A 867 -63.01 8.95 32.28
C THR A 867 -63.09 8.38 30.87
N VAL A 868 -61.98 7.77 30.42
CA VAL A 868 -61.92 6.97 29.18
C VAL A 868 -61.13 5.69 29.41
N ARG A 869 -61.65 4.57 28.93
CA ARG A 869 -60.98 3.26 28.88
C ARG A 869 -60.49 2.99 27.47
N LEU A 870 -59.22 2.61 27.36
CA LEU A 870 -58.54 2.34 26.10
C LEU A 870 -57.94 0.93 26.16
N LEU A 871 -58.24 0.07 25.19
CA LEU A 871 -57.40 -1.11 24.93
C LEU A 871 -56.31 -0.68 23.97
N VAL A 872 -55.05 -0.79 24.39
CA VAL A 872 -53.88 -0.39 23.58
C VAL A 872 -52.90 -1.53 23.40
N CYS A 873 -52.12 -1.53 22.33
CA CYS A 873 -51.04 -2.50 22.13
C CYS A 873 -49.83 -1.84 21.47
N GLN A 874 -48.62 -2.20 21.90
CA GLN A 874 -47.42 -1.83 21.15
C GLN A 874 -47.36 -2.63 19.84
N PRO A 875 -47.00 -2.01 18.70
CA PRO A 875 -46.78 -2.76 17.48
C PRO A 875 -45.59 -3.73 17.66
N PRO A 876 -45.62 -4.94 17.07
CA PRO A 876 -44.45 -5.81 17.01
C PRO A 876 -43.23 -5.09 16.41
N LEU A 877 -42.03 -5.46 16.84
CA LEU A 877 -40.75 -4.92 16.36
C LEU A 877 -40.37 -5.41 14.94
N ASP A 878 -41.34 -5.41 14.02
CA ASP A 878 -41.05 -5.51 12.59
C ASP A 878 -40.56 -4.16 12.06
N ASN A 879 -39.29 -4.11 11.65
CA ASN A 879 -38.67 -2.94 11.03
C ASN A 879 -39.36 -2.50 9.71
N SER A 880 -40.27 -3.28 9.14
CA SER A 880 -41.12 -2.89 8.01
C SER A 880 -42.20 -1.84 8.38
N ALA A 881 -42.55 -1.73 9.66
CA ALA A 881 -43.71 -0.94 10.13
C ALA A 881 -43.39 0.52 10.53
N ARG A 882 -42.12 0.88 10.76
CA ARG A 882 -41.69 2.31 10.86
C ARG A 882 -41.66 2.97 9.48
N LYS A 883 -42.83 3.00 8.83
CA LYS A 883 -43.09 3.73 7.60
C LYS A 883 -42.98 5.22 7.88
N SER A 884 -41.79 5.77 7.65
CA SER A 884 -41.68 7.22 7.40
C SER A 884 -42.66 7.56 6.29
N ALA A 885 -43.58 8.48 6.56
CA ALA A 885 -44.25 9.20 5.50
C ALA A 885 -43.20 9.85 4.57
N LEU A 886 -43.60 10.19 3.34
CA LEU A 886 -42.80 10.94 2.33
C LEU A 886 -41.87 10.14 1.38
N LEU A 887 -42.30 8.98 0.84
CA LEU A 887 -41.78 8.48 -0.43
C LEU A 887 -42.90 7.97 -1.36
N SER A 888 -43.01 8.55 -2.56
CA SER A 888 -43.97 8.11 -3.58
C SER A 888 -43.49 6.86 -4.33
N ALA A 889 -44.43 6.07 -4.86
CA ALA A 889 -44.12 4.83 -5.58
C ALA A 889 -43.17 5.05 -6.78
N ALA A 890 -43.33 6.17 -7.51
CA ALA A 890 -42.45 6.55 -8.61
C ALA A 890 -40.98 6.77 -8.17
N LYS A 891 -40.76 7.33 -6.97
CA LYS A 891 -39.41 7.52 -6.41
C LYS A 891 -38.80 6.20 -5.92
N LYS A 892 -39.64 5.25 -5.48
CA LYS A 892 -39.26 3.88 -5.13
C LYS A 892 -38.85 3.04 -6.36
N ALA A 893 -39.52 3.22 -7.50
CA ALA A 893 -39.13 2.59 -8.77
C ALA A 893 -37.77 3.09 -9.28
N LYS A 894 -37.55 4.41 -9.22
CA LYS A 894 -36.30 5.06 -9.71
C LYS A 894 -35.04 4.70 -8.91
N LEU A 895 -35.20 4.19 -7.68
CA LEU A 895 -34.11 3.67 -6.82
C LEU A 895 -33.76 2.19 -7.10
N LYS A 896 -34.61 1.43 -7.80
CA LYS A 896 -34.28 0.05 -8.22
C LYS A 896 -33.45 0.00 -9.52
N SER A 897 -33.43 1.07 -10.31
CA SER A 897 -32.82 1.11 -11.65
C SER A 897 -31.53 1.92 -11.73
N ASN A 898 -30.95 2.33 -10.60
CA ASN A 898 -29.66 3.02 -10.53
C ASN A 898 -28.99 2.69 -9.19
N PRO A 899 -27.81 2.03 -9.15
CA PRO A 899 -27.05 1.90 -7.91
C PRO A 899 -26.62 3.30 -7.42
N SER A 900 -26.66 3.48 -6.10
CA SER A 900 -26.52 4.76 -5.41
C SER A 900 -25.20 5.48 -5.70
N ARG A 901 -25.18 6.41 -6.67
CA ARG A 901 -24.09 7.38 -6.82
C ARG A 901 -24.30 8.53 -5.84
N VAL A 902 -23.26 8.84 -5.06
CA VAL A 902 -23.23 9.96 -4.10
C VAL A 902 -23.50 11.28 -4.81
N ARG A 903 -24.31 12.15 -4.19
CA ARG A 903 -24.46 13.57 -4.56
C ARG A 903 -24.42 14.43 -3.31
N PHE A 904 -23.66 15.52 -3.36
CA PHE A 904 -23.72 16.61 -2.39
C PHE A 904 -24.61 17.74 -2.93
N ALA A 905 -25.14 18.59 -2.07
CA ALA A 905 -26.12 19.64 -2.43
C ALA A 905 -25.47 21.02 -2.61
N GLU A 906 -26.05 21.83 -3.48
CA GLU A 906 -25.57 23.17 -3.83
C GLU A 906 -26.22 24.25 -2.96
N GLY A 907 -25.44 24.87 -2.05
CA GLY A 907 -25.76 26.19 -1.49
C GLY A 907 -26.18 26.26 -0.01
N VAL A 908 -26.04 27.47 0.56
CA VAL A 908 -26.44 27.86 1.92
C VAL A 908 -27.29 29.15 1.84
N VAL A 909 -28.35 29.22 2.64
CA VAL A 909 -29.29 30.37 2.68
C VAL A 909 -29.23 31.02 4.07
N VAL A 910 -29.16 32.35 4.13
CA VAL A 910 -29.10 33.12 5.37
C VAL A 910 -30.08 34.30 5.29
N ASN A 911 -30.95 34.46 6.30
CA ASN A 911 -31.98 35.50 6.37
C ASN A 911 -32.98 35.54 5.19
N GLY A 912 -33.26 34.41 4.56
CA GLY A 912 -34.26 34.30 3.49
C GLY A 912 -33.78 34.78 2.11
N SER A 913 -32.65 35.47 2.03
CA SER A 913 -31.92 35.69 0.79
C SER A 913 -30.92 34.56 0.54
N PRO A 914 -30.75 34.08 -0.70
CA PRO A 914 -29.57 33.31 -1.05
C PRO A 914 -28.30 34.14 -0.81
N LEU A 915 -27.19 33.48 -0.44
CA LEU A 915 -25.90 34.15 -0.17
C LEU A 915 -25.29 34.84 -1.40
N PHE A 916 -25.86 34.61 -2.58
CA PHE A 916 -25.58 35.30 -3.84
C PHE A 916 -26.93 35.69 -4.49
N PRO A 917 -27.01 36.81 -5.24
CA PRO A 917 -28.23 37.14 -6.00
C PRO A 917 -28.58 36.03 -7.00
N PRO A 918 -29.86 35.79 -7.31
CA PRO A 918 -30.23 34.85 -8.36
C PRO A 918 -29.67 35.31 -9.71
N SER A 919 -29.04 34.41 -10.45
CA SER A 919 -28.94 34.56 -11.90
C SER A 919 -30.32 34.38 -12.54
N THR A 920 -30.49 34.88 -13.76
CA THR A 920 -31.78 35.15 -14.43
C THR A 920 -32.67 33.93 -14.73
N PHE A 921 -32.37 32.73 -14.21
CA PHE A 921 -32.98 31.45 -14.62
C PHE A 921 -33.53 30.55 -13.51
N SER A 922 -33.76 31.05 -12.28
CA SER A 922 -34.50 30.28 -11.27
C SER A 922 -35.34 31.15 -10.33
N LEU A 923 -36.61 31.35 -10.73
CA LEU A 923 -37.73 31.74 -9.88
C LEU A 923 -38.28 30.50 -9.16
N GLY A 924 -38.59 30.58 -7.86
CA GLY A 924 -39.40 29.56 -7.17
C GLY A 924 -39.08 29.30 -5.69
N ASP A 925 -39.82 29.98 -4.82
CA ASP A 925 -40.25 29.57 -3.48
C ASP A 925 -39.24 29.24 -2.36
N SER A 926 -39.08 30.23 -1.47
CA SER A 926 -38.67 30.05 -0.07
C SER A 926 -39.90 30.10 0.86
N SER A 927 -39.98 29.22 1.88
CA SER A 927 -41.18 29.12 2.73
C SER A 927 -40.98 28.64 4.18
N VAL A 928 -39.85 28.95 4.84
CA VAL A 928 -39.65 28.69 6.29
C VAL A 928 -38.91 29.85 7.00
N PRO A 929 -39.33 30.31 8.21
CA PRO A 929 -38.72 31.45 8.91
C PRO A 929 -37.32 31.19 9.52
N PHE A 930 -36.61 32.29 9.81
CA PHE A 930 -35.24 32.33 10.36
C PHE A 930 -35.18 32.08 11.89
N MET A 931 -34.07 31.48 12.35
CA MET A 931 -33.68 31.44 13.78
C MET A 931 -32.16 31.62 13.93
N PRO A 932 -31.69 32.57 14.76
CA PRO A 932 -30.26 32.72 15.05
C PRO A 932 -29.73 31.57 15.92
N ASN A 933 -28.40 31.43 15.97
CA ASN A 933 -27.67 30.43 16.75
C ASN A 933 -27.95 28.97 16.34
N VAL A 934 -28.34 28.68 15.08
CA VAL A 934 -28.70 27.32 14.63
C VAL A 934 -27.66 26.70 13.69
N LEU A 935 -27.02 25.61 14.13
CA LEU A 935 -26.18 24.71 13.31
C LEU A 935 -27.07 23.68 12.60
N LYS A 936 -26.88 23.50 11.28
CA LYS A 936 -27.54 22.44 10.50
C LYS A 936 -26.57 21.31 10.18
N VAL A 937 -26.90 20.10 10.62
CA VAL A 937 -26.15 18.87 10.34
C VAL A 937 -26.91 18.07 9.29
N PHE A 938 -26.20 17.65 8.24
CA PHE A 938 -26.73 16.83 7.15
C PHE A 938 -26.17 15.40 7.32
N LEU A 939 -27.05 14.41 7.20
CA LEU A 939 -26.73 13.00 7.44
C LEU A 939 -26.61 12.27 6.09
N GLU A 940 -25.79 11.22 6.04
CA GLU A 940 -25.51 10.45 4.81
C GLU A 940 -26.77 9.80 4.20
N ASN A 941 -27.82 9.60 5.00
CA ASN A 941 -29.14 9.14 4.54
C ASN A 941 -30.03 10.25 3.93
N GLY A 942 -29.50 11.46 3.76
CA GLY A 942 -30.19 12.62 3.18
C GLY A 942 -31.06 13.43 4.14
N GLN A 943 -31.08 13.11 5.45
CA GLN A 943 -31.82 13.91 6.45
C GLN A 943 -31.02 15.13 6.93
N THR A 944 -31.72 16.19 7.30
CA THR A 944 -31.13 17.38 7.96
C THR A 944 -31.68 17.53 9.37
N LYS A 945 -30.81 17.81 10.35
CA LYS A 945 -31.18 18.17 11.73
C LYS A 945 -30.60 19.54 12.08
N SER A 946 -31.28 20.27 12.96
CA SER A 946 -30.94 21.64 13.34
C SER A 946 -30.77 21.74 14.86
N PHE A 947 -29.68 22.36 15.31
CA PHE A 947 -29.28 22.45 16.72
C PHE A 947 -29.03 23.90 17.09
N LYS A 948 -29.60 24.39 18.20
CA LYS A 948 -29.18 25.68 18.75
C LYS A 948 -27.86 25.52 19.50
N TYR A 949 -26.93 26.45 19.33
CA TYR A 949 -25.60 26.46 19.93
C TYR A 949 -25.17 27.88 20.31
N ASP A 950 -24.26 27.99 21.28
CA ASP A 950 -23.70 29.24 21.79
C ASP A 950 -22.16 29.18 21.84
N SER A 951 -21.53 30.15 22.52
CA SER A 951 -20.08 30.23 22.69
C SER A 951 -19.49 29.15 23.60
N THR A 952 -20.32 28.43 24.36
CA THR A 952 -19.93 27.36 25.30
C THR A 952 -20.29 25.97 24.80
N THR A 953 -21.16 25.86 23.79
CA THR A 953 -21.57 24.59 23.19
C THR A 953 -20.37 23.91 22.52
N LEU A 954 -20.03 22.73 23.03
CA LEU A 954 -18.96 21.90 22.50
C LEU A 954 -19.46 21.08 21.32
N VAL A 955 -18.53 20.63 20.49
CA VAL A 955 -18.82 19.71 19.37
C VAL A 955 -19.47 18.41 19.88
N GLN A 956 -19.06 17.93 21.06
CA GLN A 956 -19.62 16.74 21.71
C GLN A 956 -21.11 16.89 22.10
N ASP A 957 -21.58 18.09 22.46
CA ASP A 957 -22.98 18.31 22.85
C ASP A 957 -23.94 18.09 21.68
N VAL A 958 -23.52 18.53 20.48
CA VAL A 958 -24.26 18.33 19.23
C VAL A 958 -24.28 16.85 18.84
N VAL A 959 -23.15 16.15 19.03
CA VAL A 959 -23.02 14.69 18.80
C VAL A 959 -23.96 13.92 19.74
N GLY A 960 -23.93 14.18 21.06
CA GLY A 960 -24.82 13.52 22.02
C GLY A 960 -26.30 13.77 21.73
N SER A 961 -26.67 14.98 21.28
CA SER A 961 -28.04 15.29 20.89
C SER A 961 -28.49 14.55 19.61
N LEU A 962 -27.57 14.30 18.66
CA LEU A 962 -27.82 13.43 17.50
C LEU A 962 -28.03 11.98 17.92
N GLN A 963 -27.18 11.46 18.82
CA GLN A 963 -27.25 10.08 19.31
C GLN A 963 -28.64 9.75 19.88
N GLN A 964 -29.12 10.56 20.83
CA GLN A 964 -30.46 10.40 21.42
C GLN A 964 -31.59 10.53 20.38
N LYS A 965 -31.58 11.59 19.58
CA LYS A 965 -32.70 11.91 18.67
C LYS A 965 -32.81 10.99 17.45
N LEU A 966 -31.75 10.24 17.14
CA LEU A 966 -31.69 9.29 16.03
C LEU A 966 -31.58 7.83 16.51
N CYS A 967 -31.55 7.60 17.83
CA CYS A 967 -31.37 6.29 18.46
C CYS A 967 -30.11 5.54 17.95
N ILE A 968 -29.02 6.27 17.69
CA ILE A 968 -27.76 5.69 17.19
C ILE A 968 -27.09 4.93 18.33
N LYS A 969 -27.01 3.60 18.21
CA LYS A 969 -26.48 2.71 19.26
C LYS A 969 -24.94 2.65 19.31
N SER A 970 -24.27 2.95 18.19
CA SER A 970 -22.81 2.91 18.04
C SER A 970 -22.26 4.27 17.65
N MET A 971 -22.22 5.21 18.60
CA MET A 971 -21.83 6.60 18.35
C MET A 971 -20.30 6.77 18.20
N GLU A 972 -19.53 5.80 18.71
CA GLU A 972 -18.07 5.68 18.60
C GLU A 972 -17.54 5.65 17.15
N HIS A 973 -18.42 5.45 16.16
CA HIS A 973 -18.07 5.47 14.73
C HIS A 973 -18.42 6.78 14.03
N PHE A 974 -18.94 7.79 14.74
CA PHE A 974 -19.41 9.06 14.15
C PHE A 974 -18.71 10.28 14.78
N SER A 975 -18.14 11.13 13.93
CA SER A 975 -17.55 12.43 14.32
C SER A 975 -18.12 13.57 13.49
N LEU A 976 -18.25 14.76 14.07
CA LEU A 976 -18.53 15.96 13.30
C LEU A 976 -17.27 16.45 12.59
N VAL A 977 -17.44 16.86 11.33
CA VAL A 977 -16.36 17.32 10.46
C VAL A 977 -16.76 18.60 9.74
N VAL A 978 -15.80 19.50 9.52
CA VAL A 978 -15.96 20.66 8.63
C VAL A 978 -15.26 20.35 7.32
N GLU A 979 -16.05 20.32 6.25
CA GLU A 979 -15.54 20.18 4.90
C GLU A 979 -15.03 21.53 4.38
N HIS A 980 -13.72 21.70 4.30
CA HIS A 980 -13.11 22.84 3.63
C HIS A 980 -13.11 22.58 2.12
N VAL A 981 -14.13 23.09 1.44
CA VAL A 981 -14.20 23.16 -0.02
C VAL A 981 -13.19 24.21 -0.51
N LYS A 982 -11.94 23.78 -0.75
CA LYS A 982 -10.84 24.65 -1.22
C LYS A 982 -10.58 24.57 -2.73
N SER A 983 -10.98 23.49 -3.41
CA SER A 983 -11.20 23.43 -4.87
C SER A 983 -11.86 22.11 -5.28
N LEU A 984 -12.37 22.01 -6.51
CA LEU A 984 -13.07 20.85 -7.09
C LEU A 984 -12.21 19.58 -7.30
N ARG A 985 -10.98 19.49 -6.78
CA ARG A 985 -10.12 18.30 -6.93
C ARG A 985 -9.68 17.60 -5.64
N ARG A 986 -9.99 18.13 -4.44
CA ARG A 986 -9.95 17.41 -3.15
C ARG A 986 -10.54 18.27 -2.04
N ASN A 987 -11.61 17.81 -1.40
CA ASN A 987 -12.15 18.45 -0.20
C ASN A 987 -11.26 18.11 1.00
N LYS A 988 -10.81 19.12 1.76
CA LYS A 988 -10.11 18.87 3.03
C LYS A 988 -11.14 18.77 4.14
N ILE A 989 -11.44 17.55 4.57
CA ILE A 989 -12.30 17.29 5.72
C ILE A 989 -11.46 17.47 6.99
N THR A 990 -11.79 18.46 7.81
CA THR A 990 -11.20 18.66 9.14
C THR A 990 -12.13 18.05 10.18
N LEU A 991 -11.64 17.06 10.93
CA LEU A 991 -12.30 16.57 12.13
C LEU A 991 -12.38 17.70 13.16
N LEU A 992 -13.57 17.93 13.70
CA LEU A 992 -13.74 18.82 14.84
C LEU A 992 -13.47 18.03 16.12
N ASP A 993 -12.60 18.56 16.98
CA ASP A 993 -12.35 17.98 18.29
C ASP A 993 -13.65 18.05 19.13
N PRO A 994 -14.14 16.94 19.70
CA PRO A 994 -15.33 16.93 20.55
C PRO A 994 -15.30 17.95 21.70
N GLN A 995 -14.11 18.26 22.24
CA GLN A 995 -13.93 19.18 23.37
C GLN A 995 -13.68 20.64 22.95
N GLU A 996 -13.59 20.97 21.66
CA GLU A 996 -13.45 22.37 21.22
C GLU A 996 -14.80 23.12 21.12
N PRO A 997 -14.86 24.40 21.52
CA PRO A 997 -15.99 25.26 21.20
C PRO A 997 -16.01 25.62 19.70
N LEU A 998 -17.19 25.55 19.07
CA LEU A 998 -17.43 25.83 17.64
C LEU A 998 -16.96 27.20 17.12
N ALA A 999 -16.57 28.13 18.00
CA ALA A 999 -16.16 29.49 17.65
C ALA A 999 -14.69 29.65 17.21
N ARG A 1000 -13.82 28.63 17.38
CA ARG A 1000 -12.35 28.81 17.27
C ARG A 1000 -11.78 28.82 15.84
N CYS A 1001 -12.54 28.42 14.82
CA CYS A 1001 -12.04 28.15 13.46
C CYS A 1001 -11.75 29.38 12.56
N CYS A 1002 -11.58 30.60 13.08
CA CYS A 1002 -11.50 31.85 12.29
C CYS A 1002 -10.09 32.48 12.13
N ASN A 1003 -9.01 31.76 12.41
CA ASN A 1003 -7.64 32.32 12.56
C ASN A 1003 -6.82 32.56 11.26
N ASP A 1004 -7.35 32.31 10.07
CA ASP A 1004 -6.52 32.12 8.84
C ASP A 1004 -5.76 33.37 8.31
N VAL A 1005 -6.15 34.61 8.66
CA VAL A 1005 -5.42 35.83 8.25
C VAL A 1005 -4.15 36.07 9.08
N VAL A 1006 -4.12 35.62 10.33
CA VAL A 1006 -2.94 35.73 11.22
C VAL A 1006 -1.79 34.87 10.68
N GLN A 1007 -2.11 33.86 9.87
CA GLN A 1007 -1.16 32.97 9.19
C GLN A 1007 -0.94 33.33 7.71
N GLU A 1008 -1.27 34.55 7.28
CA GLU A 1008 -0.91 35.11 5.97
C GLU A 1008 -1.39 34.29 4.75
N ARG A 1009 -2.45 33.48 4.92
CA ARG A 1009 -2.92 32.52 3.89
C ARG A 1009 -3.64 33.13 2.68
N TYR A 1010 -3.66 34.47 2.55
CA TYR A 1010 -4.37 35.20 1.52
C TYR A 1010 -3.41 36.08 0.71
N ALA A 1011 -2.78 35.46 -0.30
CA ALA A 1011 -1.85 36.04 -1.28
C ALA A 1011 -0.47 36.49 -0.74
N PRO A 1012 0.55 36.62 -1.63
CA PRO A 1012 1.87 37.13 -1.25
C PRO A 1012 1.77 38.61 -0.87
N GLU A 1013 2.22 38.96 0.34
CA GLU A 1013 2.27 40.32 0.89
C GLU A 1013 0.96 41.14 0.78
N LEU A 1014 0.00 40.77 1.63
CA LEU A 1014 -1.13 41.63 2.00
C LEU A 1014 -0.62 43.04 2.38
N LYS A 1015 -1.07 44.09 1.66
CA LYS A 1015 -0.66 45.48 1.93
C LYS A 1015 -0.87 45.81 3.41
N TYR A 1016 0.16 46.42 4.02
CA TYR A 1016 0.23 46.62 5.46
C TYR A 1016 -0.99 47.36 6.03
N ASP A 1017 -1.58 48.32 5.31
CA ASP A 1017 -2.79 49.02 5.75
C ASP A 1017 -4.04 48.10 5.74
N ILE A 1018 -4.19 47.23 4.75
CA ILE A 1018 -5.27 46.24 4.67
C ILE A 1018 -5.13 45.20 5.79
N ALA A 1019 -3.93 44.67 5.99
CA ALA A 1019 -3.63 43.74 7.08
C ALA A 1019 -3.92 44.37 8.46
N LEU A 1020 -3.60 45.65 8.66
CA LEU A 1020 -3.87 46.37 9.91
C LEU A 1020 -5.36 46.72 10.09
N ARG A 1021 -6.12 46.97 9.02
CA ARG A 1021 -7.59 47.09 9.05
C ARG A 1021 -8.26 45.77 9.44
N LEU A 1022 -7.85 44.67 8.82
CA LEU A 1022 -8.34 43.32 9.14
C LEU A 1022 -7.99 42.95 10.59
N ALA A 1023 -6.75 43.19 11.03
CA ALA A 1023 -6.35 42.99 12.42
C ALA A 1023 -7.19 43.82 13.40
N ALA A 1024 -7.46 45.10 13.12
CA ALA A 1024 -8.29 45.95 13.96
C ALA A 1024 -9.77 45.49 14.01
N LEU A 1025 -10.35 45.05 12.89
CA LEU A 1025 -11.69 44.47 12.86
C LEU A 1025 -11.76 43.14 13.62
N HIS A 1026 -10.75 42.29 13.50
CA HIS A 1026 -10.64 41.03 14.25
C HIS A 1026 -10.47 41.28 15.76
N ILE A 1027 -9.62 42.23 16.16
CA ILE A 1027 -9.49 42.68 17.56
C ILE A 1027 -10.84 43.19 18.09
N HIS A 1028 -11.56 44.01 17.32
CA HIS A 1028 -12.86 44.54 17.74
C HIS A 1028 -13.88 43.42 17.91
N GLN A 1029 -13.96 42.49 16.95
CA GLN A 1029 -14.80 41.30 17.04
C GLN A 1029 -14.47 40.47 18.29
N HIS A 1030 -13.17 40.22 18.54
CA HIS A 1030 -12.70 39.41 19.67
C HIS A 1030 -12.98 40.07 21.02
N ALA A 1031 -12.72 41.38 21.15
CA ALA A 1031 -12.96 42.14 22.37
C ALA A 1031 -14.45 42.16 22.75
N VAL A 1032 -15.34 42.36 21.77
CA VAL A 1032 -16.80 42.31 21.98
C VAL A 1032 -17.25 40.91 22.36
N SER A 1033 -16.73 39.86 21.71
CA SER A 1033 -17.06 38.46 22.03
C SER A 1033 -16.54 37.98 23.40
N ASN A 1034 -15.58 38.68 24.01
CA ASN A 1034 -15.06 38.38 25.36
C ASN A 1034 -15.57 39.39 26.42
N ASN A 1035 -16.69 40.08 26.17
CA ASN A 1035 -17.37 40.97 27.12
C ASN A 1035 -16.48 42.09 27.72
N MET A 1036 -15.49 42.61 26.97
CA MET A 1036 -14.66 43.72 27.46
C MET A 1036 -15.49 45.00 27.68
N THR A 1037 -15.81 45.32 28.93
CA THR A 1037 -16.62 46.49 29.29
C THR A 1037 -15.78 47.78 29.28
N GLY A 1038 -15.68 48.44 28.13
CA GLY A 1038 -15.04 49.75 28.03
C GLY A 1038 -14.66 50.17 26.62
N LYS A 1039 -13.90 51.27 26.50
CA LYS A 1039 -13.32 51.70 25.22
C LYS A 1039 -12.15 50.79 24.88
N ILE A 1040 -12.30 49.96 23.84
CA ILE A 1040 -11.26 49.05 23.36
C ILE A 1040 -9.99 49.87 23.02
N THR A 1041 -8.87 49.53 23.65
CA THR A 1041 -7.55 50.12 23.35
C THR A 1041 -6.53 49.04 23.09
N VAL A 1042 -5.56 49.32 22.21
CA VAL A 1042 -4.49 48.36 21.89
C VAL A 1042 -3.70 47.93 23.12
N LYS A 1043 -3.47 48.84 24.08
CA LYS A 1043 -2.75 48.51 25.32
C LYS A 1043 -3.51 47.50 26.20
N ALA A 1044 -4.84 47.57 26.24
CA ALA A 1044 -5.64 46.56 26.95
C ALA A 1044 -5.57 45.22 26.22
N ILE A 1045 -5.82 45.21 24.91
CA ILE A 1045 -5.80 44.01 24.07
C ILE A 1045 -4.44 43.30 24.12
N GLU A 1046 -3.35 44.04 24.05
CA GLU A 1046 -2.01 43.47 24.09
C GLU A 1046 -1.65 42.90 25.47
N ASN A 1047 -2.07 43.55 26.55
CA ASN A 1047 -1.85 43.06 27.90
C ASN A 1047 -2.68 41.81 28.23
N GLU A 1048 -3.85 41.65 27.60
CA GLU A 1048 -4.84 40.63 27.95
C GLU A 1048 -4.86 39.44 26.97
N PHE A 1049 -4.54 39.66 25.68
CA PHE A 1049 -4.62 38.64 24.62
C PHE A 1049 -3.40 38.54 23.71
N GLY A 1050 -2.41 39.43 23.85
CA GLY A 1050 -1.28 39.56 22.91
C GLY A 1050 -1.66 40.25 21.58
N LEU A 1051 -0.67 40.83 20.88
CA LEU A 1051 -0.91 41.43 19.55
C LEU A 1051 -0.64 40.45 18.41
N GLU A 1052 0.34 39.57 18.62
CA GLU A 1052 0.68 38.41 17.80
C GLU A 1052 -0.52 37.48 17.50
N ARG A 1053 -1.59 37.55 18.28
CA ARG A 1053 -2.85 36.83 18.04
C ARG A 1053 -3.72 37.42 16.92
N PHE A 1054 -3.46 38.66 16.52
CA PHE A 1054 -4.31 39.41 15.57
C PHE A 1054 -3.53 40.03 14.42
N VAL A 1055 -2.22 40.25 14.59
CA VAL A 1055 -1.34 40.88 13.61
C VAL A 1055 -0.45 39.81 12.96
N PRO A 1056 -0.33 39.78 11.63
CA PRO A 1056 0.58 38.89 10.92
C PRO A 1056 2.05 39.02 11.40
N VAL A 1057 2.79 37.91 11.35
CA VAL A 1057 4.17 37.85 11.87
C VAL A 1057 5.10 38.75 11.06
N SER A 1058 4.93 38.85 9.74
CA SER A 1058 5.68 39.78 8.87
C SER A 1058 5.56 41.25 9.30
N LEU A 1059 4.39 41.66 9.80
CA LEU A 1059 4.14 43.01 10.32
C LEU A 1059 4.75 43.22 11.71
N MET A 1060 4.77 42.19 12.54
CA MET A 1060 5.37 42.21 13.87
C MET A 1060 6.91 42.28 13.81
N THR A 1061 7.53 41.74 12.75
CA THR A 1061 8.99 41.79 12.55
C THR A 1061 9.46 43.02 11.77
N SER A 1062 8.73 43.45 10.74
CA SER A 1062 9.13 44.59 9.89
C SER A 1062 8.85 45.97 10.49
N MET A 1063 7.89 46.09 11.41
CA MET A 1063 7.42 47.38 11.92
C MET A 1063 7.70 47.56 13.41
N LYS A 1064 8.21 48.74 13.82
CA LYS A 1064 8.52 49.01 15.23
C LYS A 1064 7.26 48.90 16.08
N ARG A 1065 7.28 48.10 17.15
CA ARG A 1065 6.12 47.80 18.02
C ARG A 1065 5.33 49.04 18.50
N LYS A 1066 6.02 50.17 18.75
CA LYS A 1066 5.39 51.47 19.11
C LYS A 1066 4.55 52.08 17.98
N GLU A 1067 4.99 51.92 16.75
CA GLU A 1067 4.33 52.40 15.53
C GLU A 1067 3.16 51.49 15.13
N LEU A 1068 3.38 50.18 15.18
CA LEU A 1068 2.34 49.17 15.00
C LEU A 1068 1.15 49.39 15.95
N ARG A 1069 1.42 49.57 17.25
CA ARG A 1069 0.41 49.93 18.27
C ARG A 1069 -0.37 51.20 17.92
N LYS A 1070 0.30 52.21 17.35
CA LYS A 1070 -0.31 53.50 16.94
C LYS A 1070 -1.25 53.31 15.75
N LEU A 1071 -0.86 52.52 14.75
CA LEU A 1071 -1.67 52.26 13.55
C LEU A 1071 -2.88 51.38 13.84
N ILE A 1072 -2.73 50.31 14.64
CA ILE A 1072 -3.89 49.50 15.08
C ILE A 1072 -4.84 50.35 15.94
N SER A 1073 -4.30 51.22 16.80
CA SER A 1073 -5.13 52.18 17.58
C SER A 1073 -5.87 53.19 16.69
N HIS A 1074 -5.34 53.49 15.50
CA HIS A 1074 -6.01 54.35 14.52
C HIS A 1074 -7.15 53.60 13.82
N PHE A 1075 -6.91 52.38 13.32
CA PHE A 1075 -7.97 51.59 12.69
C PHE A 1075 -9.07 51.16 13.67
N LEU A 1076 -8.76 50.86 14.94
CA LEU A 1076 -9.79 50.64 15.97
C LEU A 1076 -10.67 51.88 16.23
N LYS A 1077 -10.12 53.10 16.08
CA LYS A 1077 -10.92 54.33 16.14
C LYS A 1077 -11.75 54.52 14.88
N LEU A 1078 -11.24 54.18 13.70
CA LEU A 1078 -12.01 54.22 12.45
C LEU A 1078 -13.17 53.22 12.45
N ASN A 1079 -12.98 52.03 13.02
CA ASN A 1079 -14.05 51.04 13.19
C ASN A 1079 -15.23 51.58 14.02
N HIS A 1080 -14.99 52.51 14.95
CA HIS A 1080 -16.05 53.18 15.70
C HIS A 1080 -16.99 53.98 14.78
N ASN A 1081 -16.44 54.63 13.74
CA ASN A 1081 -17.18 55.42 12.76
C ASN A 1081 -17.94 54.57 11.72
N LEU A 1082 -17.71 53.25 11.68
CA LEU A 1082 -18.50 52.31 10.88
C LEU A 1082 -19.81 51.90 11.59
N SER A 1083 -20.05 52.39 12.81
CA SER A 1083 -21.28 52.10 13.58
C SER A 1083 -22.45 52.95 13.06
N PRO A 1084 -23.67 52.37 12.90
CA PRO A 1084 -24.87 53.13 12.55
C PRO A 1084 -25.18 54.27 13.53
N SER A 1085 -25.85 55.32 13.05
CA SER A 1085 -26.23 56.51 13.83
C SER A 1085 -26.93 56.14 15.15
N GLY A 1086 -26.33 56.54 16.28
CA GLY A 1086 -26.83 56.24 17.63
C GLY A 1086 -26.16 55.03 18.31
N GLN A 1087 -25.44 54.19 17.57
CA GLN A 1087 -24.73 53.02 18.12
C GLN A 1087 -23.29 53.38 18.52
N LYS A 1088 -22.90 53.15 19.78
CA LYS A 1088 -21.58 53.52 20.33
C LYS A 1088 -20.40 52.62 19.91
N SER A 1089 -20.63 51.52 19.19
CA SER A 1089 -19.56 50.64 18.67
C SER A 1089 -20.14 49.54 17.78
N LEU A 1090 -19.36 49.03 16.82
CA LEU A 1090 -19.74 47.84 16.05
C LEU A 1090 -20.03 46.64 16.97
N THR A 1091 -21.07 45.87 16.62
CA THR A 1091 -21.25 44.52 17.15
C THR A 1091 -20.21 43.55 16.58
N SER A 1092 -20.00 42.42 17.24
CA SER A 1092 -19.14 41.33 16.76
C SER A 1092 -19.53 40.86 15.34
N LEU A 1093 -20.83 40.80 15.04
CA LEU A 1093 -21.34 40.46 13.70
C LEU A 1093 -21.02 41.54 12.65
N GLN A 1094 -21.24 42.82 12.96
CA GLN A 1094 -20.92 43.91 12.02
C GLN A 1094 -19.41 43.96 11.74
N ALA A 1095 -18.56 43.80 12.75
CA ALA A 1095 -17.10 43.73 12.57
C ALA A 1095 -16.69 42.56 11.66
N LYS A 1096 -17.30 41.38 11.83
CA LYS A 1096 -17.06 40.21 10.98
C LYS A 1096 -17.52 40.41 9.53
N LEU A 1097 -18.62 41.11 9.30
CA LEU A 1097 -19.11 41.41 7.95
C LEU A 1097 -18.18 42.37 7.20
N TYR A 1098 -17.74 43.47 7.83
CA TYR A 1098 -16.75 44.37 7.23
C TYR A 1098 -15.41 43.68 6.95
N TYR A 1099 -14.98 42.77 7.84
CA TYR A 1099 -13.77 41.97 7.66
C TYR A 1099 -13.85 41.07 6.41
N LEU A 1100 -14.98 40.36 6.22
CA LEU A 1100 -15.18 39.50 5.06
C LEU A 1100 -15.29 40.30 3.76
N ASN A 1101 -15.92 41.48 3.78
CA ASN A 1101 -16.00 42.36 2.61
C ASN A 1101 -14.60 42.79 2.12
N ILE A 1102 -13.73 43.22 3.03
CA ILE A 1102 -12.35 43.62 2.70
C ILE A 1102 -11.54 42.46 2.08
N ILE A 1103 -11.78 41.21 2.50
CA ILE A 1103 -11.13 40.04 1.90
C ILE A 1103 -11.70 39.74 0.49
N GLY A 1104 -13.02 39.87 0.30
CA GLY A 1104 -13.68 39.64 -0.99
C GLY A 1104 -13.31 40.67 -2.07
N GLU A 1105 -12.87 41.87 -1.67
CA GLU A 1105 -12.41 42.93 -2.57
C GLU A 1105 -10.95 42.75 -3.05
N LEU A 1106 -10.21 41.74 -2.57
CA LEU A 1106 -8.80 41.54 -2.92
C LEU A 1106 -8.60 41.07 -4.38
N PRO A 1107 -7.67 41.67 -5.15
CA PRO A 1107 -7.55 41.44 -6.60
C PRO A 1107 -7.27 40.01 -7.06
N SER A 1108 -6.72 39.15 -6.20
CA SER A 1108 -6.29 37.79 -6.51
C SER A 1108 -7.31 36.70 -6.16
N TYR A 1109 -8.49 37.07 -5.64
CA TYR A 1109 -9.52 36.09 -5.27
C TYR A 1109 -10.09 35.38 -6.52
N GLY A 1110 -9.73 34.11 -6.70
CA GLY A 1110 -10.10 33.32 -7.89
C GLY A 1110 -9.22 33.55 -9.12
N ALA A 1111 -8.02 34.11 -8.97
CA ALA A 1111 -7.08 34.35 -10.07
C ALA A 1111 -5.83 33.44 -9.98
N LYS A 1112 -5.20 33.13 -11.12
CA LYS A 1112 -3.90 32.43 -11.17
C LYS A 1112 -2.89 33.18 -12.03
N CYS A 1113 -1.65 33.25 -11.53
CA CYS A 1113 -0.48 33.80 -12.24
C CYS A 1113 0.34 32.70 -12.91
N PHE A 1114 1.00 33.04 -14.03
CA PHE A 1114 1.94 32.20 -14.77
C PHE A 1114 3.10 33.05 -15.28
N SER A 1115 4.33 32.52 -15.31
CA SER A 1115 5.47 33.22 -15.91
C SER A 1115 5.52 33.01 -17.43
N THR A 1116 5.93 34.03 -18.17
CA THR A 1116 6.11 33.96 -19.63
C THR A 1116 7.21 34.90 -20.11
N ASN A 1117 7.90 34.47 -21.16
CA ASN A 1117 8.72 35.34 -21.98
C ASN A 1117 7.93 35.67 -23.26
N ILE A 1118 7.51 36.92 -23.41
CA ILE A 1118 6.95 37.39 -24.68
C ILE A 1118 8.13 37.73 -25.59
N ARG A 1119 8.21 37.08 -26.76
CA ARG A 1119 9.39 37.03 -27.65
C ARG A 1119 10.00 38.39 -28.09
N ASP A 1120 9.31 39.51 -27.86
CA ASP A 1120 9.78 40.87 -28.18
C ASP A 1120 10.31 41.68 -26.97
N SER A 1121 10.56 41.06 -25.79
CA SER A 1121 11.25 41.77 -24.70
C SER A 1121 12.03 40.86 -23.75
N ASN A 1122 13.29 41.23 -23.44
CA ASN A 1122 14.19 40.58 -22.47
C ASN A 1122 13.78 40.78 -20.98
N MET A 1123 12.49 40.85 -20.68
CA MET A 1123 11.96 40.87 -19.32
C MET A 1123 10.90 39.78 -19.16
N GLU A 1124 11.09 38.93 -18.16
CA GLU A 1124 10.09 37.97 -17.70
C GLU A 1124 8.80 38.73 -17.31
N ARG A 1125 7.66 38.24 -17.79
CA ARG A 1125 6.34 38.85 -17.57
C ARG A 1125 5.43 37.83 -16.88
N VAL A 1126 4.52 38.32 -16.05
CA VAL A 1126 3.51 37.47 -15.39
C VAL A 1126 2.17 37.66 -16.07
N ILE A 1127 1.52 36.56 -16.48
CA ILE A 1127 0.15 36.54 -16.99
C ILE A 1127 -0.80 36.12 -15.87
N LEU A 1128 -1.79 36.95 -15.60
CA LEU A 1128 -2.91 36.67 -14.70
C LEU A 1128 -4.09 36.17 -15.52
N VAL A 1129 -4.59 34.97 -15.21
CA VAL A 1129 -5.85 34.45 -15.74
C VAL A 1129 -6.90 34.43 -14.62
N SER A 1130 -8.04 35.07 -14.83
CA SER A 1130 -9.12 35.12 -13.84
C SER A 1130 -10.49 35.38 -14.47
N PRO A 1131 -11.60 35.01 -13.79
CA PRO A 1131 -12.95 35.37 -14.23
C PRO A 1131 -13.22 36.88 -14.30
N ARG A 1132 -12.48 37.70 -13.52
CA ARG A 1132 -12.73 39.15 -13.40
C ARG A 1132 -11.88 40.02 -14.34
N PHE A 1133 -10.67 39.58 -14.65
CA PHE A 1133 -9.69 40.34 -15.45
C PHE A 1133 -9.27 39.62 -16.74
N GLY A 1134 -10.03 38.59 -17.15
CA GLY A 1134 -9.76 37.79 -18.35
C GLY A 1134 -8.34 37.23 -18.34
N ILE A 1135 -7.66 37.38 -19.48
CA ILE A 1135 -6.21 37.21 -19.60
C ILE A 1135 -5.57 38.60 -19.50
N SER A 1136 -4.82 38.85 -18.42
CA SER A 1136 -4.16 40.13 -18.14
C SER A 1136 -2.66 39.97 -17.95
N GLN A 1137 -1.87 41.01 -18.24
CA GLN A 1137 -0.45 41.07 -17.92
C GLN A 1137 -0.21 41.86 -16.62
N ILE A 1138 0.68 41.38 -15.77
CA ILE A 1138 1.24 42.13 -14.63
C ILE A 1138 2.66 42.57 -15.00
N THR A 1139 2.88 43.89 -15.04
CA THR A 1139 4.16 44.50 -15.42
C THR A 1139 5.03 44.81 -14.19
N GLY A 1140 5.93 43.89 -13.84
CA GLY A 1140 6.98 44.10 -12.84
C GLY A 1140 6.60 43.86 -11.38
N LEU A 1141 7.61 43.60 -10.56
CA LEU A 1141 7.52 43.06 -9.19
C LEU A 1141 6.93 44.00 -8.11
N ARG A 1142 6.49 45.23 -8.45
CA ARG A 1142 5.94 46.18 -7.47
C ARG A 1142 4.77 47.01 -8.01
N ASN A 1143 3.56 46.65 -7.60
CA ASN A 1143 2.31 47.43 -7.75
C ASN A 1143 1.87 47.81 -9.19
N SER A 1144 1.90 46.88 -10.15
CA SER A 1144 1.15 47.04 -11.39
C SER A 1144 -0.28 46.48 -11.26
N VAL A 1145 -1.27 47.27 -11.72
CA VAL A 1145 -2.64 46.80 -11.94
C VAL A 1145 -2.63 45.81 -13.12
N PRO A 1146 -3.38 44.69 -13.08
CA PRO A 1146 -3.46 43.78 -14.22
C PRO A 1146 -3.95 44.53 -15.47
N VAL A 1147 -3.15 44.51 -16.54
CA VAL A 1147 -3.46 45.14 -17.82
C VAL A 1147 -4.15 44.10 -18.71
N PRO A 1148 -5.44 44.23 -19.04
CA PRO A 1148 -6.15 43.24 -19.85
C PRO A 1148 -5.51 43.11 -21.24
N LEU A 1149 -5.17 41.88 -21.61
CA LEU A 1149 -4.64 41.52 -22.92
C LEU A 1149 -5.76 41.02 -23.84
N ALA A 1150 -6.68 40.20 -23.32
CA ALA A 1150 -7.85 39.71 -24.01
C ALA A 1150 -8.87 39.08 -23.04
N ASP A 1151 -10.14 39.06 -23.46
CA ASP A 1151 -11.20 38.33 -22.77
C ASP A 1151 -11.22 36.86 -23.18
N ILE A 1152 -11.52 36.00 -22.21
CA ILE A 1152 -11.50 34.54 -22.37
C ILE A 1152 -12.61 34.11 -23.35
N GLU A 1153 -13.80 34.72 -23.27
CA GLU A 1153 -14.97 34.40 -24.10
C GLU A 1153 -14.75 34.57 -25.62
N HIS A 1154 -13.79 35.41 -26.02
CA HIS A 1154 -13.49 35.68 -27.43
C HIS A 1154 -12.43 34.74 -28.04
N MET A 1155 -11.90 33.79 -27.27
CA MET A 1155 -10.98 32.78 -27.77
C MET A 1155 -11.69 31.82 -28.74
N ASN A 1156 -11.01 31.46 -29.82
CA ASN A 1156 -11.50 30.53 -30.84
C ASN A 1156 -10.65 29.25 -30.88
N LEU A 1157 -9.33 29.37 -30.74
CA LEU A 1157 -8.41 28.24 -30.82
C LEU A 1157 -7.10 28.51 -30.06
N VAL A 1158 -6.70 27.62 -29.18
CA VAL A 1158 -5.35 27.64 -28.60
C VAL A 1158 -4.48 26.60 -29.32
N LYS A 1159 -3.37 27.03 -29.92
CA LYS A 1159 -2.33 26.16 -30.47
C LYS A 1159 -1.13 26.14 -29.54
N VAL A 1160 -0.64 24.96 -29.18
CA VAL A 1160 0.57 24.79 -28.35
C VAL A 1160 1.59 24.05 -29.18
N THR A 1161 2.75 24.67 -29.46
CA THR A 1161 3.86 24.06 -30.20
C THR A 1161 5.11 24.02 -29.34
N ARG A 1162 5.92 22.99 -29.44
CA ARG A 1162 7.19 22.91 -28.70
C ARG A 1162 8.21 23.89 -29.31
N GLU A 1163 8.97 24.60 -28.47
CA GLU A 1163 10.05 25.48 -28.94
C GLU A 1163 11.42 24.84 -28.69
N ASP A 1164 11.61 24.25 -27.51
CA ASP A 1164 12.82 23.50 -27.15
C ASP A 1164 12.49 22.37 -26.15
N GLU A 1165 13.49 21.78 -25.48
CA GLU A 1165 13.26 20.69 -24.55
C GLU A 1165 12.45 21.08 -23.30
N LEU A 1166 12.47 22.35 -22.89
CA LEU A 1166 11.94 22.88 -21.63
C LEU A 1166 10.84 23.94 -21.83
N SER A 1167 10.65 24.49 -23.03
CA SER A 1167 9.68 25.56 -23.31
C SER A 1167 8.71 25.25 -24.47
N ARG A 1168 7.46 25.75 -24.35
CA ARG A 1168 6.42 25.69 -25.38
C ARG A 1168 5.90 27.08 -25.71
N ILE A 1169 5.50 27.27 -26.97
CA ILE A 1169 4.79 28.46 -27.44
C ILE A 1169 3.28 28.18 -27.42
N VAL A 1170 2.56 28.93 -26.59
CA VAL A 1170 1.10 28.97 -26.57
C VAL A 1170 0.62 30.13 -27.44
N ARG A 1171 -0.15 29.83 -28.51
CA ARG A 1171 -0.77 30.81 -29.42
C ARG A 1171 -2.28 30.78 -29.25
N ILE A 1172 -2.85 31.83 -28.67
CA ILE A 1172 -4.29 32.02 -28.51
C ILE A 1172 -4.82 32.83 -29.68
N HIS A 1173 -5.74 32.25 -30.46
CA HIS A 1173 -6.41 32.91 -31.57
C HIS A 1173 -7.78 33.38 -31.11
N PHE A 1174 -8.14 34.61 -31.42
CA PHE A 1174 -9.43 35.20 -31.09
C PHE A 1174 -10.37 35.23 -32.30
N ALA A 1175 -11.66 35.47 -32.08
CA ALA A 1175 -12.70 35.40 -33.10
C ALA A 1175 -12.48 36.37 -34.30
N PRO A 1176 -13.08 36.10 -35.49
CA PRO A 1176 -12.66 36.72 -36.76
C PRO A 1176 -12.76 38.26 -36.87
N LYS A 1177 -13.44 38.93 -35.95
CA LYS A 1177 -13.58 40.40 -35.96
C LYS A 1177 -12.34 41.16 -35.48
N GLU A 1178 -11.41 40.51 -34.77
CA GLU A 1178 -10.24 41.19 -34.19
C GLU A 1178 -8.89 40.80 -34.81
N MET A 1179 -8.79 39.67 -35.53
CA MET A 1179 -7.55 39.18 -36.17
C MET A 1179 -6.30 39.15 -35.24
N LYS A 1180 -6.51 39.12 -33.93
CA LYS A 1180 -5.47 39.15 -32.90
C LYS A 1180 -5.03 37.72 -32.56
N ILE A 1181 -3.72 37.54 -32.37
CA ILE A 1181 -3.14 36.30 -31.84
C ILE A 1181 -2.23 36.69 -30.67
N LEU A 1182 -2.48 36.13 -29.48
CA LEU A 1182 -1.58 36.29 -28.34
C LEU A 1182 -0.58 35.12 -28.33
N VAL A 1183 0.71 35.42 -28.37
CA VAL A 1183 1.80 34.43 -28.42
C VAL A 1183 2.63 34.54 -27.15
N LEU A 1184 2.69 33.46 -26.38
CA LEU A 1184 3.40 33.36 -25.11
C LEU A 1184 4.40 32.21 -25.20
N ASN A 1185 5.69 32.42 -24.88
CA ASN A 1185 6.61 31.33 -24.55
C ASN A 1185 6.54 31.11 -23.04
N MET A 1186 6.34 29.86 -22.63
CA MET A 1186 6.17 29.43 -21.25
C MET A 1186 6.93 28.12 -21.04
N GLU A 1187 7.42 27.86 -19.83
CA GLU A 1187 7.99 26.54 -19.50
C GLU A 1187 6.95 25.44 -19.73
N ASP A 1188 7.41 24.25 -20.14
CA ASP A 1188 6.61 23.10 -20.54
C ASP A 1188 5.39 22.85 -19.62
N ARG A 1189 5.65 22.78 -18.31
CA ARG A 1189 4.65 22.56 -17.27
C ARG A 1189 3.67 23.74 -17.10
N ASP A 1190 4.17 24.96 -17.18
CA ASP A 1190 3.36 26.17 -17.06
C ASP A 1190 2.46 26.35 -18.29
N ALA A 1191 2.93 25.98 -19.48
CA ALA A 1191 2.15 25.96 -20.72
C ALA A 1191 0.96 24.98 -20.64
N GLU A 1192 1.20 23.74 -20.19
CA GLU A 1192 0.13 22.75 -20.00
C GLU A 1192 -0.92 23.24 -18.98
N GLU A 1193 -0.48 23.74 -17.83
CA GLU A 1193 -1.41 24.16 -16.79
C GLU A 1193 -2.15 25.46 -17.15
N PHE A 1194 -1.52 26.35 -17.92
CA PHE A 1194 -2.13 27.56 -18.47
C PHE A 1194 -3.27 27.23 -19.45
N VAL A 1195 -3.03 26.29 -20.36
CA VAL A 1195 -4.03 25.80 -21.33
C VAL A 1195 -5.21 25.16 -20.59
N LEU A 1196 -4.96 24.33 -19.58
CA LEU A 1196 -6.03 23.72 -18.77
C LEU A 1196 -6.87 24.77 -18.03
N VAL A 1197 -6.26 25.82 -17.49
CA VAL A 1197 -6.98 26.93 -16.84
C VAL A 1197 -7.79 27.74 -17.85
N LEU A 1198 -7.27 27.98 -19.06
CA LEU A 1198 -8.00 28.64 -20.14
C LEU A 1198 -9.20 27.80 -20.62
N GLN A 1199 -9.03 26.49 -20.85
CA GLN A 1199 -10.15 25.61 -21.18
C GLN A 1199 -11.22 25.60 -20.09
N GLY A 1200 -10.80 25.56 -18.81
CA GLY A 1200 -11.70 25.59 -17.66
C GLY A 1200 -12.52 26.87 -17.57
N TYR A 1201 -11.89 28.04 -17.69
CA TYR A 1201 -12.62 29.31 -17.66
C TYR A 1201 -13.41 29.59 -18.92
N PHE A 1202 -12.91 29.20 -20.11
CA PHE A 1202 -13.69 29.32 -21.35
C PHE A 1202 -15.00 28.54 -21.23
N ARG A 1203 -14.94 27.26 -20.88
CA ARG A 1203 -16.13 26.41 -20.71
C ARG A 1203 -17.10 26.93 -19.65
N LEU A 1204 -16.59 27.59 -18.61
CA LEU A 1204 -17.41 28.15 -17.55
C LEU A 1204 -18.09 29.48 -17.94
N LEU A 1205 -17.50 30.24 -18.86
CA LEU A 1205 -18.03 31.52 -19.35
C LEU A 1205 -18.91 31.35 -20.60
N THR A 1206 -18.47 30.58 -21.59
CA THR A 1206 -19.19 30.37 -22.86
C THR A 1206 -20.12 29.15 -22.85
N GLY A 1207 -19.89 28.18 -21.96
CA GLY A 1207 -20.57 26.87 -21.95
C GLY A 1207 -19.99 25.84 -22.94
N GLU A 1208 -19.08 26.25 -23.83
CA GLU A 1208 -18.53 25.41 -24.90
C GLU A 1208 -17.13 24.85 -24.58
N GLU A 1209 -16.68 23.81 -25.26
CA GLU A 1209 -15.29 23.34 -25.12
C GLU A 1209 -14.35 24.19 -25.99
N LEU A 1210 -13.34 24.81 -25.36
CA LEU A 1210 -12.29 25.54 -26.07
C LEU A 1210 -11.48 24.57 -26.96
N PRO A 1211 -11.43 24.77 -28.28
CA PRO A 1211 -10.58 23.98 -29.16
C PRO A 1211 -9.11 24.20 -28.81
N VAL A 1212 -8.39 23.09 -28.57
CA VAL A 1212 -6.95 23.09 -28.30
C VAL A 1212 -6.25 22.14 -29.26
N GLN A 1213 -5.22 22.65 -29.94
CA GLN A 1213 -4.34 21.89 -30.82
C GLN A 1213 -2.93 21.91 -30.22
N GLN A 1214 -2.61 20.87 -29.44
CA GLN A 1214 -1.30 20.70 -28.81
C GLN A 1214 -0.45 19.71 -29.58
N GLU A 1215 0.75 20.14 -29.96
CA GLU A 1215 1.79 19.31 -30.54
C GLU A 1215 2.22 18.25 -29.51
N ARG A 1216 1.99 16.98 -29.85
CA ARG A 1216 2.35 15.85 -28.99
C ARG A 1216 3.84 15.58 -29.11
N ASP A 1217 4.47 15.22 -28.00
CA ASP A 1217 5.90 14.99 -27.95
C ASP A 1217 6.33 13.83 -28.84
N ILE A 1218 6.94 14.19 -29.97
CA ILE A 1218 7.69 13.27 -30.83
C ILE A 1218 8.98 12.93 -30.09
N LEU A 1219 9.04 11.71 -29.54
CA LEU A 1219 10.28 11.10 -29.13
C LEU A 1219 11.21 11.05 -30.36
N TRP A 1220 12.34 11.74 -30.31
CA TRP A 1220 13.36 11.69 -31.37
C TRP A 1220 14.04 10.31 -31.42
N VAL A 1221 13.35 9.37 -32.07
CA VAL A 1221 13.91 8.20 -32.74
C VAL A 1221 13.36 8.29 -34.17
N ASP A 1222 14.23 8.33 -35.18
CA ASP A 1222 13.92 8.63 -36.58
C ASP A 1222 12.56 8.05 -37.06
N ASP A 1223 11.54 8.90 -36.98
CA ASP A 1223 10.15 8.49 -37.09
C ASP A 1223 9.80 8.14 -38.54
N SER A 1224 10.60 8.58 -39.52
CA SER A 1224 10.41 8.25 -40.93
C SER A 1224 10.57 6.74 -41.19
N VAL A 1225 11.47 6.09 -40.44
CA VAL A 1225 11.71 4.66 -40.48
C VAL A 1225 10.80 3.95 -39.48
N PHE A 1226 10.64 4.48 -38.26
CA PHE A 1226 9.82 3.83 -37.24
C PHE A 1226 8.32 3.83 -37.58
N GLN A 1227 7.80 4.89 -38.19
CA GLN A 1227 6.40 4.99 -38.63
C GLN A 1227 6.12 4.14 -39.87
N ARG A 1228 7.09 4.00 -40.80
CA ARG A 1228 7.01 3.01 -41.90
C ARG A 1228 7.06 1.58 -41.37
N ILE A 1229 7.99 1.27 -40.47
CA ILE A 1229 8.14 -0.07 -39.85
C ILE A 1229 6.93 -0.41 -38.99
N THR A 1230 6.37 0.52 -38.20
CA THR A 1230 5.16 0.24 -37.40
C THR A 1230 3.89 0.21 -38.23
N THR A 1231 3.80 0.95 -39.35
CA THR A 1231 2.65 0.83 -40.28
C THR A 1231 2.73 -0.48 -41.06
N ASP A 1232 3.91 -0.88 -41.54
CA ASP A 1232 4.13 -2.17 -42.21
C ASP A 1232 3.99 -3.35 -41.23
N LEU A 1233 4.47 -3.26 -39.98
CA LEU A 1233 4.22 -4.27 -38.94
C LEU A 1233 2.74 -4.34 -38.56
N LYS A 1234 2.03 -3.21 -38.44
CA LYS A 1234 0.58 -3.22 -38.22
C LYS A 1234 -0.14 -3.86 -39.40
N LEU A 1235 0.17 -3.48 -40.64
CA LEU A 1235 -0.42 -4.07 -41.84
C LEU A 1235 -0.10 -5.57 -41.97
N ARG A 1236 1.11 -6.01 -41.63
CA ARG A 1236 1.47 -7.44 -41.57
C ARG A 1236 0.74 -8.18 -40.46
N LEU A 1237 0.58 -7.58 -39.28
CA LEU A 1237 -0.16 -8.17 -38.16
C LEU A 1237 -1.66 -8.26 -38.48
N TYR A 1238 -2.24 -7.23 -39.12
CA TYR A 1238 -3.62 -7.23 -39.59
C TYR A 1238 -3.84 -8.19 -40.77
N ARG A 1239 -2.88 -8.33 -41.69
CA ARG A 1239 -2.90 -9.39 -42.72
C ARG A 1239 -2.79 -10.77 -42.11
N LEU A 1240 -1.97 -10.96 -41.07
CA LEU A 1240 -1.86 -12.24 -40.35
C LEU A 1240 -3.18 -12.57 -39.64
N LEU A 1241 -3.80 -11.60 -38.97
CA LEU A 1241 -5.13 -11.75 -38.34
C LEU A 1241 -6.23 -12.03 -39.37
N LEU A 1242 -6.20 -11.37 -40.53
CA LEU A 1242 -7.14 -11.61 -41.63
C LEU A 1242 -6.97 -13.00 -42.24
N VAL A 1243 -5.73 -13.44 -42.51
CA VAL A 1243 -5.43 -14.82 -42.97
C VAL A 1243 -5.84 -15.84 -41.92
N THR A 1244 -5.64 -15.56 -40.62
CA THR A 1244 -6.09 -16.44 -39.53
C THR A 1244 -7.62 -16.55 -39.48
N ALA A 1245 -8.34 -15.43 -39.68
CA ALA A 1245 -9.80 -15.42 -39.74
C ALA A 1245 -10.34 -16.14 -41.00
N LEU A 1246 -9.65 -16.06 -42.14
CA LEU A 1246 -10.01 -16.77 -43.38
C LEU A 1246 -9.74 -18.29 -43.28
N ASN A 1247 -8.74 -18.69 -42.50
CA ASN A 1247 -8.35 -20.08 -42.27
C ASN A 1247 -8.96 -20.71 -41.00
N GLU A 1248 -9.89 -20.04 -40.30
CA GLU A 1248 -10.61 -20.58 -39.14
C GLU A 1248 -11.70 -21.56 -39.60
N ASP A 1249 -11.53 -22.87 -39.40
CA ASP A 1249 -12.43 -23.91 -39.92
C ASP A 1249 -13.83 -23.95 -39.27
N ASP A 1250 -13.98 -23.38 -38.06
CA ASP A 1250 -15.26 -23.28 -37.36
C ASP A 1250 -16.09 -22.08 -37.92
N PRO A 1251 -17.25 -22.32 -38.57
CA PRO A 1251 -18.03 -21.26 -39.21
C PRO A 1251 -18.62 -20.25 -38.23
N ASP A 1252 -18.94 -20.64 -36.99
CA ASP A 1252 -19.47 -19.73 -35.98
C ASP A 1252 -18.36 -18.81 -35.43
N ARG A 1253 -17.15 -19.34 -35.26
CA ARG A 1253 -15.97 -18.52 -34.91
C ARG A 1253 -15.56 -17.61 -36.06
N ARG A 1254 -15.57 -18.12 -37.29
CA ARG A 1254 -15.30 -17.33 -38.50
C ARG A 1254 -16.26 -16.14 -38.61
N ALA A 1255 -17.54 -16.33 -38.29
CA ALA A 1255 -18.53 -15.25 -38.24
C ALA A 1255 -18.22 -14.22 -37.13
N VAL A 1256 -17.89 -14.65 -35.91
CA VAL A 1256 -17.49 -13.75 -34.81
C VAL A 1256 -16.21 -12.97 -35.14
N PHE A 1257 -15.22 -13.60 -35.76
CA PHE A 1257 -14.02 -12.91 -36.25
C PHE A 1257 -14.36 -11.90 -37.36
N ALA A 1258 -15.26 -12.23 -38.29
CA ALA A 1258 -15.69 -11.32 -39.35
C ALA A 1258 -16.45 -10.10 -38.79
N GLU A 1259 -17.39 -10.27 -37.86
CA GLU A 1259 -18.09 -9.15 -37.21
C GLU A 1259 -17.13 -8.26 -36.41
N ALA A 1260 -16.23 -8.85 -35.62
CA ALA A 1260 -15.23 -8.10 -34.85
C ALA A 1260 -14.23 -7.34 -35.75
N TRP A 1261 -13.95 -7.86 -36.95
CA TRP A 1261 -13.07 -7.23 -37.93
C TRP A 1261 -13.78 -6.11 -38.72
N LEU A 1262 -15.05 -6.32 -39.11
CA LEU A 1262 -15.89 -5.30 -39.75
C LEU A 1262 -16.11 -4.09 -38.82
N ALA A 1263 -16.45 -4.31 -37.55
CA ALA A 1263 -16.55 -3.24 -36.55
C ALA A 1263 -15.23 -2.46 -36.39
N LYS A 1264 -14.07 -3.09 -36.60
CA LYS A 1264 -12.75 -2.43 -36.57
C LYS A 1264 -12.43 -1.59 -37.80
N LEU A 1265 -12.99 -1.97 -38.96
CA LEU A 1265 -12.88 -1.18 -40.20
C LEU A 1265 -13.78 0.05 -40.16
N GLU A 1266 -14.99 -0.07 -39.60
CA GLU A 1266 -15.89 1.08 -39.36
C GLU A 1266 -15.29 2.08 -38.37
N GLU A 1267 -14.57 1.62 -37.34
CA GLU A 1267 -13.81 2.47 -36.42
C GLU A 1267 -12.59 3.18 -37.06
N ASN A 1268 -12.13 2.78 -38.26
CA ASN A 1268 -10.88 3.30 -38.83
C ASN A 1268 -10.86 3.39 -40.39
N PRO A 1269 -11.52 4.41 -40.99
CA PRO A 1269 -11.72 4.48 -42.44
C PRO A 1269 -10.44 4.57 -43.28
N GLU A 1270 -9.36 5.19 -42.77
CA GLU A 1270 -8.07 5.27 -43.48
C GLU A 1270 -7.42 3.89 -43.64
N LEU A 1271 -7.63 2.99 -42.68
CA LEU A 1271 -7.12 1.62 -42.72
C LEU A 1271 -7.88 0.77 -43.76
N ALA A 1272 -9.20 0.96 -43.88
CA ALA A 1272 -10.01 0.32 -44.92
C ALA A 1272 -9.52 0.71 -46.32
N CYS A 1273 -9.17 1.98 -46.52
CA CYS A 1273 -8.67 2.52 -47.80
C CYS A 1273 -7.23 2.09 -48.17
N HIS A 1274 -6.53 1.37 -47.30
CA HIS A 1274 -5.21 0.74 -47.56
C HIS A 1274 -5.28 -0.80 -47.65
N ILE A 1275 -6.46 -1.38 -47.39
CA ILE A 1275 -6.70 -2.84 -47.42
C ILE A 1275 -7.53 -3.24 -48.65
N ILE A 1276 -8.40 -2.35 -49.14
CA ILE A 1276 -8.97 -2.36 -50.50
C ILE A 1276 -7.86 -2.10 -51.52
#